data_AF-Q54H31-F1
#
_entry.id   AF-Q54H31-F1
#
_cell.length_a   1.000
_cell.length_b   1.000
_cell.length_c   1.000
_cell.angle_alpha   90.00
_cell.angle_beta   90.00
_cell.angle_gamma   90.00
#
_symmetry.space_group_name_H-M   'P 1'
#
loop_
_entity.id
_entity.type
_entity.pdbx_description
1 polymer ?
#
loop_
_entity_poly.entity_id
_entity_poly.type
_entity_poly.pdbx_seq_one_letter_code
_entity_poly.pdbx_strand_id
1 'polypeptide(L)'
;MENNFKTILSYWAIKEKNQNNQNKANISNNNKNNNNNNNKNNKNNNNSENDDKNITDVNTTITNSSKNDDANSNSITTIISSSPLGYENIQSIEYQPQINYKSITTSMESMLINGDINKDNLIINNKSNNYKNSSNYSVYSSDSKIEDGDNEKEEEEENSGDNQSIYSAYKASSSIFSYERPVGDSTSTSSLYGNSSSCGYGPKKGNGYDIDDSSSIYSSYGLSYSGSDIYGSNYGSNNNDDNDDESDKKSNSDIYSYGGKDNNNSSDDENELKIKQEKYLQETRNKKIGNENKGRDWNQEFQSLLRLQPSLEKFQKLTFLAMDFVNFAENYGFIIIKEMFLPDHLKTIKPIDIGGIAGGQKFICQGILFKFAYDTKIGENGYLYGGKYPSETSASKAAGNELKSLSSFFQHVLDNEFADKVNVPLMCIIDYFGYRLIAMSVMEINKQTLTYGSSDGGITVHAEDLELNSIMETIGKSMNLRGHLTGINPKFMYGPGDLEVHKSKGQYYVVDFGRLLPPQSFCVDQPKGKSNSRDIFYKMIRPELLKQSVKPLSSDSYSGWGLSDPNHLEYNKDIDELTTRLYNEIIPNAAKEIQIEWERLSSLGTDYLDQLDISVEAHKYGINHRHLGRIRSLITNKSLRKSILNEMVARVFRNQIKEDQRIQLTGQSVSSEEKCVHIIVSFLNRIIGNDRFDTLKDFWTISIKTLILKKYSNGLSCLNGGLSDEELDTKFDLLDSIDLYQVLLKFQNKSGIKLSSRVKSILKKASASTQKIRLPVLFYTDIKSIRPVVKHSNMIARSEGISLYMKAVELIYSNQVYYGRKVQQPDISRFNSDFSEEIGLLEACNQKLSIASRSSTTDSSLYHLLGLVDFELLKIKPNGATDVVLRKSAKDKLLASVRYNENPNNLTSLATILDVCGDFKQSEEIYNKLKQMDPLVVVPLLFESASLYSPYHAKITSEKLLAVSFHQFLNLIDILLSLPPDSLLVHQYLQDSYKILTILILRTASTPDFQIHTSVTKLVTMRKSIEFNHQDIIEQTHEYIENAFKFNLNLIDDFILESSSQFPSRLPFTILLKYSVRCPSLCSRILSFIQDTKSLNKFNPEIVKQIFSSEDSLTTLTETLKIQLDYIILKRRYVSFGNQIQLQSLIFDSLYLNSDSFYQFINDLSNVSNNLKYLKIFGGRYNSSSTDDQQQQQQQPIDYSKLNFNSLTHLDIEDNEFPNELLISILKTSKNTLKDVRLHYYDFPLDCLELVGSLYSVEKILLRNMEPKVNVNHIPTSVKEIIIDSQMSTNQPLSELMKRCPNLVEFKLTTDEIISSDLKSLKSYPIKSLDINSYSDYLKNNDMSNDIQTWSNSLTNLKLFSSRPFEDFSNFISQLKSIKNLDLRFNADDNQINTILLSLKNLENFKIESNKYQLLLANQNNLEVKNESVKSFTISNSSAPSKNYSNIGLLFPNLDSLDLIYPKSMNDVSFRGMIENLHHISSLSLSCCYDLTDNSMIALCNSPLASNLKTLSSRDFAISDGSIVKIIFSCPKLLRIHKSSSFKRPETLSFIRSSYPTLIIDF
;
A
#
# COMPACT_ATOMS: atom_id res chain seq x y z
N MET A 1 2.38 11.22 -8.71
CA MET A 1 1.11 10.47 -8.87
C MET A 1 0.39 10.81 -10.17
N GLU A 2 -0.23 11.99 -10.36
CA GLU A 2 -1.05 12.24 -11.58
C GLU A 2 -0.30 12.04 -12.91
N ASN A 3 0.99 12.36 -13.02
CA ASN A 3 1.71 12.20 -14.29
C ASN A 3 2.00 10.74 -14.64
N ASN A 4 2.46 9.91 -13.69
CA ASN A 4 2.60 8.48 -13.92
C ASN A 4 1.24 7.80 -14.12
N PHE A 5 0.20 8.19 -13.37
CA PHE A 5 -1.16 7.68 -13.61
C PHE A 5 -1.69 8.08 -14.97
N LYS A 6 -1.51 9.34 -15.39
CA LYS A 6 -1.87 9.79 -16.73
C LYS A 6 -1.14 8.99 -17.77
N THR A 7 0.12 8.57 -17.59
CA THR A 7 0.89 7.91 -18.67
C THR A 7 0.75 6.39 -18.68
N ILE A 8 0.62 5.73 -17.52
CA ILE A 8 0.28 4.30 -17.43
C ILE A 8 -1.14 4.05 -17.95
N LEU A 9 -2.04 5.01 -17.74
CA LEU A 9 -3.43 4.94 -18.16
C LEU A 9 -3.75 5.82 -19.38
N SER A 10 -2.77 6.55 -19.95
CA SER A 10 -2.98 7.47 -21.11
C SER A 10 -3.45 6.73 -22.32
N TYR A 11 -3.24 5.41 -22.35
CA TYR A 11 -3.76 4.55 -23.39
C TYR A 11 -5.30 4.57 -23.48
N TRP A 12 -5.98 5.10 -22.46
CA TRP A 12 -7.42 5.36 -22.44
C TRP A 12 -7.75 6.86 -22.47
N ALA A 13 -6.76 7.73 -22.71
CA ALA A 13 -6.91 9.17 -22.80
C ALA A 13 -6.79 9.61 -24.26
N ILE A 14 -7.68 10.48 -24.71
CA ILE A 14 -7.45 11.22 -25.95
C ILE A 14 -6.36 12.25 -25.65
N LYS A 15 -5.24 12.20 -26.36
CA LYS A 15 -4.28 13.30 -26.36
C LYS A 15 -4.88 14.45 -27.16
N GLU A 16 -4.98 15.63 -26.56
CA GLU A 16 -5.32 16.84 -27.31
C GLU A 16 -4.24 17.09 -28.36
N LYS A 17 -4.62 17.02 -29.64
CA LYS A 17 -3.78 17.54 -30.73
C LYS A 17 -3.76 19.06 -30.58
N ASN A 18 -2.57 19.64 -30.39
CA ASN A 18 -2.33 21.07 -30.59
C ASN A 18 -2.68 21.42 -32.04
N GLN A 19 -3.93 21.83 -32.27
CA GLN A 19 -4.39 22.34 -33.56
C GLN A 19 -3.86 23.76 -33.75
N ASN A 20 -2.66 23.88 -34.32
CA ASN A 20 -2.24 25.11 -34.98
C ASN A 20 -3.02 25.24 -36.30
N ASN A 21 -4.28 25.66 -36.21
CA ASN A 21 -5.09 26.07 -37.34
C ASN A 21 -4.67 27.49 -37.76
N GLN A 22 -3.73 27.60 -38.70
CA GLN A 22 -3.61 28.82 -39.50
C GLN A 22 -4.70 28.82 -40.58
N ASN A 23 -5.87 29.32 -40.19
CA ASN A 23 -6.91 29.78 -41.09
C ASN A 23 -6.54 31.17 -41.62
N LYS A 24 -6.39 31.33 -42.95
CA LYS A 24 -6.77 32.53 -43.73
C LYS A 24 -6.43 32.35 -45.21
N ALA A 25 -7.42 31.93 -46.00
CA ALA A 25 -7.49 32.31 -47.42
C ALA A 25 -8.97 32.31 -47.83
N ASN A 26 -9.60 33.47 -47.63
CA ASN A 26 -10.89 33.82 -48.24
C ASN A 26 -10.70 33.96 -49.75
N ILE A 27 -11.32 33.08 -50.53
CA ILE A 27 -11.70 33.38 -51.92
C ILE A 27 -13.19 33.10 -52.04
N SER A 28 -13.94 34.19 -51.94
CA SER A 28 -15.36 34.31 -52.24
C SER A 28 -15.56 34.75 -53.70
N ASN A 29 -16.69 34.35 -54.27
CA ASN A 29 -17.35 34.83 -55.50
C ASN A 29 -16.89 34.24 -56.85
N ASN A 30 -17.71 33.37 -57.45
CA ASN A 30 -18.70 33.80 -58.45
C ASN A 30 -19.45 32.61 -59.11
N ASN A 31 -20.77 32.62 -58.93
CA ASN A 31 -21.79 32.60 -59.97
C ASN A 31 -21.82 31.56 -61.12
N LYS A 32 -23.03 30.95 -61.20
CA LYS A 32 -23.85 30.61 -62.38
C LYS A 32 -23.73 29.21 -63.00
N ASN A 33 -24.75 28.40 -62.67
CA ASN A 33 -25.70 27.73 -63.57
C ASN A 33 -25.29 27.55 -65.05
N ASN A 34 -25.24 26.30 -65.51
CA ASN A 34 -26.24 25.83 -66.48
C ASN A 34 -26.27 24.30 -66.61
N ASN A 35 -27.50 23.78 -66.58
CA ASN A 35 -27.89 22.44 -66.95
C ASN A 35 -27.52 22.15 -68.41
N ASN A 36 -27.09 20.93 -68.70
CA ASN A 36 -27.42 20.26 -69.96
C ASN A 36 -27.66 18.77 -69.71
N ASN A 37 -28.94 18.41 -69.78
CA ASN A 37 -29.45 17.05 -69.87
C ASN A 37 -29.30 16.54 -71.32
N ASN A 38 -29.41 15.21 -71.45
CA ASN A 38 -29.65 14.41 -72.66
C ASN A 38 -28.40 13.87 -73.37
N ASN A 39 -28.13 12.57 -73.17
CA ASN A 39 -28.48 11.61 -74.21
C ASN A 39 -28.56 10.18 -73.67
N LYS A 40 -29.67 9.54 -74.04
CA LYS A 40 -30.03 8.13 -73.80
C LYS A 40 -29.54 7.26 -74.95
N ASN A 41 -29.38 5.97 -74.62
CA ASN A 41 -29.50 4.78 -75.48
C ASN A 41 -28.42 4.54 -76.55
N ASN A 42 -27.63 3.47 -76.36
CA ASN A 42 -27.87 2.25 -77.15
C ASN A 42 -27.17 1.03 -76.54
N LYS A 43 -27.96 -0.03 -76.36
CA LYS A 43 -27.51 -1.41 -76.15
C LYS A 43 -27.07 -1.97 -77.51
N ASN A 44 -26.02 -2.78 -77.54
CA ASN A 44 -26.01 -4.03 -78.32
C ASN A 44 -24.86 -4.93 -77.85
N ASN A 45 -25.25 -6.08 -77.29
CA ASN A 45 -24.43 -7.28 -77.11
C ASN A 45 -24.13 -7.88 -78.48
N ASN A 46 -22.93 -8.43 -78.67
CA ASN A 46 -22.66 -9.56 -79.57
C ASN A 46 -21.35 -10.25 -79.15
N ASN A 47 -21.51 -11.39 -78.48
CA ASN A 47 -20.97 -12.74 -78.75
C ASN A 47 -19.57 -12.98 -79.37
N SER A 48 -19.08 -14.20 -79.07
CA SER A 48 -17.87 -14.94 -79.49
C SER A 48 -16.65 -14.66 -78.60
N GLU A 49 -16.23 -15.52 -77.65
CA GLU A 49 -15.95 -16.98 -77.67
C GLU A 49 -15.03 -17.41 -78.82
N ASN A 50 -13.78 -17.76 -78.47
CA ASN A 50 -12.89 -18.77 -79.05
C ASN A 50 -11.53 -18.64 -78.31
N ASP A 51 -11.12 -19.66 -77.56
CA ASP A 51 -10.11 -20.66 -77.95
C ASP A 51 -8.69 -20.03 -78.04
N ASP A 52 -7.59 -20.58 -77.54
CA ASP A 52 -7.26 -21.92 -77.08
C ASP A 52 -5.84 -21.83 -76.46
N LYS A 53 -5.58 -22.69 -75.46
CA LYS A 53 -4.35 -23.49 -75.23
C LYS A 53 -2.95 -22.95 -75.61
N ASN A 54 -2.03 -22.97 -74.64
CA ASN A 54 -0.84 -23.87 -74.58
C ASN A 54 0.22 -23.36 -73.55
N ILE A 55 0.52 -24.12 -72.49
CA ILE A 55 1.66 -25.08 -72.34
C ILE A 55 3.00 -24.31 -72.20
N THR A 56 3.48 -24.04 -70.97
CA THR A 56 4.38 -24.84 -70.09
C THR A 56 5.85 -24.93 -70.54
N ASP A 57 6.71 -25.06 -69.52
CA ASP A 57 8.16 -25.34 -69.49
C ASP A 57 9.03 -24.08 -69.30
N VAL A 58 9.49 -23.72 -68.09
CA VAL A 58 10.41 -24.40 -67.16
C VAL A 58 11.75 -24.76 -67.80
N ASN A 59 12.79 -23.96 -67.52
CA ASN A 59 14.07 -24.45 -67.02
C ASN A 59 15.01 -23.30 -66.58
N THR A 60 15.30 -23.31 -65.28
CA THR A 60 16.61 -23.14 -64.63
C THR A 60 17.78 -22.62 -65.47
N THR A 61 18.54 -21.65 -64.93
CA THR A 61 19.95 -21.84 -64.50
C THR A 61 20.38 -20.69 -63.59
N ILE A 62 20.87 -21.03 -62.41
CA ILE A 62 21.55 -20.14 -61.45
C ILE A 62 23.04 -20.16 -61.79
N THR A 63 23.66 -18.98 -61.97
CA THR A 63 25.12 -18.83 -61.95
C THR A 63 25.51 -17.66 -61.06
N ASN A 64 26.19 -17.99 -59.96
CA ASN A 64 26.91 -17.08 -59.08
C ASN A 64 28.14 -16.52 -59.79
N SER A 65 28.38 -15.21 -59.65
CA SER A 65 29.74 -14.67 -59.66
C SER A 65 29.80 -13.32 -58.93
N SER A 66 30.41 -13.36 -57.76
CA SER A 66 30.93 -12.23 -57.01
C SER A 66 32.19 -11.66 -57.67
N LYS A 67 32.32 -10.33 -57.79
CA LYS A 67 33.60 -9.61 -57.89
C LYS A 67 33.44 -8.10 -57.63
N ASN A 68 34.06 -7.67 -56.53
CA ASN A 68 34.84 -6.46 -56.23
C ASN A 68 34.43 -5.08 -56.77
N ASP A 69 34.25 -4.18 -55.79
CA ASP A 69 34.93 -2.89 -55.60
C ASP A 69 35.21 -2.01 -56.82
N ASP A 70 34.60 -0.82 -56.84
CA ASP A 70 35.35 0.42 -57.06
C ASP A 70 34.60 1.61 -56.44
N ALA A 71 35.27 2.25 -55.49
CA ALA A 71 34.88 3.51 -54.90
C ALA A 71 35.09 4.64 -55.91
N ASN A 72 34.07 5.47 -56.13
CA ASN A 72 34.22 6.71 -56.88
C ASN A 72 33.72 7.88 -56.02
N SER A 73 34.65 8.41 -55.21
CA SER A 73 34.53 9.71 -54.58
C SER A 73 35.04 10.76 -55.56
N ASN A 74 34.16 11.64 -56.05
CA ASN A 74 34.58 12.94 -56.55
C ASN A 74 33.53 14.00 -56.20
N SER A 75 33.99 14.87 -55.32
CA SER A 75 33.50 16.17 -54.91
C SER A 75 33.03 17.05 -56.08
N ILE A 76 31.81 17.56 -55.99
CA ILE A 76 31.44 18.84 -56.60
C ILE A 76 31.06 19.78 -55.46
N THR A 77 31.99 20.67 -55.19
CA THR A 77 31.98 21.73 -54.19
C THR A 77 31.42 23.02 -54.80
N THR A 78 30.59 23.72 -54.01
CA THR A 78 30.40 25.18 -53.94
C THR A 78 30.13 25.98 -55.22
N ILE A 79 28.88 26.45 -55.36
CA ILE A 79 28.59 27.83 -55.73
C ILE A 79 27.53 28.36 -54.75
N ILE A 80 28.00 29.07 -53.72
CA ILE A 80 27.18 29.98 -52.91
C ILE A 80 27.54 31.38 -53.39
N SER A 81 26.64 32.02 -54.14
CA SER A 81 26.73 33.43 -54.49
C SER A 81 25.66 34.21 -53.72
N SER A 82 26.16 35.12 -52.91
CA SER A 82 25.52 36.15 -52.09
C SER A 82 24.45 37.00 -52.78
N SER A 83 23.35 37.29 -52.06
CA SER A 83 22.60 38.55 -52.09
C SER A 83 21.75 38.68 -50.82
N PRO A 84 21.97 39.69 -49.95
CA PRO A 84 21.24 39.86 -48.69
C PRO A 84 20.00 40.74 -48.87
N LEU A 85 18.85 40.32 -48.35
CA LEU A 85 17.64 41.14 -48.27
C LEU A 85 17.16 41.20 -46.82
N GLY A 86 17.42 42.35 -46.21
CA GLY A 86 16.53 43.07 -45.29
C GLY A 86 16.06 42.34 -44.04
N TYR A 87 16.85 42.40 -42.98
CA TYR A 87 16.33 42.38 -41.61
C TYR A 87 15.65 43.73 -41.34
N GLU A 88 14.31 43.77 -41.37
CA GLU A 88 13.56 44.84 -40.73
C GLU A 88 13.18 44.41 -39.31
N ASN A 89 13.67 45.22 -38.36
CA ASN A 89 13.34 45.20 -36.94
C ASN A 89 11.82 45.17 -36.71
N ILE A 90 11.28 44.07 -36.20
CA ILE A 90 10.00 44.10 -35.47
C ILE A 90 10.26 43.65 -34.05
N GLN A 91 9.93 44.59 -33.16
CA GLN A 91 10.17 44.59 -31.74
C GLN A 91 9.61 43.36 -31.03
N SER A 92 10.42 42.86 -30.10
CA SER A 92 10.07 41.94 -29.03
C SER A 92 8.84 42.43 -28.27
N ILE A 93 7.69 41.79 -28.48
CA ILE A 93 6.55 41.86 -27.57
C ILE A 93 6.60 40.59 -26.73
N GLU A 94 7.06 40.73 -25.49
CA GLU A 94 6.98 39.72 -24.44
C GLU A 94 5.51 39.34 -24.22
N TYR A 95 5.08 38.18 -24.71
CA TYR A 95 3.81 37.59 -24.32
C TYR A 95 4.04 36.62 -23.16
N GLN A 96 3.77 37.12 -21.95
CA GLN A 96 3.61 36.32 -20.75
C GLN A 96 2.42 35.35 -20.94
N PRO A 97 2.60 34.04 -20.76
CA PRO A 97 1.53 33.06 -20.91
C PRO A 97 0.56 33.18 -19.72
N GLN A 98 -0.61 33.77 -19.96
CA GLN A 98 -1.72 33.69 -18.99
C GLN A 98 -2.28 32.27 -19.00
N ILE A 99 -1.64 31.37 -18.24
CA ILE A 99 -2.18 30.05 -17.92
C ILE A 99 -3.30 30.28 -16.90
N ASN A 100 -4.53 30.25 -17.40
CA ASN A 100 -5.75 30.60 -16.67
C ASN A 100 -6.14 29.48 -15.68
N TYR A 101 -5.62 29.55 -14.45
CA TYR A 101 -5.92 28.62 -13.33
C TYR A 101 -7.36 28.69 -12.77
N LYS A 102 -8.33 29.27 -13.49
CA LYS A 102 -9.66 29.58 -12.92
C LYS A 102 -10.74 28.50 -13.06
N SER A 103 -10.50 27.35 -13.71
CA SER A 103 -11.56 26.34 -13.84
C SER A 103 -11.58 25.25 -12.78
N ILE A 104 -10.55 25.13 -11.92
CA ILE A 104 -10.50 24.07 -10.88
C ILE A 104 -10.91 24.57 -9.50
N THR A 105 -10.78 25.87 -9.20
CA THR A 105 -11.20 26.41 -7.88
C THR A 105 -12.70 26.63 -7.75
N THR A 106 -13.42 26.92 -8.84
CA THR A 106 -14.88 27.24 -8.74
C THR A 106 -15.76 26.00 -8.46
N SER A 107 -15.27 24.78 -8.72
CA SER A 107 -15.99 23.56 -8.36
C SER A 107 -15.86 23.19 -6.87
N MET A 108 -14.78 23.60 -6.20
CA MET A 108 -14.64 23.36 -4.75
C MET A 108 -15.26 24.49 -3.92
N GLU A 109 -15.21 25.74 -4.37
CA GLU A 109 -15.82 26.86 -3.63
C GLU A 109 -17.35 26.79 -3.61
N SER A 110 -18.00 26.27 -4.66
CA SER A 110 -19.46 26.11 -4.67
C SER A 110 -19.98 24.97 -3.76
N MET A 111 -19.12 24.02 -3.37
CA MET A 111 -19.48 23.01 -2.36
C MET A 111 -19.23 23.48 -0.93
N LEU A 112 -18.40 24.48 -0.70
CA LEU A 112 -18.09 24.98 0.65
C LEU A 112 -18.95 26.18 1.08
N ILE A 113 -19.53 26.95 0.15
CA ILE A 113 -20.29 28.16 0.50
C ILE A 113 -21.72 27.88 0.99
N ASN A 114 -22.27 26.67 0.80
CA ASN A 114 -23.62 26.35 1.29
C ASN A 114 -23.65 25.60 2.64
N GLY A 115 -22.53 25.61 3.38
CA GLY A 115 -22.37 24.88 4.65
C GLY A 115 -22.32 25.74 5.91
N ASP A 116 -22.65 27.04 5.84
CA ASP A 116 -22.69 27.91 7.04
C ASP A 116 -23.93 27.60 7.90
N ILE A 117 -23.82 26.52 8.67
CA ILE A 117 -24.65 26.24 9.83
C ILE A 117 -24.09 27.08 10.98
N ASN A 118 -24.84 28.12 11.34
CA ASN A 118 -24.56 28.98 12.49
C ASN A 118 -24.44 28.13 13.77
N LYS A 119 -23.23 28.12 14.31
CA LYS A 119 -22.85 27.58 15.61
C LYS A 119 -23.28 28.56 16.69
N ASP A 120 -24.41 28.31 17.34
CA ASP A 120 -24.70 28.73 18.72
C ASP A 120 -26.01 28.07 19.16
N ASN A 121 -25.92 26.82 19.67
CA ASN A 121 -26.82 26.21 20.66
C ASN A 121 -26.54 24.70 20.76
N LEU A 122 -25.41 24.35 21.38
CA LEU A 122 -25.14 23.01 21.90
C LEU A 122 -25.08 23.10 23.43
N ILE A 123 -26.25 23.17 24.09
CA ILE A 123 -26.36 22.95 25.54
C ILE A 123 -27.29 21.76 25.76
N ILE A 124 -26.64 20.61 25.87
CA ILE A 124 -27.21 19.31 26.21
C ILE A 124 -27.57 19.35 27.69
N ASN A 125 -28.85 19.53 28.01
CA ASN A 125 -29.33 19.48 29.39
C ASN A 125 -29.90 18.11 29.72
N ASN A 126 -29.25 17.49 30.70
CA ASN A 126 -29.59 16.22 31.32
C ASN A 126 -31.02 16.21 31.88
N LYS A 127 -31.83 15.22 31.48
CA LYS A 127 -32.98 14.74 32.26
C LYS A 127 -32.93 13.22 32.39
N SER A 128 -32.35 12.82 33.52
CA SER A 128 -32.87 11.80 34.44
C SER A 128 -33.97 10.87 33.91
N ASN A 129 -33.62 9.61 33.69
CA ASN A 129 -34.57 8.52 33.88
C ASN A 129 -34.07 7.60 35.00
N ASN A 130 -34.89 7.62 36.05
CA ASN A 130 -34.85 6.79 37.24
C ASN A 130 -34.82 5.29 36.89
N TYR A 131 -33.83 4.56 37.37
CA TYR A 131 -34.12 3.29 38.05
C TYR A 131 -33.34 3.19 39.34
N LYS A 132 -34.10 2.80 40.35
CA LYS A 132 -33.83 2.88 41.78
C LYS A 132 -32.80 1.85 42.20
N ASN A 133 -31.79 2.36 42.91
CA ASN A 133 -31.33 1.99 44.25
C ASN A 133 -31.70 0.63 44.87
N SER A 134 -30.73 0.21 45.70
CA SER A 134 -30.76 -0.74 46.82
C SER A 134 -30.31 -2.17 46.48
N SER A 135 -29.45 -2.83 47.24
CA SER A 135 -28.66 -2.49 48.44
C SER A 135 -27.92 -3.76 48.86
N ASN A 136 -26.87 -3.59 49.68
CA ASN A 136 -26.33 -4.56 50.64
C ASN A 136 -25.24 -5.53 50.17
N TYR A 137 -24.01 -5.02 50.35
CA TYR A 137 -22.89 -5.68 51.01
C TYR A 137 -23.27 -6.78 52.03
N SER A 138 -22.56 -7.91 51.96
CA SER A 138 -22.00 -8.63 53.13
C SER A 138 -20.93 -9.60 52.61
N VAL A 139 -19.64 -9.22 52.64
CA VAL A 139 -18.67 -9.64 53.67
C VAL A 139 -18.77 -11.13 53.99
N TYR A 140 -17.87 -11.93 53.42
CA TYR A 140 -17.32 -13.10 54.10
C TYR A 140 -15.81 -13.14 53.89
N SER A 141 -15.13 -12.90 55.00
CA SER A 141 -13.72 -13.12 55.27
C SER A 141 -13.51 -14.60 55.61
N SER A 142 -12.42 -15.19 55.16
CA SER A 142 -11.64 -16.27 55.82
C SER A 142 -10.61 -16.74 54.80
N ASP A 143 -9.36 -16.34 54.94
CA ASP A 143 -8.35 -16.93 55.82
C ASP A 143 -7.63 -18.12 55.17
N SER A 144 -6.40 -17.80 54.75
CA SER A 144 -5.17 -18.43 55.26
C SER A 144 -4.56 -19.63 54.50
N LYS A 145 -3.21 -19.55 54.45
CA LYS A 145 -2.19 -20.58 54.20
C LYS A 145 -1.98 -20.90 52.72
N ILE A 146 -0.97 -20.37 52.02
CA ILE A 146 0.49 -20.37 52.27
C ILE A 146 0.97 -21.72 52.75
N GLU A 147 1.36 -22.57 51.81
CA GLU A 147 2.47 -23.51 52.00
C GLU A 147 3.38 -23.38 50.77
N ASP A 148 4.56 -22.84 51.05
CA ASP A 148 5.75 -22.81 50.21
C ASP A 148 6.27 -24.23 49.99
N GLY A 149 6.91 -24.46 48.84
CA GLY A 149 7.46 -25.75 48.48
C GLY A 149 8.44 -25.60 47.32
N ASP A 150 9.62 -25.11 47.67
CA ASP A 150 10.79 -24.85 46.84
C ASP A 150 11.36 -26.08 46.10
N ASN A 151 12.24 -25.74 45.15
CA ASN A 151 13.46 -26.44 44.74
C ASN A 151 13.44 -27.28 43.45
N GLU A 152 13.99 -26.64 42.42
CA GLU A 152 15.24 -27.03 41.73
C GLU A 152 15.38 -28.50 41.29
N LYS A 153 15.51 -28.70 39.98
CA LYS A 153 16.79 -29.12 39.37
C LYS A 153 16.71 -29.18 37.85
N GLU A 154 17.62 -28.43 37.25
CA GLU A 154 18.06 -28.49 35.86
C GLU A 154 18.96 -29.72 35.67
N GLU A 155 18.71 -30.52 34.63
CA GLU A 155 19.73 -31.39 34.03
C GLU A 155 19.54 -31.33 32.50
N GLU A 156 20.51 -30.69 31.85
CA GLU A 156 20.74 -30.65 30.41
C GLU A 156 21.53 -31.91 30.01
N GLU A 157 21.07 -32.68 29.02
CA GLU A 157 21.96 -33.48 28.19
C GLU A 157 21.49 -33.47 26.73
N GLU A 158 22.29 -32.80 25.90
CA GLU A 158 22.27 -32.88 24.45
C GLU A 158 22.77 -34.26 24.00
N ASN A 159 22.07 -34.92 23.07
CA ASN A 159 22.70 -35.97 22.29
C ASN A 159 22.19 -36.00 20.85
N SER A 160 23.15 -36.13 19.95
CA SER A 160 23.04 -35.92 18.51
C SER A 160 23.12 -37.25 17.76
N GLY A 161 22.32 -37.32 16.68
CA GLY A 161 22.49 -38.12 15.47
C GLY A 161 22.99 -39.56 15.54
N ASP A 162 22.16 -40.51 15.10
CA ASP A 162 22.57 -41.32 13.95
C ASP A 162 21.40 -42.01 13.21
N ASN A 163 21.51 -41.94 11.88
CA ASN A 163 20.65 -42.58 10.90
C ASN A 163 21.10 -44.03 10.70
N GLN A 164 20.20 -45.02 10.81
CA GLN A 164 20.23 -46.17 9.89
C GLN A 164 18.91 -46.98 9.87
N SER A 165 18.41 -47.08 8.64
CA SER A 165 17.34 -47.92 8.10
C SER A 165 17.36 -49.38 8.59
N ILE A 166 16.23 -49.87 9.12
CA ILE A 166 15.85 -51.30 9.03
C ILE A 166 14.36 -51.38 8.67
N TYR A 167 14.10 -51.65 7.39
CA TYR A 167 12.83 -52.15 6.87
C TYR A 167 12.91 -53.69 6.90
N SER A 168 12.05 -54.37 7.67
CA SER A 168 11.31 -55.56 7.22
C SER A 168 10.57 -56.30 8.34
N ALA A 169 9.32 -56.64 8.02
CA ALA A 169 8.63 -57.88 8.35
C ALA A 169 8.27 -58.18 9.81
N TYR A 170 7.11 -57.70 10.27
CA TYR A 170 6.21 -58.54 11.07
C TYR A 170 4.75 -58.32 10.64
N LYS A 171 4.23 -59.29 9.88
CA LYS A 171 2.82 -59.48 9.56
C LYS A 171 2.38 -60.77 10.27
N ALA A 172 1.12 -60.76 10.70
CA ALA A 172 0.31 -61.90 11.16
C ALA A 172 0.37 -62.24 12.66
N SER A 173 -0.65 -61.80 13.39
CA SER A 173 -1.50 -62.70 14.16
C SER A 173 -2.78 -61.98 14.59
N SER A 174 -3.86 -62.31 13.90
CA SER A 174 -5.24 -62.08 14.26
C SER A 174 -5.65 -62.95 15.44
N SER A 175 -6.12 -62.37 16.54
CA SER A 175 -6.92 -63.11 17.54
C SER A 175 -8.02 -62.21 18.09
N ILE A 176 -9.21 -62.55 17.64
CA ILE A 176 -10.53 -62.13 18.07
C ILE A 176 -10.68 -62.41 19.58
N PHE A 177 -10.96 -61.37 20.37
CA PHE A 177 -11.58 -61.54 21.69
C PHE A 177 -12.72 -60.54 21.83
N SER A 178 -13.92 -61.10 21.69
CA SER A 178 -15.22 -60.52 21.97
C SER A 178 -15.46 -60.45 23.48
N TYR A 179 -15.83 -59.27 24.00
CA TYR A 179 -16.62 -59.16 25.22
C TYR A 179 -17.84 -58.29 24.93
N GLU A 180 -19.00 -58.95 24.97
CA GLU A 180 -20.33 -58.36 24.84
C GLU A 180 -20.86 -57.84 26.20
N ARG A 181 -21.85 -56.95 26.06
CA ARG A 181 -22.62 -56.15 27.02
C ARG A 181 -23.18 -56.86 28.26
N PRO A 182 -23.44 -56.07 29.32
CA PRO A 182 -24.83 -55.76 29.74
C PRO A 182 -25.01 -54.26 30.05
N VAL A 183 -25.84 -53.47 29.36
CA VAL A 183 -27.29 -53.25 29.53
C VAL A 183 -27.74 -52.93 30.97
N GLY A 184 -28.03 -51.65 31.19
CA GLY A 184 -28.84 -51.05 32.26
C GLY A 184 -28.85 -49.56 31.94
N ASP A 185 -29.78 -49.00 31.19
CA ASP A 185 -31.24 -48.89 31.31
C ASP A 185 -31.71 -48.14 32.55
N SER A 186 -32.70 -47.27 32.30
CA SER A 186 -33.55 -46.50 33.20
C SER A 186 -33.05 -45.14 33.76
N THR A 187 -33.74 -44.11 33.24
CA THR A 187 -34.43 -43.02 33.98
C THR A 187 -33.57 -41.98 34.71
N SER A 188 -33.37 -40.78 34.15
CA SER A 188 -34.30 -39.63 34.22
C SER A 188 -34.60 -39.14 35.64
N THR A 189 -33.83 -38.16 36.13
CA THR A 189 -34.32 -36.98 36.88
C THR A 189 -33.20 -35.94 37.00
N SER A 190 -33.41 -34.81 36.34
CA SER A 190 -33.18 -33.45 36.82
C SER A 190 -32.37 -33.25 38.12
N SER A 191 -31.20 -32.64 38.01
CA SER A 191 -30.80 -31.50 38.85
C SER A 191 -29.58 -30.81 38.26
N LEU A 192 -29.84 -29.75 37.49
CA LEU A 192 -28.91 -28.63 37.41
C LEU A 192 -28.72 -28.07 38.82
N TYR A 193 -27.48 -27.81 39.26
CA TYR A 193 -27.07 -26.63 40.02
C TYR A 193 -25.55 -26.69 40.25
N GLY A 194 -24.86 -25.56 40.07
CA GLY A 194 -23.48 -25.40 40.52
C GLY A 194 -22.46 -25.02 39.45
N ASN A 195 -22.78 -24.02 38.63
CA ASN A 195 -21.81 -23.32 37.78
C ASN A 195 -20.85 -22.53 38.69
N SER A 196 -19.65 -23.05 38.94
CA SER A 196 -18.53 -22.28 39.51
C SER A 196 -17.74 -21.64 38.38
N SER A 197 -17.92 -20.34 38.24
CA SER A 197 -17.16 -19.42 37.40
C SER A 197 -15.70 -19.37 37.82
N SER A 198 -14.81 -19.99 37.04
CA SER A 198 -13.38 -19.68 37.02
C SER A 198 -13.05 -18.99 35.70
N CYS A 199 -12.76 -17.69 35.82
CA CYS A 199 -12.32 -16.79 34.77
C CYS A 199 -10.83 -17.06 34.52
N GLY A 200 -10.53 -17.92 33.56
CA GLY A 200 -9.19 -18.08 33.00
C GLY A 200 -9.23 -17.70 31.53
N TYR A 201 -8.81 -16.47 31.21
CA TYR A 201 -8.58 -16.00 29.85
C TYR A 201 -7.34 -16.69 29.27
N GLY A 202 -7.46 -17.99 28.97
CA GLY A 202 -6.58 -18.73 28.07
C GLY A 202 -7.33 -18.94 26.74
N PRO A 203 -6.68 -18.76 25.58
CA PRO A 203 -7.35 -18.69 24.29
C PRO A 203 -8.02 -20.02 23.99
N LYS A 204 -9.35 -20.06 24.11
CA LYS A 204 -10.13 -21.22 23.69
C LYS A 204 -9.94 -21.40 22.20
N LYS A 205 -9.28 -22.50 21.86
CA LYS A 205 -9.38 -23.25 20.60
C LYS A 205 -10.80 -23.06 20.05
N GLY A 206 -10.91 -22.25 19.00
CA GLY A 206 -12.11 -22.16 18.19
C GLY A 206 -12.36 -23.55 17.62
N ASN A 207 -13.38 -24.22 18.17
CA ASN A 207 -13.99 -25.37 17.53
C ASN A 207 -14.33 -24.98 16.09
N GLY A 208 -13.99 -25.88 15.18
CA GLY A 208 -14.23 -25.74 13.75
C GLY A 208 -15.65 -25.29 13.49
N TYR A 209 -15.81 -24.01 13.18
CA TYR A 209 -16.85 -23.61 12.28
C TYR A 209 -16.46 -24.25 10.96
N ASP A 210 -17.33 -25.14 10.48
CA ASP A 210 -17.34 -25.58 9.09
C ASP A 210 -17.28 -24.31 8.25
N ILE A 211 -16.08 -23.97 7.81
CA ILE A 211 -15.85 -22.91 6.83
C ILE A 211 -16.55 -23.44 5.60
N ASP A 212 -17.76 -22.94 5.37
CA ASP A 212 -18.43 -23.03 4.10
C ASP A 212 -17.40 -22.63 3.05
N ASP A 213 -16.96 -23.64 2.32
CA ASP A 213 -15.93 -23.63 1.30
C ASP A 213 -16.39 -22.68 0.18
N SER A 214 -16.24 -21.39 0.45
CA SER A 214 -16.63 -20.25 -0.37
C SER A 214 -15.51 -19.89 -1.36
N SER A 215 -14.55 -20.79 -1.54
CA SER A 215 -13.49 -20.80 -2.53
C SER A 215 -14.00 -21.14 -3.96
N SER A 216 -15.23 -20.77 -4.35
CA SER A 216 -15.66 -20.98 -5.74
C SER A 216 -16.82 -20.07 -6.21
N ILE A 217 -16.85 -18.79 -5.85
CA ILE A 217 -17.79 -17.83 -6.47
C ILE A 217 -17.10 -17.18 -7.68
N TYR A 218 -16.77 -17.99 -8.68
CA TYR A 218 -16.32 -17.54 -9.99
C TYR A 218 -17.50 -17.53 -10.97
N SER A 219 -17.74 -16.37 -11.59
CA SER A 219 -18.75 -16.07 -12.63
C SER A 219 -20.19 -15.81 -12.18
N SER A 220 -20.77 -14.74 -12.76
CA SER A 220 -22.08 -14.11 -12.53
C SER A 220 -22.17 -13.28 -11.24
N TYR A 221 -22.00 -11.96 -11.41
CA TYR A 221 -22.50 -10.93 -10.49
C TYR A 221 -23.97 -11.21 -10.16
N GLY A 222 -24.35 -10.87 -8.94
CA GLY A 222 -25.69 -11.07 -8.40
C GLY A 222 -25.62 -10.98 -6.89
N LEU A 223 -25.37 -9.77 -6.37
CA LEU A 223 -25.68 -9.43 -4.99
C LEU A 223 -27.20 -9.52 -4.85
N SER A 224 -27.68 -10.60 -4.24
CA SER A 224 -29.08 -10.74 -3.85
C SER A 224 -29.35 -9.82 -2.66
N TYR A 225 -30.09 -8.75 -2.89
CA TYR A 225 -30.74 -7.99 -1.82
C TYR A 225 -31.79 -8.91 -1.19
N SER A 226 -31.56 -9.37 0.03
CA SER A 226 -32.54 -10.14 0.80
C SER A 226 -33.66 -9.20 1.22
N GLY A 227 -34.73 -9.14 0.41
CA GLY A 227 -36.00 -8.58 0.83
C GLY A 227 -36.56 -9.45 1.95
N SER A 228 -36.62 -8.88 3.15
CA SER A 228 -37.27 -9.47 4.32
C SER A 228 -38.77 -9.67 4.04
N ASP A 229 -39.19 -10.93 4.08
CA ASP A 229 -40.57 -11.38 4.03
C ASP A 229 -41.37 -10.81 5.22
N ILE A 230 -42.25 -9.84 4.96
CA ILE A 230 -43.35 -9.49 5.87
C ILE A 230 -44.65 -9.78 5.12
N TYR A 231 -45.17 -10.99 5.34
CA TYR A 231 -46.52 -11.41 4.99
C TYR A 231 -47.50 -10.94 6.07
N GLY A 232 -48.67 -10.45 5.64
CA GLY A 232 -49.83 -10.13 6.49
C GLY A 232 -50.09 -8.61 6.50
N SER A 233 -51.26 -8.09 6.19
CA SER A 233 -52.60 -8.69 6.21
C SER A 233 -53.61 -7.69 5.62
N ASN A 234 -54.62 -8.26 4.96
CA ASN A 234 -55.99 -7.76 4.75
C ASN A 234 -56.24 -6.47 3.95
N TYR A 235 -56.68 -6.73 2.71
CA TYR A 235 -57.71 -6.00 1.98
C TYR A 235 -58.81 -5.41 2.87
N GLY A 236 -58.83 -4.08 2.99
CA GLY A 236 -60.00 -3.31 3.38
C GLY A 236 -60.57 -2.64 2.13
N SER A 237 -61.55 -3.28 1.49
CA SER A 237 -62.37 -2.71 0.44
C SER A 237 -63.34 -1.73 1.08
N ASN A 238 -63.16 -0.42 0.84
CA ASN A 238 -64.19 0.58 1.08
C ASN A 238 -64.39 1.34 -0.24
N ASN A 239 -65.35 0.85 -1.00
CA ASN A 239 -66.13 1.68 -1.90
C ASN A 239 -66.94 2.64 -1.03
N ASN A 240 -67.01 3.91 -1.40
CA ASN A 240 -68.26 4.65 -1.59
C ASN A 240 -68.05 6.17 -1.51
N ASP A 241 -68.77 6.82 -2.42
CA ASP A 241 -69.35 8.15 -2.34
C ASP A 241 -68.47 9.35 -2.70
N ASP A 242 -68.46 9.57 -4.03
CA ASP A 242 -68.60 10.86 -4.68
C ASP A 242 -69.50 11.82 -3.87
N ASN A 243 -68.98 12.99 -3.51
CA ASN A 243 -69.78 14.19 -3.29
C ASN A 243 -68.93 15.39 -3.73
N ASP A 244 -69.22 15.82 -4.95
CA ASP A 244 -68.93 17.15 -5.45
C ASP A 244 -69.79 18.15 -4.65
N ASP A 245 -69.17 19.13 -3.99
CA ASP A 245 -69.84 20.39 -3.71
C ASP A 245 -68.82 21.54 -3.76
N GLU A 246 -69.00 22.36 -4.79
CA GLU A 246 -68.32 23.62 -5.03
C GLU A 246 -68.77 24.70 -4.05
N SER A 247 -67.90 25.70 -3.90
CA SER A 247 -68.21 27.09 -3.52
C SER A 247 -68.75 27.35 -2.10
N ASP A 248 -67.93 27.97 -1.25
CA ASP A 248 -68.04 29.43 -1.12
C ASP A 248 -66.90 30.07 -0.33
N LYS A 249 -66.46 31.21 -0.87
CA LYS A 249 -65.55 32.16 -0.25
C LYS A 249 -66.36 33.10 0.62
N LYS A 250 -65.91 33.41 1.84
CA LYS A 250 -65.66 34.78 2.36
C LYS A 250 -65.71 34.87 3.88
N SER A 251 -64.78 35.69 4.38
CA SER A 251 -64.91 36.62 5.52
C SER A 251 -65.14 36.03 6.90
N ASN A 252 -64.65 36.56 8.00
CA ASN A 252 -63.66 37.58 8.36
C ASN A 252 -63.70 37.56 9.91
N SER A 253 -62.72 38.18 10.53
CA SER A 253 -62.78 38.78 11.88
C SER A 253 -62.92 37.87 13.10
N ASP A 254 -61.83 37.93 13.87
CA ASP A 254 -61.79 38.24 15.30
C ASP A 254 -62.23 37.16 16.28
N ILE A 255 -61.28 36.68 17.10
CA ILE A 255 -61.43 36.61 18.57
C ILE A 255 -60.17 36.11 19.30
N TYR A 256 -59.71 36.97 20.22
CA TYR A 256 -58.97 36.81 21.48
C TYR A 256 -57.58 36.15 21.59
N SER A 257 -56.68 37.00 22.11
CA SER A 257 -55.37 36.76 22.71
C SER A 257 -55.40 35.90 23.98
N TYR A 258 -54.38 35.07 24.18
CA TYR A 258 -53.84 34.78 25.51
C TYR A 258 -52.31 34.69 25.45
N GLY A 259 -51.65 35.49 26.29
CA GLY A 259 -50.21 35.52 26.43
C GLY A 259 -49.69 34.37 27.29
N GLY A 260 -48.57 33.80 26.86
CA GLY A 260 -47.79 32.82 27.61
C GLY A 260 -46.40 32.77 26.98
N LYS A 261 -45.52 33.66 27.44
CA LYS A 261 -44.07 33.58 27.22
C LYS A 261 -43.57 32.39 28.05
N ASP A 262 -42.94 31.41 27.42
CA ASP A 262 -41.74 30.71 27.90
C ASP A 262 -41.48 29.43 27.08
N ASN A 263 -40.29 29.38 26.47
CA ASN A 263 -39.52 28.19 26.09
C ASN A 263 -40.19 27.08 25.25
N ASN A 264 -40.33 27.30 23.95
CA ASN A 264 -40.47 26.24 22.94
C ASN A 264 -39.67 26.63 21.67
N ASN A 265 -38.35 26.38 21.66
CA ASN A 265 -37.52 26.64 20.46
C ASN A 265 -36.74 25.39 19.97
N SER A 266 -36.79 24.24 20.65
CA SER A 266 -36.08 23.04 20.18
C SER A 266 -36.95 22.07 19.36
N SER A 267 -38.26 22.30 19.28
CA SER A 267 -39.17 21.49 18.44
C SER A 267 -39.22 21.96 16.99
N ASP A 268 -38.76 23.18 16.71
CA ASP A 268 -38.97 23.81 15.42
C ASP A 268 -37.90 23.42 14.40
N ASP A 269 -36.63 23.22 14.82
CA ASP A 269 -35.54 22.83 13.92
C ASP A 269 -35.69 21.41 13.35
N GLU A 270 -36.08 20.42 14.17
CA GLU A 270 -36.36 19.06 13.68
C GLU A 270 -37.58 19.03 12.75
N ASN A 271 -38.62 19.81 13.06
CA ASN A 271 -39.80 19.91 12.19
C ASN A 271 -39.48 20.61 10.87
N GLU A 272 -38.61 21.63 10.85
CA GLU A 272 -38.22 22.31 9.62
C GLU A 272 -37.40 21.40 8.70
N LEU A 273 -36.46 20.63 9.25
CA LEU A 273 -35.69 19.63 8.51
C LEU A 273 -36.59 18.55 7.90
N LYS A 274 -37.60 18.10 8.65
CA LYS A 274 -38.59 17.12 8.19
C LYS A 274 -39.49 17.68 7.08
N ILE A 275 -39.98 18.92 7.22
CA ILE A 275 -40.77 19.61 6.20
C ILE A 275 -39.94 19.86 4.93
N LYS A 276 -38.66 20.25 5.06
CA LYS A 276 -37.74 20.40 3.92
C LYS A 276 -37.54 19.07 3.20
N GLN A 277 -37.34 17.97 3.93
CA GLN A 277 -37.25 16.62 3.34
C GLN A 277 -38.55 16.22 2.65
N GLU A 278 -39.72 16.46 3.24
CA GLU A 278 -41.02 16.15 2.64
C GLU A 278 -41.30 17.00 1.38
N LYS A 279 -40.99 18.30 1.40
CA LYS A 279 -41.08 19.16 0.20
C LYS A 279 -40.13 18.68 -0.88
N TYR A 280 -38.89 18.36 -0.54
CA TYR A 280 -37.92 17.83 -1.50
C TYR A 280 -38.40 16.50 -2.10
N LEU A 281 -38.99 15.61 -1.28
CA LEU A 281 -39.60 14.36 -1.73
C LEU A 281 -40.82 14.60 -2.63
N GLN A 282 -41.67 15.59 -2.32
CA GLN A 282 -42.79 15.98 -3.18
C GLN A 282 -42.32 16.58 -4.50
N GLU A 283 -41.34 17.49 -4.48
CA GLU A 283 -40.78 18.10 -5.69
C GLU A 283 -40.10 17.07 -6.59
N THR A 284 -39.34 16.13 -6.02
CA THR A 284 -38.71 15.04 -6.78
C THR A 284 -39.72 14.05 -7.36
N ARG A 285 -40.83 13.76 -6.64
CA ARG A 285 -41.95 12.97 -7.18
C ARG A 285 -42.76 13.71 -8.25
N ASN A 286 -42.94 15.02 -8.09
CA ASN A 286 -43.71 15.87 -9.00
C ASN A 286 -42.92 16.31 -10.24
N LYS A 287 -41.59 16.17 -10.23
CA LYS A 287 -40.77 16.14 -11.45
C LYS A 287 -41.15 14.90 -12.26
N LYS A 288 -42.33 14.93 -12.89
CA LYS A 288 -42.56 14.15 -14.11
C LYS A 288 -41.44 14.54 -15.05
N ILE A 289 -40.51 13.61 -15.31
CA ILE A 289 -39.47 13.80 -16.29
C ILE A 289 -40.20 14.15 -17.59
N GLY A 290 -40.19 15.43 -17.95
CA GLY A 290 -40.95 16.00 -19.07
C GLY A 290 -40.44 15.56 -20.44
N ASN A 291 -39.63 14.51 -20.51
CA ASN A 291 -39.17 13.89 -21.74
C ASN A 291 -39.95 12.60 -21.96
N GLU A 292 -40.94 12.73 -22.83
CA GLU A 292 -41.56 11.67 -23.62
C GLU A 292 -40.61 10.48 -23.83
N ASN A 293 -40.85 9.34 -23.18
CA ASN A 293 -40.38 8.00 -23.54
C ASN A 293 -38.89 7.75 -23.87
N LYS A 294 -37.99 8.72 -23.71
CA LYS A 294 -36.56 8.51 -23.94
C LYS A 294 -35.95 7.96 -22.65
N GLY A 295 -35.71 6.65 -22.63
CA GLY A 295 -34.93 6.00 -21.58
C GLY A 295 -33.51 6.57 -21.48
N ARG A 296 -32.72 6.08 -20.51
CA ARG A 296 -31.33 6.50 -20.30
C ARG A 296 -30.50 6.40 -21.60
N ASP A 297 -29.76 7.45 -21.94
CA ASP A 297 -28.82 7.43 -23.07
C ASP A 297 -27.49 6.82 -22.64
N TRP A 298 -27.48 5.49 -22.55
CA TRP A 298 -26.32 4.71 -22.17
C TRP A 298 -25.10 4.99 -23.04
N ASN A 299 -25.31 5.22 -24.33
CA ASN A 299 -24.22 5.42 -25.27
C ASN A 299 -23.58 6.79 -25.06
N GLN A 300 -24.37 7.86 -25.00
CA GLN A 300 -23.83 9.20 -24.75
C GLN A 300 -23.07 9.27 -23.43
N GLU A 301 -23.60 8.68 -22.36
CA GLU A 301 -22.89 8.59 -21.08
C GLU A 301 -21.56 7.84 -21.21
N PHE A 302 -21.57 6.67 -21.87
CA PHE A 302 -20.36 5.87 -22.09
C PHE A 302 -19.30 6.65 -22.86
N GLN A 303 -19.67 7.28 -23.98
CA GLN A 303 -18.74 8.06 -24.79
C GLN A 303 -18.21 9.28 -24.04
N SER A 304 -19.05 9.93 -23.24
CA SER A 304 -18.64 11.07 -22.41
C SER A 304 -17.58 10.65 -21.38
N LEU A 305 -17.79 9.50 -20.73
CA LEU A 305 -16.82 8.97 -19.75
C LEU A 305 -15.53 8.51 -20.41
N LEU A 306 -15.58 7.90 -21.58
CA LEU A 306 -14.37 7.49 -22.33
C LEU A 306 -13.48 8.70 -22.68
N ARG A 307 -14.08 9.86 -22.94
CA ARG A 307 -13.37 11.10 -23.27
C ARG A 307 -12.69 11.78 -22.09
N LEU A 308 -13.04 11.42 -20.85
CA LEU A 308 -12.39 11.97 -19.66
C LEU A 308 -10.91 11.58 -19.61
N GLN A 309 -10.09 12.42 -18.98
CA GLN A 309 -8.72 12.05 -18.66
C GLN A 309 -8.71 10.90 -17.62
N PRO A 310 -7.69 10.03 -17.60
CA PRO A 310 -7.61 8.93 -16.65
C PRO A 310 -7.62 9.42 -15.21
N SER A 311 -8.62 9.02 -14.44
CA SER A 311 -8.80 9.37 -13.03
C SER A 311 -9.57 8.27 -12.31
N LEU A 312 -9.46 8.20 -10.98
CA LEU A 312 -10.24 7.25 -10.17
C LEU A 312 -11.75 7.40 -10.46
N GLU A 313 -12.23 8.63 -10.53
CA GLU A 313 -13.63 8.95 -10.83
C GLU A 313 -14.07 8.43 -12.20
N LYS A 314 -13.24 8.58 -13.25
CA LYS A 314 -13.52 8.05 -14.59
C LYS A 314 -13.77 6.54 -14.53
N PHE A 315 -12.84 5.79 -13.93
CA PHE A 315 -12.92 4.32 -13.92
C PHE A 315 -14.03 3.80 -12.99
N GLN A 316 -14.32 4.48 -11.88
CA GLN A 316 -15.48 4.19 -11.05
C GLN A 316 -16.79 4.43 -11.80
N LYS A 317 -16.95 5.58 -12.46
CA LYS A 317 -18.16 5.89 -13.25
C LYS A 317 -18.34 4.91 -14.42
N LEU A 318 -17.27 4.55 -15.11
CA LEU A 318 -17.31 3.51 -16.15
C LEU A 318 -17.76 2.17 -15.60
N THR A 319 -17.26 1.79 -14.42
CA THR A 319 -17.65 0.55 -13.74
C THR A 319 -19.14 0.55 -13.38
N PHE A 320 -19.64 1.63 -12.76
CA PHE A 320 -21.05 1.73 -12.40
C PHE A 320 -21.97 1.78 -13.62
N LEU A 321 -21.63 2.56 -14.65
CA LEU A 321 -22.41 2.60 -15.90
C LEU A 321 -22.53 1.21 -16.53
N ALA A 322 -21.42 0.48 -16.56
CA ALA A 322 -21.35 -0.88 -17.07
C ALA A 322 -22.19 -1.87 -16.25
N MET A 323 -22.07 -1.82 -14.92
CA MET A 323 -22.87 -2.64 -14.00
C MET A 323 -24.36 -2.37 -14.16
N ASP A 324 -24.76 -1.09 -14.19
CA ASP A 324 -26.14 -0.68 -14.42
C ASP A 324 -26.67 -1.19 -15.77
N PHE A 325 -25.90 -1.00 -16.85
CA PHE A 325 -26.29 -1.45 -18.19
C PHE A 325 -26.52 -2.97 -18.21
N VAL A 326 -25.60 -3.75 -17.63
CA VAL A 326 -25.70 -5.22 -17.56
C VAL A 326 -26.91 -5.65 -16.72
N ASN A 327 -27.15 -5.02 -15.57
CA ASN A 327 -28.29 -5.33 -14.70
C ASN A 327 -29.63 -5.00 -15.37
N PHE A 328 -29.74 -3.83 -16.03
CA PHE A 328 -30.92 -3.44 -16.80
C PHE A 328 -31.16 -4.38 -17.98
N ALA A 329 -30.09 -4.71 -18.73
CA ALA A 329 -30.16 -5.65 -19.83
C ALA A 329 -30.62 -7.03 -19.36
N GLU A 330 -30.09 -7.55 -18.25
CA GLU A 330 -30.50 -8.82 -17.65
C GLU A 330 -31.99 -8.83 -17.29
N ASN A 331 -32.46 -7.82 -16.56
CA ASN A 331 -33.85 -7.73 -16.08
C ASN A 331 -34.86 -7.66 -17.24
N TYR A 332 -34.65 -6.78 -18.22
CA TYR A 332 -35.56 -6.66 -19.35
C TYR A 332 -35.41 -7.79 -20.36
N GLY A 333 -34.18 -8.26 -20.59
CA GLY A 333 -33.93 -9.41 -21.44
C GLY A 333 -34.56 -10.69 -20.91
N PHE A 334 -34.59 -10.86 -19.59
CA PHE A 334 -35.33 -11.94 -18.93
C PHE A 334 -36.83 -11.90 -19.23
N ILE A 335 -37.47 -10.72 -19.12
CA ILE A 335 -38.89 -10.54 -19.44
C ILE A 335 -39.14 -10.86 -20.92
N ILE A 336 -38.35 -10.29 -21.83
CA ILE A 336 -38.48 -10.50 -23.28
C ILE A 336 -38.38 -11.98 -23.65
N ILE A 337 -37.45 -12.73 -23.04
CA ILE A 337 -37.30 -14.17 -23.30
C ILE A 337 -38.47 -14.96 -22.71
N LYS A 338 -38.94 -14.65 -21.49
CA LYS A 338 -40.08 -15.35 -20.88
C LYS A 338 -41.38 -15.16 -21.68
N GLU A 339 -41.58 -13.98 -22.23
CA GLU A 339 -42.80 -13.60 -22.95
C GLU A 339 -42.74 -13.84 -24.46
N MET A 340 -41.68 -14.45 -24.99
CA MET A 340 -41.44 -14.52 -26.44
C MET A 340 -42.58 -15.17 -27.24
N PHE A 341 -43.29 -16.13 -26.64
CA PHE A 341 -44.41 -16.85 -27.26
C PHE A 341 -45.79 -16.24 -26.91
N LEU A 342 -45.84 -15.15 -26.15
CA LEU A 342 -47.09 -14.42 -25.97
C LEU A 342 -47.44 -13.67 -27.27
N PRO A 343 -48.74 -13.50 -27.58
CA PRO A 343 -49.18 -12.53 -28.58
C PRO A 343 -48.65 -11.12 -28.25
N ASP A 344 -48.30 -10.33 -29.26
CA ASP A 344 -47.63 -9.03 -29.06
C ASP A 344 -48.44 -8.04 -28.20
N HIS A 345 -49.77 -8.15 -28.18
CA HIS A 345 -50.63 -7.29 -27.34
C HIS A 345 -50.57 -7.63 -25.85
N LEU A 346 -50.09 -8.83 -25.47
CA LEU A 346 -49.91 -9.28 -24.08
C LEU A 346 -48.46 -9.15 -23.58
N LYS A 347 -47.52 -8.80 -24.46
CA LYS A 347 -46.12 -8.59 -24.06
C LYS A 347 -45.98 -7.29 -23.27
N THR A 348 -45.24 -7.35 -22.17
CA THR A 348 -44.82 -6.19 -21.36
C THR A 348 -43.98 -5.24 -22.21
N ILE A 349 -43.08 -5.77 -23.04
CA ILE A 349 -42.28 -5.01 -24.00
C ILE A 349 -42.66 -5.47 -25.41
N LYS A 350 -43.32 -4.59 -26.17
CA LYS A 350 -43.78 -4.90 -27.51
C LYS A 350 -42.63 -4.87 -28.51
N PRO A 351 -42.63 -5.76 -29.53
CA PRO A 351 -41.63 -5.71 -30.57
C PRO A 351 -41.77 -4.42 -31.40
N ILE A 352 -40.67 -4.01 -32.01
CA ILE A 352 -40.60 -2.85 -32.90
C ILE A 352 -40.19 -3.30 -34.31
N ASP A 353 -40.69 -2.60 -35.33
CA ASP A 353 -40.24 -2.75 -36.70
C ASP A 353 -39.25 -1.64 -37.06
N ILE A 354 -37.96 -1.97 -37.05
CA ILE A 354 -36.87 -1.06 -37.42
C ILE A 354 -36.06 -1.58 -38.63
N GLY A 355 -36.62 -2.54 -39.38
CA GLY A 355 -35.94 -3.19 -40.52
C GLY A 355 -34.79 -4.14 -40.12
N GLY A 356 -34.13 -4.71 -41.14
CA GLY A 356 -33.08 -5.75 -41.02
C GLY A 356 -33.65 -7.17 -41.05
N ILE A 357 -33.10 -8.04 -41.90
CA ILE A 357 -33.59 -9.41 -42.13
C ILE A 357 -33.11 -10.38 -41.04
N ALA A 358 -31.90 -10.19 -40.52
CA ALA A 358 -31.24 -11.11 -39.60
C ALA A 358 -31.59 -10.83 -38.11
N GLY A 359 -31.74 -11.92 -37.33
CA GLY A 359 -31.88 -11.89 -35.85
C GLY A 359 -33.28 -12.13 -35.31
N GLY A 360 -34.34 -12.03 -36.12
CA GLY A 360 -35.72 -12.15 -35.62
C GLY A 360 -36.21 -10.88 -34.93
N GLN A 361 -37.20 -10.99 -34.03
CA GLN A 361 -37.89 -9.84 -33.42
C GLN A 361 -36.93 -8.93 -32.62
N LYS A 362 -37.16 -7.62 -32.73
CA LYS A 362 -36.38 -6.56 -32.07
C LYS A 362 -37.25 -5.80 -31.07
N PHE A 363 -36.66 -5.29 -30.00
CA PHE A 363 -37.35 -4.58 -28.92
C PHE A 363 -36.48 -3.41 -28.45
N ILE A 364 -37.09 -2.31 -28.00
CA ILE A 364 -36.36 -1.24 -27.30
C ILE A 364 -37.02 -1.02 -25.94
N CYS A 365 -36.22 -1.00 -24.88
CA CYS A 365 -36.67 -0.65 -23.53
C CYS A 365 -35.54 0.08 -22.79
N GLN A 366 -35.86 1.18 -22.11
CA GLN A 366 -34.90 1.97 -21.33
C GLN A 366 -33.61 2.34 -22.09
N GLY A 367 -33.70 2.70 -23.37
CA GLY A 367 -32.52 3.06 -24.19
C GLY A 367 -31.63 1.87 -24.61
N ILE A 368 -32.11 0.64 -24.44
CA ILE A 368 -31.42 -0.59 -24.85
C ILE A 368 -32.21 -1.26 -25.99
N LEU A 369 -31.53 -1.55 -27.09
CA LEU A 369 -32.02 -2.34 -28.21
C LEU A 369 -31.72 -3.82 -27.95
N PHE A 370 -32.77 -4.64 -27.94
CA PHE A 370 -32.69 -6.08 -27.83
C PHE A 370 -32.96 -6.75 -29.18
N LYS A 371 -32.11 -7.68 -29.59
CA LYS A 371 -32.24 -8.47 -30.82
C LYS A 371 -32.16 -9.95 -30.47
N PHE A 372 -33.14 -10.75 -30.88
CA PHE A 372 -32.99 -12.20 -30.79
C PHE A 372 -31.85 -12.69 -31.70
N ALA A 373 -31.38 -13.91 -31.45
CA ALA A 373 -30.42 -14.59 -32.31
C ALA A 373 -31.09 -15.81 -32.97
N TYR A 374 -32.03 -15.56 -33.88
CA TYR A 374 -32.72 -16.58 -34.66
C TYR A 374 -32.09 -16.84 -36.02
N ASP A 375 -32.23 -18.07 -36.50
CA ASP A 375 -31.90 -18.41 -37.89
C ASP A 375 -33.03 -18.03 -38.85
N THR A 376 -32.86 -16.91 -39.56
CA THR A 376 -33.85 -16.40 -40.50
C THR A 376 -33.88 -17.24 -41.78
N LYS A 377 -35.08 -17.54 -42.29
CA LYS A 377 -35.29 -18.11 -43.61
C LYS A 377 -35.00 -17.07 -44.70
N ILE A 378 -34.08 -17.37 -45.61
CA ILE A 378 -33.64 -16.51 -46.72
C ILE A 378 -34.14 -17.08 -48.06
N GLY A 379 -35.31 -16.63 -48.50
CA GLY A 379 -35.95 -17.10 -49.73
C GLY A 379 -36.40 -18.56 -49.67
N GLU A 380 -36.61 -19.17 -50.84
CA GLU A 380 -37.04 -20.57 -50.95
C GLU A 380 -35.90 -21.57 -50.65
N ASN A 381 -34.64 -21.12 -50.77
CA ASN A 381 -33.44 -21.96 -50.74
C ASN A 381 -32.95 -22.33 -49.33
N GLY A 382 -33.64 -21.88 -48.27
CA GLY A 382 -33.39 -22.32 -46.90
C GLY A 382 -33.12 -21.19 -45.90
N TYR A 383 -32.40 -21.53 -44.83
CA TYR A 383 -32.07 -20.71 -43.68
C TYR A 383 -30.64 -20.17 -43.77
N LEU A 384 -30.42 -18.98 -43.21
CA LEU A 384 -29.15 -18.25 -43.32
C LEU A 384 -27.98 -19.06 -42.78
N TYR A 385 -28.14 -19.65 -41.59
CA TYR A 385 -27.07 -20.36 -40.89
C TYR A 385 -27.18 -21.89 -41.01
N GLY A 386 -28.39 -22.44 -41.02
CA GLY A 386 -28.61 -23.89 -41.03
C GLY A 386 -28.77 -24.51 -42.42
N GLY A 387 -28.93 -23.69 -43.47
CA GLY A 387 -29.12 -24.17 -44.83
C GLY A 387 -30.50 -24.79 -45.00
N LYS A 388 -30.63 -26.11 -45.17
CA LYS A 388 -31.94 -26.73 -45.44
C LYS A 388 -32.92 -26.64 -44.24
N TYR A 389 -32.39 -26.65 -43.02
CA TYR A 389 -33.15 -26.60 -41.77
C TYR A 389 -32.58 -25.47 -40.89
N PRO A 390 -33.38 -24.86 -40.00
CA PRO A 390 -32.87 -23.80 -39.14
C PRO A 390 -31.82 -24.31 -38.15
N SER A 391 -30.84 -23.47 -37.82
CA SER A 391 -29.84 -23.74 -36.79
C SER A 391 -29.71 -22.57 -35.81
N GLU A 392 -30.52 -22.61 -34.75
CA GLU A 392 -30.47 -21.61 -33.67
C GLU A 392 -29.13 -21.60 -32.93
N THR A 393 -28.46 -22.76 -32.89
CA THR A 393 -27.12 -22.85 -32.31
C THR A 393 -26.09 -22.08 -33.15
N SER A 394 -26.22 -22.09 -34.47
CA SER A 394 -25.33 -21.33 -35.37
C SER A 394 -25.64 -19.83 -35.30
N ALA A 395 -26.92 -19.43 -35.32
CA ALA A 395 -27.33 -18.03 -35.13
C ALA A 395 -26.84 -17.48 -33.78
N SER A 396 -27.00 -18.25 -32.71
CA SER A 396 -26.47 -17.90 -31.39
C SER A 396 -24.95 -17.73 -31.39
N LYS A 397 -24.22 -18.52 -32.18
CA LYS A 397 -22.76 -18.36 -32.31
C LYS A 397 -22.39 -17.11 -33.08
N ALA A 398 -23.13 -16.75 -34.13
CA ALA A 398 -22.94 -15.51 -34.88
C ALA A 398 -23.12 -14.28 -33.96
N ALA A 399 -24.18 -14.24 -33.15
CA ALA A 399 -24.35 -13.22 -32.11
C ALA A 399 -23.16 -13.16 -31.13
N GLY A 400 -22.59 -14.31 -30.78
CA GLY A 400 -21.37 -14.39 -29.98
C GLY A 400 -20.12 -13.84 -30.67
N ASN A 401 -20.07 -13.85 -32.01
CA ASN A 401 -18.99 -13.24 -32.77
C ASN A 401 -19.14 -11.73 -32.80
N GLU A 402 -20.36 -11.19 -32.89
CA GLU A 402 -20.60 -9.75 -32.85
C GLU A 402 -19.98 -9.11 -31.60
N LEU A 403 -20.22 -9.66 -30.40
CA LEU A 403 -19.58 -9.15 -29.16
C LEU A 403 -18.06 -9.28 -29.15
N LYS A 404 -17.53 -10.38 -29.70
CA LYS A 404 -16.08 -10.60 -29.76
C LYS A 404 -15.42 -9.60 -30.72
N SER A 405 -15.99 -9.45 -31.90
CA SER A 405 -15.56 -8.56 -32.95
C SER A 405 -15.64 -7.10 -32.51
N LEU A 406 -16.75 -6.67 -31.90
CA LEU A 406 -16.91 -5.33 -31.33
C LEU A 406 -15.83 -5.05 -30.28
N SER A 407 -15.65 -5.98 -29.34
CA SER A 407 -14.64 -5.81 -28.27
C SER A 407 -13.23 -5.71 -28.83
N SER A 408 -12.91 -6.50 -29.86
CA SER A 408 -11.62 -6.44 -30.55
C SER A 408 -11.46 -5.13 -31.30
N PHE A 409 -12.43 -4.76 -32.14
CA PHE A 409 -12.42 -3.51 -32.90
C PHE A 409 -12.24 -2.31 -31.99
N PHE A 410 -12.99 -2.25 -30.89
CA PHE A 410 -12.90 -1.15 -29.95
C PHE A 410 -11.57 -1.08 -29.23
N GLN A 411 -10.94 -2.21 -28.91
CA GLN A 411 -9.55 -2.20 -28.42
C GLN A 411 -8.64 -1.52 -29.44
N HIS A 412 -8.76 -1.85 -30.73
CA HIS A 412 -7.97 -1.19 -31.78
C HIS A 412 -8.35 0.29 -32.00
N VAL A 413 -9.60 0.71 -31.74
CA VAL A 413 -9.97 2.14 -31.72
C VAL A 413 -9.21 2.88 -30.63
N LEU A 414 -9.11 2.30 -29.43
CA LEU A 414 -8.39 2.88 -28.31
C LEU A 414 -6.88 2.89 -28.57
N ASP A 415 -6.33 1.78 -29.06
CA ASP A 415 -4.92 1.60 -29.36
C ASP A 415 -4.40 2.61 -30.40
N ASN A 416 -5.29 3.11 -31.28
CA ASN A 416 -4.99 4.09 -32.32
C ASN A 416 -5.57 5.49 -32.02
N GLU A 417 -5.95 5.77 -30.77
CA GLU A 417 -6.42 7.09 -30.31
C GLU A 417 -7.63 7.67 -31.09
N PHE A 418 -8.57 6.82 -31.51
CA PHE A 418 -9.77 7.22 -32.26
C PHE A 418 -11.07 7.27 -31.44
N ALA A 419 -10.98 7.13 -30.11
CA ALA A 419 -12.14 7.10 -29.21
C ALA A 419 -12.91 8.43 -29.13
N ASP A 420 -12.36 9.53 -29.66
CA ASP A 420 -13.01 10.84 -29.80
C ASP A 420 -13.93 10.95 -31.03
N LYS A 421 -13.79 10.02 -31.99
CA LYS A 421 -14.49 10.02 -33.28
C LYS A 421 -15.31 8.76 -33.53
N VAL A 422 -14.76 7.60 -33.17
CA VAL A 422 -15.35 6.28 -33.47
C VAL A 422 -16.00 5.72 -32.21
N ASN A 423 -17.32 5.56 -32.27
CA ASN A 423 -18.14 5.10 -31.18
C ASN A 423 -18.65 3.68 -31.47
N VAL A 424 -18.64 2.84 -30.44
CA VAL A 424 -19.25 1.52 -30.45
C VAL A 424 -20.31 1.46 -29.34
N PRO A 425 -21.39 0.69 -29.54
CA PRO A 425 -22.41 0.55 -28.51
C PRO A 425 -21.90 -0.27 -27.32
N LEU A 426 -22.38 0.07 -26.11
CA LEU A 426 -22.33 -0.89 -24.99
C LEU A 426 -23.14 -2.11 -25.38
N MET A 427 -22.59 -3.31 -25.19
CA MET A 427 -23.25 -4.53 -25.64
C MET A 427 -23.02 -5.71 -24.69
N CYS A 428 -24.07 -6.50 -24.49
CA CYS A 428 -24.00 -7.79 -23.82
C CYS A 428 -24.90 -8.82 -24.53
N ILE A 429 -24.69 -10.08 -24.17
CA ILE A 429 -25.44 -11.23 -24.67
C ILE A 429 -26.05 -11.94 -23.47
N ILE A 430 -27.33 -12.24 -23.55
CA ILE A 430 -28.12 -12.88 -22.50
C ILE A 430 -28.54 -14.25 -23.01
N ASP A 431 -28.12 -15.30 -22.31
CA ASP A 431 -28.56 -16.67 -22.56
C ASP A 431 -29.57 -17.09 -21.49
N TYR A 432 -30.79 -17.45 -21.88
CA TYR A 432 -31.82 -17.95 -20.95
C TYR A 432 -32.78 -18.92 -21.65
N PHE A 433 -33.16 -20.01 -20.97
CA PHE A 433 -34.07 -21.05 -21.49
C PHE A 433 -33.76 -21.57 -22.89
N GLY A 434 -32.47 -21.69 -23.22
CA GLY A 434 -32.04 -22.13 -24.56
C GLY A 434 -32.00 -21.04 -25.63
N TYR A 435 -32.57 -19.87 -25.35
CA TYR A 435 -32.57 -18.71 -26.24
C TYR A 435 -31.41 -17.77 -25.95
N ARG A 436 -31.09 -16.95 -26.95
CA ARG A 436 -30.05 -15.92 -26.86
C ARG A 436 -30.60 -14.58 -27.35
N LEU A 437 -30.32 -13.54 -26.59
CA LEU A 437 -30.69 -12.17 -26.86
C LEU A 437 -29.44 -11.29 -26.82
N ILE A 438 -29.22 -10.47 -27.84
CA ILE A 438 -28.22 -9.39 -27.82
C ILE A 438 -28.90 -8.17 -27.22
N ALA A 439 -28.24 -7.50 -26.28
CA ALA A 439 -28.66 -6.21 -25.75
C ALA A 439 -27.57 -5.19 -26.03
N MET A 440 -27.92 -4.09 -26.71
CA MET A 440 -26.97 -3.04 -27.08
C MET A 440 -27.57 -1.65 -26.80
N SER A 441 -26.74 -0.68 -26.40
CA SER A 441 -27.19 0.71 -26.24
C SER A 441 -27.73 1.26 -27.56
N VAL A 442 -28.87 1.94 -27.52
CA VAL A 442 -29.42 2.63 -28.69
C VAL A 442 -28.48 3.78 -29.09
N MET A 443 -28.35 4.01 -30.40
CA MET A 443 -27.56 5.09 -30.97
C MET A 443 -28.45 5.93 -31.89
N GLU A 444 -28.15 7.23 -32.02
CA GLU A 444 -28.90 8.17 -32.86
C GLU A 444 -28.52 8.06 -34.35
N ILE A 445 -28.74 6.88 -34.93
CA ILE A 445 -28.44 6.55 -36.32
C ILE A 445 -29.70 6.09 -37.08
N ASN A 446 -29.69 6.25 -38.39
CA ASN A 446 -30.75 5.79 -39.30
C ASN A 446 -30.18 5.39 -40.67
N LYS A 447 -31.01 4.88 -41.58
CA LYS A 447 -30.58 4.43 -42.91
C LYS A 447 -29.89 5.53 -43.74
N GLN A 448 -30.24 6.80 -43.55
CA GLN A 448 -29.65 7.93 -44.29
C GLN A 448 -28.29 8.36 -43.73
N THR A 449 -27.93 7.93 -42.52
CA THR A 449 -26.64 8.26 -41.89
C THR A 449 -25.51 7.31 -42.28
N LEU A 450 -25.79 6.24 -43.03
CA LEU A 450 -24.78 5.25 -43.45
C LEU A 450 -23.74 5.89 -44.38
N THR A 451 -22.45 5.75 -44.06
CA THR A 451 -21.32 6.33 -44.83
C THR A 451 -20.23 5.32 -45.18
N TYR A 452 -20.30 4.10 -44.64
CA TYR A 452 -19.37 3.01 -44.91
C TYR A 452 -20.08 1.66 -44.83
N GLY A 453 -19.80 0.76 -45.77
CA GLY A 453 -20.45 -0.55 -45.86
C GLY A 453 -21.81 -0.50 -46.56
N SER A 454 -22.66 -1.50 -46.31
CA SER A 454 -23.93 -1.68 -47.02
C SER A 454 -25.03 -2.21 -46.10
N SER A 455 -26.23 -1.63 -46.24
CA SER A 455 -27.47 -2.08 -45.57
C SER A 455 -28.46 -2.80 -46.50
N ASP A 456 -28.08 -3.06 -47.76
CA ASP A 456 -28.98 -3.57 -48.82
C ASP A 456 -28.48 -4.86 -49.50
N GLY A 457 -27.64 -5.63 -48.79
CA GLY A 457 -27.12 -6.91 -49.29
C GLY A 457 -26.02 -6.75 -50.34
N GLY A 458 -25.38 -5.58 -50.40
CA GLY A 458 -24.23 -5.31 -51.26
C GLY A 458 -24.61 -4.76 -52.62
N ILE A 459 -25.86 -4.34 -52.82
CA ILE A 459 -26.28 -3.63 -54.03
C ILE A 459 -25.60 -2.27 -54.06
N THR A 460 -25.62 -1.56 -52.94
CA THR A 460 -24.94 -0.28 -52.74
C THR A 460 -23.94 -0.44 -51.60
N VAL A 461 -22.66 -0.17 -51.89
CA VAL A 461 -21.59 -0.12 -50.89
C VAL A 461 -21.10 1.33 -50.78
N HIS A 462 -21.12 1.86 -49.56
CA HIS A 462 -20.65 3.20 -49.23
C HIS A 462 -19.18 3.16 -48.82
N ALA A 463 -18.40 4.12 -49.32
CA ALA A 463 -17.00 4.34 -48.98
C ALA A 463 -16.52 5.73 -49.44
N GLU A 464 -17.41 6.73 -49.42
CA GLU A 464 -17.13 8.07 -49.96
C GLU A 464 -16.41 8.99 -48.96
N ASP A 465 -16.52 8.73 -47.66
CA ASP A 465 -15.91 9.55 -46.61
C ASP A 465 -14.41 9.23 -46.44
N LEU A 466 -13.55 10.13 -46.94
CA LEU A 466 -12.09 9.95 -46.96
C LEU A 466 -11.47 9.87 -45.55
N GLU A 467 -11.99 10.63 -44.59
CA GLU A 467 -11.48 10.61 -43.22
C GLU A 467 -11.80 9.26 -42.58
N LEU A 468 -13.05 8.82 -42.69
CA LEU A 468 -13.49 7.53 -42.18
C LEU A 468 -12.72 6.37 -42.84
N ASN A 469 -12.52 6.40 -44.15
CA ASN A 469 -11.75 5.39 -44.86
C ASN A 469 -10.32 5.27 -44.31
N SER A 470 -9.66 6.39 -44.03
CA SER A 470 -8.32 6.41 -43.44
C SER A 470 -8.29 5.83 -42.03
N ILE A 471 -9.30 6.14 -41.21
CA ILE A 471 -9.46 5.58 -39.86
C ILE A 471 -9.68 4.06 -39.94
N MET A 472 -10.59 3.61 -40.80
CA MET A 472 -10.91 2.18 -40.98
C MET A 472 -9.74 1.39 -41.55
N GLU A 473 -8.95 1.97 -42.46
CA GLU A 473 -7.69 1.38 -42.93
C GLU A 473 -6.69 1.21 -41.79
N THR A 474 -6.51 2.23 -40.95
CA THR A 474 -5.57 2.18 -39.82
C THR A 474 -5.99 1.10 -38.83
N ILE A 475 -7.27 1.07 -38.44
CA ILE A 475 -7.82 0.05 -37.54
C ILE A 475 -7.70 -1.34 -38.18
N GLY A 476 -8.12 -1.49 -39.44
CA GLY A 476 -8.08 -2.75 -40.18
C GLY A 476 -6.67 -3.33 -40.26
N LYS A 477 -5.67 -2.51 -40.63
CA LYS A 477 -4.27 -2.92 -40.63
C LYS A 477 -3.79 -3.32 -39.24
N SER A 478 -4.13 -2.57 -38.21
CA SER A 478 -3.74 -2.91 -36.83
C SER A 478 -4.35 -4.23 -36.33
N MET A 479 -5.54 -4.59 -36.83
CA MET A 479 -6.19 -5.88 -36.62
C MET A 479 -5.62 -7.00 -37.48
N ASN A 480 -4.73 -6.71 -38.43
CA ASN A 480 -4.24 -7.61 -39.48
C ASN A 480 -5.33 -8.04 -40.49
N LEU A 481 -6.29 -7.15 -40.77
CA LEU A 481 -7.29 -7.31 -41.83
C LEU A 481 -6.77 -6.79 -43.18
N ARG A 482 -7.16 -7.47 -44.25
CA ARG A 482 -6.86 -7.09 -45.64
C ARG A 482 -8.00 -6.25 -46.22
N GLY A 483 -7.64 -5.14 -46.86
CA GLY A 483 -8.57 -4.38 -47.69
C GLY A 483 -8.89 -5.13 -48.99
N HIS A 484 -10.14 -5.12 -49.42
CA HIS A 484 -10.60 -5.87 -50.59
C HIS A 484 -11.82 -5.18 -51.24
N LEU A 485 -12.12 -5.55 -52.49
CA LEU A 485 -13.34 -5.16 -53.18
C LEU A 485 -14.52 -5.96 -52.64
N THR A 486 -15.60 -5.27 -52.24
CA THR A 486 -16.79 -5.93 -51.69
C THR A 486 -18.09 -5.40 -52.30
N GLY A 487 -19.07 -6.27 -52.46
CA GLY A 487 -20.41 -5.96 -53.01
C GLY A 487 -20.54 -6.20 -54.52
N ILE A 488 -21.75 -5.97 -55.03
CA ILE A 488 -22.11 -6.17 -56.45
C ILE A 488 -21.54 -5.04 -57.31
N ASN A 489 -21.65 -3.79 -56.85
CA ASN A 489 -20.94 -2.64 -57.41
C ASN A 489 -19.74 -2.33 -56.51
N PRO A 490 -18.59 -3.01 -56.70
CA PRO A 490 -17.61 -3.16 -55.66
C PRO A 490 -16.93 -1.85 -55.25
N LYS A 491 -16.73 -1.67 -53.95
CA LYS A 491 -15.87 -0.64 -53.37
C LYS A 491 -14.74 -1.29 -52.59
N PHE A 492 -13.58 -0.64 -52.59
CA PHE A 492 -12.45 -1.07 -51.78
C PHE A 492 -12.64 -0.63 -50.33
N MET A 493 -12.59 -1.55 -49.38
CA MET A 493 -12.75 -1.26 -47.96
C MET A 493 -12.05 -2.29 -47.06
N TYR A 494 -11.94 -1.98 -45.77
CA TYR A 494 -11.40 -2.84 -44.72
C TYR A 494 -12.54 -3.34 -43.82
N GLY A 495 -12.53 -4.65 -43.53
CA GLY A 495 -13.68 -5.32 -42.92
C GLY A 495 -14.69 -5.79 -43.96
N PRO A 496 -15.76 -6.50 -43.55
CA PRO A 496 -16.73 -7.08 -44.46
C PRO A 496 -17.70 -6.02 -44.98
N GLY A 497 -18.28 -6.24 -46.16
CA GLY A 497 -19.21 -5.29 -46.78
C GLY A 497 -20.49 -5.00 -45.99
N ASP A 498 -20.86 -5.86 -45.03
CA ASP A 498 -22.00 -5.70 -44.11
C ASP A 498 -21.63 -5.04 -42.77
N LEU A 499 -20.38 -4.59 -42.59
CA LEU A 499 -20.04 -3.71 -41.47
C LEU A 499 -20.56 -2.30 -41.76
N GLU A 500 -21.51 -1.82 -40.96
CA GLU A 500 -22.10 -0.50 -41.17
C GLU A 500 -21.43 0.55 -40.27
N VAL A 501 -21.00 1.66 -40.88
CA VAL A 501 -20.60 2.86 -40.12
C VAL A 501 -21.48 4.03 -40.50
N HIS A 502 -22.09 4.63 -39.48
CA HIS A 502 -22.98 5.77 -39.61
C HIS A 502 -22.30 7.05 -39.14
N LYS A 503 -22.51 8.15 -39.86
CA LYS A 503 -22.10 9.49 -39.46
C LYS A 503 -23.29 10.26 -38.89
N SER A 504 -23.26 10.56 -37.60
CA SER A 504 -24.29 11.36 -36.92
C SER A 504 -23.63 12.38 -36.00
N LYS A 505 -24.08 13.64 -36.04
CA LYS A 505 -23.52 14.76 -35.26
C LYS A 505 -21.98 14.87 -35.32
N GLY A 506 -21.39 14.62 -36.50
CA GLY A 506 -19.93 14.69 -36.72
C GLY A 506 -19.13 13.53 -36.12
N GLN A 507 -19.81 12.45 -35.72
CA GLN A 507 -19.23 11.29 -35.05
C GLN A 507 -19.56 10.02 -35.84
N TYR A 508 -18.66 9.03 -35.80
CA TYR A 508 -18.83 7.74 -36.45
C TYR A 508 -19.36 6.71 -35.46
N TYR A 509 -20.37 5.94 -35.86
CA TYR A 509 -21.00 4.88 -35.06
C TYR A 509 -20.95 3.58 -35.83
N VAL A 510 -20.25 2.59 -35.29
CA VAL A 510 -20.01 1.31 -35.97
C VAL A 510 -20.95 0.24 -35.42
N VAL A 511 -21.62 -0.51 -36.31
CA VAL A 511 -22.53 -1.61 -35.95
C VAL A 511 -22.30 -2.84 -36.85
N ASP A 512 -23.03 -3.93 -36.54
CA ASP A 512 -23.07 -5.18 -37.32
C ASP A 512 -21.71 -5.90 -37.45
N PHE A 513 -21.02 -6.02 -36.33
CA PHE A 513 -19.68 -6.66 -36.20
C PHE A 513 -19.63 -8.18 -36.45
N GLY A 514 -20.76 -8.82 -36.76
CA GLY A 514 -20.90 -10.29 -36.77
C GLY A 514 -19.90 -11.03 -37.66
N ARG A 515 -19.49 -10.42 -38.78
CA ARG A 515 -18.51 -10.96 -39.75
C ARG A 515 -17.19 -10.20 -39.82
N LEU A 516 -16.90 -9.30 -38.88
CA LEU A 516 -15.66 -8.52 -38.92
C LEU A 516 -14.42 -9.42 -38.95
N LEU A 517 -14.39 -10.47 -38.12
CA LEU A 517 -13.31 -11.44 -38.10
C LEU A 517 -13.49 -12.44 -39.25
N PRO A 518 -12.42 -12.78 -39.98
CA PRO A 518 -12.48 -13.74 -41.09
C PRO A 518 -13.00 -15.13 -40.68
N PRO A 519 -13.60 -15.89 -41.62
CA PRO A 519 -13.99 -17.26 -41.36
C PRO A 519 -12.77 -18.18 -41.19
N GLN A 520 -12.94 -19.28 -40.47
CA GLN A 520 -12.02 -20.42 -40.56
C GLN A 520 -12.34 -21.20 -41.84
N SER A 521 -11.33 -21.79 -42.49
CA SER A 521 -11.56 -22.62 -43.69
C SER A 521 -12.48 -23.81 -43.38
N PHE A 522 -13.46 -24.04 -44.25
CA PHE A 522 -14.27 -25.26 -44.27
C PHE A 522 -13.69 -26.33 -45.20
N CYS A 523 -12.77 -25.97 -46.11
CA CYS A 523 -12.14 -26.87 -47.07
C CYS A 523 -11.15 -27.82 -46.38
N VAL A 524 -10.40 -27.31 -45.40
CA VAL A 524 -9.41 -28.09 -44.64
C VAL A 524 -10.06 -29.11 -43.70
N ASP A 525 -11.29 -28.87 -43.24
CA ASP A 525 -12.01 -29.72 -42.28
C ASP A 525 -12.67 -30.97 -42.92
N GLN A 526 -12.73 -31.11 -44.25
CA GLN A 526 -13.62 -32.06 -44.91
C GLN A 526 -12.96 -33.29 -45.54
N PRO A 527 -13.53 -34.49 -45.35
CA PRO A 527 -13.45 -35.57 -46.34
C PRO A 527 -14.15 -35.10 -47.62
N LYS A 528 -13.53 -35.32 -48.79
CA LYS A 528 -14.08 -34.98 -50.13
C LYS A 528 -15.61 -35.27 -50.20
N GLY A 529 -16.46 -34.24 -50.28
CA GLY A 529 -17.88 -34.39 -50.67
C GLY A 529 -18.98 -33.88 -49.73
N LYS A 530 -18.70 -33.25 -48.57
CA LYS A 530 -19.75 -32.64 -47.71
C LYS A 530 -19.45 -31.19 -47.33
N SER A 531 -19.72 -30.25 -48.25
CA SER A 531 -19.62 -28.82 -47.95
C SER A 531 -20.75 -28.36 -47.02
N ASN A 532 -20.39 -27.88 -45.83
CA ASN A 532 -21.31 -27.05 -45.04
C ASN A 532 -20.92 -25.58 -45.20
N SER A 533 -21.08 -25.04 -46.41
CA SER A 533 -20.70 -23.67 -46.78
C SER A 533 -21.24 -22.59 -45.83
N ARG A 534 -22.30 -22.87 -45.07
CA ARG A 534 -22.87 -21.97 -44.07
C ARG A 534 -21.98 -21.72 -42.85
N ASP A 535 -20.95 -22.54 -42.64
CA ASP A 535 -19.99 -22.39 -41.54
C ASP A 535 -19.27 -21.04 -41.57
N ILE A 536 -19.08 -20.44 -42.75
CA ILE A 536 -18.41 -19.15 -42.94
C ILE A 536 -19.12 -18.01 -42.20
N PHE A 537 -20.42 -18.13 -41.90
CA PHE A 537 -21.20 -17.08 -41.25
C PHE A 537 -21.12 -17.09 -39.71
N TYR A 538 -20.51 -18.11 -39.10
CA TYR A 538 -20.44 -18.20 -37.64
C TYR A 538 -19.18 -18.89 -37.09
N LYS A 539 -18.40 -19.61 -37.90
CA LYS A 539 -17.12 -20.21 -37.50
C LYS A 539 -15.94 -19.26 -37.79
N MET A 540 -15.96 -18.07 -37.21
CA MET A 540 -14.84 -17.13 -37.35
C MET A 540 -13.58 -17.61 -36.64
N ILE A 541 -12.42 -17.16 -37.14
CA ILE A 541 -11.15 -17.20 -36.43
C ILE A 541 -11.20 -16.27 -35.21
N ARG A 542 -10.30 -16.49 -34.25
CA ARG A 542 -10.21 -15.59 -33.10
C ARG A 542 -9.26 -14.42 -33.40
N PRO A 543 -9.43 -13.25 -32.74
CA PRO A 543 -8.53 -12.11 -32.92
C PRO A 543 -7.07 -12.44 -32.63
N GLU A 544 -6.80 -13.29 -31.63
CA GLU A 544 -5.43 -13.65 -31.26
C GLU A 544 -4.74 -14.45 -32.38
N LEU A 545 -5.49 -15.29 -33.10
CA LEU A 545 -4.96 -16.01 -34.27
C LEU A 545 -4.77 -15.08 -35.48
N LEU A 546 -5.71 -14.15 -35.70
CA LEU A 546 -5.62 -13.17 -36.77
C LEU A 546 -4.39 -12.26 -36.60
N LYS A 547 -4.13 -11.78 -35.37
CA LYS A 547 -2.94 -10.98 -35.06
C LYS A 547 -1.62 -11.73 -35.30
N GLN A 548 -1.63 -13.06 -35.21
CA GLN A 548 -0.47 -13.92 -35.44
C GLN A 548 -0.34 -14.40 -36.90
N SER A 549 -1.30 -14.07 -37.79
CA SER A 549 -1.19 -14.49 -39.18
C SER A 549 -0.10 -13.70 -39.89
N VAL A 550 0.72 -14.40 -40.67
CA VAL A 550 1.83 -13.78 -41.42
C VAL A 550 1.28 -12.83 -42.49
N LYS A 551 0.14 -13.20 -43.09
CA LYS A 551 -0.56 -12.41 -44.10
C LYS A 551 -1.82 -11.79 -43.51
N PRO A 552 -2.17 -10.54 -43.86
CA PRO A 552 -3.45 -9.96 -43.49
C PRO A 552 -4.59 -10.69 -44.22
N LEU A 553 -5.75 -10.82 -43.59
CA LEU A 553 -6.85 -11.66 -44.08
C LEU A 553 -8.11 -10.88 -44.43
N SER A 554 -8.83 -11.29 -45.48
CA SER A 554 -10.10 -10.68 -45.88
C SER A 554 -11.25 -11.23 -45.03
N SER A 555 -12.12 -10.33 -44.56
CA SER A 555 -13.35 -10.69 -43.82
C SER A 555 -14.41 -11.32 -44.72
N ASP A 556 -14.41 -11.02 -46.02
CA ASP A 556 -15.38 -11.54 -46.99
C ASP A 556 -14.90 -12.80 -47.74
N SER A 557 -13.78 -13.42 -47.32
CA SER A 557 -13.34 -14.72 -47.83
C SER A 557 -14.47 -15.75 -47.83
N TYR A 558 -14.58 -16.50 -48.93
CA TYR A 558 -15.63 -17.47 -49.29
C TYR A 558 -17.06 -16.93 -49.39
N SER A 559 -17.32 -15.68 -49.03
CA SER A 559 -18.65 -15.09 -49.10
C SER A 559 -18.96 -14.57 -50.51
N GLY A 560 -20.24 -14.38 -50.81
CA GLY A 560 -20.65 -13.75 -52.07
C GLY A 560 -20.19 -12.30 -52.22
N TRP A 561 -19.89 -11.63 -51.11
CA TRP A 561 -19.47 -10.23 -51.08
C TRP A 561 -18.10 -10.00 -51.70
N GLY A 562 -17.17 -10.95 -51.51
CA GLY A 562 -15.81 -10.86 -52.02
C GLY A 562 -15.62 -11.37 -53.45
N LEU A 563 -16.66 -11.88 -54.12
CA LEU A 563 -16.53 -12.48 -55.46
C LEU A 563 -16.14 -11.47 -56.55
N SER A 564 -16.44 -10.20 -56.34
CA SER A 564 -16.08 -9.12 -57.26
C SER A 564 -14.60 -8.74 -57.18
N ASP A 565 -13.86 -9.21 -56.17
CA ASP A 565 -12.42 -8.99 -56.06
C ASP A 565 -11.66 -9.98 -56.96
N PRO A 566 -10.79 -9.52 -57.89
CA PRO A 566 -10.05 -10.43 -58.77
C PRO A 566 -9.14 -11.41 -58.01
N ASN A 567 -8.74 -11.10 -56.79
CA ASN A 567 -7.85 -11.93 -55.97
C ASN A 567 -8.59 -12.80 -54.95
N HIS A 568 -9.92 -12.91 -55.03
CA HIS A 568 -10.73 -13.62 -54.02
C HIS A 568 -10.30 -15.08 -53.79
N LEU A 569 -9.80 -15.77 -54.81
CA LEU A 569 -9.27 -17.14 -54.70
C LEU A 569 -7.99 -17.21 -53.87
N GLU A 570 -7.09 -16.24 -54.05
CA GLU A 570 -5.88 -16.11 -53.23
C GLU A 570 -6.25 -15.82 -51.77
N TYR A 571 -7.25 -14.96 -51.56
CA TYR A 571 -7.69 -14.58 -50.22
C TYR A 571 -8.29 -15.77 -49.46
N ASN A 572 -8.99 -16.65 -50.18
CA ASN A 572 -9.47 -17.92 -49.63
C ASN A 572 -8.31 -18.87 -49.31
N LYS A 573 -7.30 -18.95 -50.18
CA LYS A 573 -6.12 -19.78 -49.97
C LYS A 573 -5.33 -19.35 -48.72
N ASP A 574 -5.23 -18.05 -48.44
CA ASP A 574 -4.57 -17.55 -47.22
C ASP A 574 -5.28 -18.03 -45.94
N ILE A 575 -6.61 -18.15 -45.97
CA ILE A 575 -7.40 -18.74 -44.87
C ILE A 575 -7.15 -20.24 -44.75
N ASP A 576 -7.02 -20.97 -45.87
CA ASP A 576 -6.66 -22.39 -45.90
C ASP A 576 -5.27 -22.62 -45.29
N GLU A 577 -4.28 -21.81 -45.67
CA GLU A 577 -2.91 -21.85 -45.15
C GLU A 577 -2.89 -21.59 -43.63
N LEU A 578 -3.57 -20.54 -43.16
CA LEU A 578 -3.64 -20.25 -41.72
C LEU A 578 -4.37 -21.36 -40.94
N THR A 579 -5.44 -21.93 -41.50
CA THR A 579 -6.18 -23.03 -40.85
C THR A 579 -5.31 -24.30 -40.78
N THR A 580 -4.52 -24.57 -41.83
CA THR A 580 -3.55 -25.68 -41.84
C THR A 580 -2.48 -25.48 -40.78
N ARG A 581 -1.93 -24.26 -40.68
CA ARG A 581 -0.96 -23.88 -39.63
C ARG A 581 -1.54 -23.99 -38.22
N LEU A 582 -2.80 -23.58 -38.04
CA LEU A 582 -3.51 -23.76 -36.77
C LEU A 582 -3.50 -25.22 -36.33
N TYR A 583 -3.76 -26.15 -37.25
CA TYR A 583 -3.86 -27.58 -36.96
C TYR A 583 -2.52 -28.26 -36.77
N ASN A 584 -1.55 -27.95 -37.61
CA ASN A 584 -0.30 -28.71 -37.70
C ASN A 584 0.83 -28.10 -36.87
N GLU A 585 0.73 -26.82 -36.49
CA GLU A 585 1.78 -26.12 -35.73
C GLU A 585 1.24 -25.54 -34.42
N ILE A 586 0.22 -24.68 -34.48
CA ILE A 586 -0.21 -23.88 -33.33
C ILE A 586 -0.86 -24.75 -32.25
N ILE A 587 -1.81 -25.62 -32.61
CA ILE A 587 -2.46 -26.53 -31.65
C ILE A 587 -1.44 -27.49 -31.02
N PRO A 588 -0.54 -28.16 -31.78
CA PRO A 588 0.51 -28.98 -31.18
C PRO A 588 1.44 -28.22 -30.22
N ASN A 589 1.85 -27.01 -30.58
CA ASN A 589 2.69 -26.19 -29.70
C ASN A 589 1.92 -25.79 -28.44
N ALA A 590 0.68 -25.33 -28.57
CA ALA A 590 -0.16 -24.98 -27.43
C ALA A 590 -0.41 -26.18 -26.50
N ALA A 591 -0.62 -27.39 -27.05
CA ALA A 591 -0.79 -28.59 -26.24
C ALA A 591 0.46 -28.90 -25.40
N LYS A 592 1.66 -28.78 -25.98
CA LYS A 592 2.93 -28.95 -25.25
C LYS A 592 3.06 -27.92 -24.12
N GLU A 593 2.85 -26.64 -24.41
CA GLU A 593 2.98 -25.55 -23.44
C GLU A 593 1.95 -25.67 -22.30
N ILE A 594 0.70 -26.01 -22.61
CA ILE A 594 -0.35 -26.25 -21.60
C ILE A 594 0.04 -27.44 -20.71
N GLN A 595 0.63 -28.49 -21.27
CA GLN A 595 1.08 -29.63 -20.48
C GLN A 595 2.25 -29.27 -19.56
N ILE A 596 3.24 -28.52 -20.06
CA ILE A 596 4.36 -28.02 -19.25
C ILE A 596 3.84 -27.17 -18.09
N GLU A 597 2.93 -26.24 -18.37
CA GLU A 597 2.37 -25.37 -17.34
C GLU A 597 1.52 -26.14 -16.33
N TRP A 598 0.73 -27.11 -16.79
CA TRP A 598 -0.02 -28.01 -15.91
C TRP A 598 0.89 -28.79 -14.97
N GLU A 599 1.96 -29.40 -15.50
CA GLU A 599 2.92 -30.18 -14.70
C GLU A 599 3.65 -29.29 -13.70
N ARG A 600 4.01 -28.07 -14.12
CA ARG A 600 4.60 -27.05 -13.25
C ARG A 600 3.66 -26.68 -12.10
N LEU A 601 2.41 -26.33 -12.39
CA LEU A 601 1.43 -25.96 -11.35
C LEU A 601 1.09 -27.15 -10.44
N SER A 602 1.03 -28.37 -10.99
CA SER A 602 0.82 -29.60 -10.21
C SER A 602 1.90 -29.80 -9.16
N SER A 603 3.15 -29.45 -9.48
CA SER A 603 4.26 -29.54 -8.53
C SER A 603 4.21 -28.52 -7.40
N LEU A 604 3.48 -27.41 -7.58
CA LEU A 604 3.34 -26.34 -6.59
C LEU A 604 2.16 -26.58 -5.62
N GLY A 605 1.19 -27.41 -5.99
CA GLY A 605 0.04 -27.77 -5.16
C GLY A 605 -1.31 -27.57 -5.86
N THR A 606 -2.39 -28.06 -5.23
CA THR A 606 -3.75 -28.03 -5.79
C THR A 606 -4.28 -26.62 -6.03
N ASP A 607 -3.99 -25.68 -5.12
CA ASP A 607 -4.51 -24.31 -5.17
C ASP A 607 -4.00 -23.54 -6.41
N TYR A 608 -2.80 -23.88 -6.88
CA TYR A 608 -2.21 -23.31 -8.10
C TYR A 608 -2.84 -23.88 -9.37
N LEU A 609 -3.17 -25.17 -9.36
CA LEU A 609 -3.82 -25.83 -10.50
C LEU A 609 -5.22 -25.28 -10.76
N ASP A 610 -5.95 -24.93 -9.71
CA ASP A 610 -7.31 -24.36 -9.84
C ASP A 610 -7.33 -23.00 -10.54
N GLN A 611 -6.17 -22.32 -10.63
CA GLN A 611 -6.03 -21.07 -11.37
C GLN A 611 -5.92 -21.28 -12.90
N LEU A 612 -5.58 -22.50 -13.36
CA LEU A 612 -5.41 -22.79 -14.77
C LEU A 612 -6.76 -23.02 -15.47
N ASP A 613 -7.22 -22.00 -16.20
CA ASP A 613 -8.38 -22.13 -17.07
C ASP A 613 -7.98 -22.54 -18.49
N ILE A 614 -8.16 -23.82 -18.82
CA ILE A 614 -7.91 -24.39 -20.16
C ILE A 614 -8.56 -23.58 -21.28
N SER A 615 -9.71 -22.95 -21.03
CA SER A 615 -10.40 -22.09 -22.00
C SER A 615 -9.55 -20.88 -22.38
N VAL A 616 -8.93 -20.28 -21.37
CA VAL A 616 -8.08 -19.09 -21.50
C VAL A 616 -6.76 -19.47 -22.15
N GLU A 617 -6.15 -20.55 -21.69
CA GLU A 617 -4.88 -21.02 -22.26
C GLU A 617 -5.01 -21.31 -23.75
N ALA A 618 -6.09 -21.98 -24.18
CA ALA A 618 -6.34 -22.19 -25.61
C ALA A 618 -6.52 -20.85 -26.36
N HIS A 619 -7.20 -19.86 -25.78
CA HIS A 619 -7.42 -18.57 -26.41
C HIS A 619 -6.14 -17.75 -26.60
N LYS A 620 -5.13 -17.89 -25.72
CA LYS A 620 -3.83 -17.20 -25.87
C LYS A 620 -3.16 -17.52 -27.22
N TYR A 621 -3.36 -18.74 -27.71
CA TYR A 621 -2.88 -19.20 -29.03
C TYR A 621 -3.90 -18.99 -30.15
N GLY A 622 -4.98 -18.25 -29.89
CA GLY A 622 -6.06 -18.05 -30.85
C GLY A 622 -6.89 -19.30 -31.17
N ILE A 623 -6.80 -20.34 -30.34
CA ILE A 623 -7.50 -21.60 -30.55
C ILE A 623 -8.94 -21.48 -30.04
N ASN A 624 -9.90 -21.73 -30.92
CA ASN A 624 -11.31 -21.76 -30.53
C ASN A 624 -11.64 -23.06 -29.75
N HIS A 625 -12.52 -22.98 -28.76
CA HIS A 625 -12.96 -24.15 -27.97
C HIS A 625 -13.49 -25.33 -28.79
N ARG A 626 -13.92 -25.13 -30.04
CA ARG A 626 -14.28 -26.24 -30.94
C ARG A 626 -13.12 -27.23 -31.17
N HIS A 627 -11.88 -26.81 -30.92
CA HIS A 627 -10.66 -27.60 -31.09
C HIS A 627 -10.14 -28.23 -29.79
N LEU A 628 -10.89 -28.18 -28.68
CA LEU A 628 -10.48 -28.84 -27.42
C LEU A 628 -10.24 -30.35 -27.61
N GLY A 629 -10.99 -31.01 -28.50
CA GLY A 629 -10.74 -32.41 -28.87
C GLY A 629 -9.36 -32.62 -29.50
N ARG A 630 -8.92 -31.70 -30.38
CA ARG A 630 -7.58 -31.73 -31.01
C ARG A 630 -6.47 -31.49 -30.00
N ILE A 631 -6.66 -30.55 -29.06
CA ILE A 631 -5.71 -30.36 -27.95
C ILE A 631 -5.64 -31.65 -27.14
N ARG A 632 -6.78 -32.18 -26.68
CA ARG A 632 -6.83 -33.40 -25.87
C ARG A 632 -6.13 -34.58 -26.54
N SER A 633 -6.32 -34.79 -27.85
CA SER A 633 -5.67 -35.90 -28.57
C SER A 633 -4.14 -35.84 -28.54
N LEU A 634 -3.55 -34.66 -28.35
CA LEU A 634 -2.10 -34.45 -28.31
C LEU A 634 -1.51 -34.45 -26.90
N ILE A 635 -2.35 -34.35 -25.86
CA ILE A 635 -1.92 -34.41 -24.46
C ILE A 635 -1.75 -35.86 -24.02
N THR A 636 -0.61 -36.17 -23.40
CA THR A 636 -0.29 -37.49 -22.84
C THR A 636 -0.60 -37.58 -21.34
N ASN A 637 -0.49 -36.46 -20.60
CA ASN A 637 -0.78 -36.40 -19.17
C ASN A 637 -2.24 -36.76 -18.86
N LYS A 638 -2.47 -37.86 -18.12
CA LYS A 638 -3.81 -38.40 -17.83
C LYS A 638 -4.71 -37.41 -17.06
N SER A 639 -4.16 -36.72 -16.06
CA SER A 639 -4.92 -35.75 -15.24
C SER A 639 -5.35 -34.53 -16.04
N LEU A 640 -4.46 -34.00 -16.89
CA LEU A 640 -4.79 -32.91 -17.80
C LEU A 640 -5.82 -33.36 -18.86
N ARG A 641 -5.66 -34.56 -19.45
CA ARG A 641 -6.67 -35.13 -20.37
C ARG A 641 -8.05 -35.23 -19.73
N LYS A 642 -8.12 -35.60 -18.45
CA LYS A 642 -9.35 -35.63 -17.64
C LYS A 642 -9.91 -34.22 -17.44
N SER A 643 -9.07 -33.25 -17.09
CA SER A 643 -9.49 -31.85 -16.93
C SER A 643 -10.06 -31.23 -18.22
N ILE A 644 -9.41 -31.48 -19.37
CA ILE A 644 -9.89 -31.05 -20.68
C ILE A 644 -11.22 -31.74 -21.03
N LEU A 645 -11.35 -33.04 -20.74
CA LEU A 645 -12.60 -33.77 -20.97
C LEU A 645 -13.73 -33.21 -20.10
N ASN A 646 -13.46 -32.85 -18.84
CA ASN A 646 -14.46 -32.21 -17.97
C ASN A 646 -15.01 -30.92 -18.60
N GLU A 647 -14.13 -30.08 -19.15
CA GLU A 647 -14.52 -28.85 -19.85
C GLU A 647 -15.32 -29.13 -21.13
N MET A 648 -14.96 -30.18 -21.88
CA MET A 648 -15.68 -30.63 -23.08
C MET A 648 -17.09 -31.13 -22.75
N VAL A 649 -17.23 -32.02 -21.76
CA VAL A 649 -18.51 -32.59 -21.34
C VAL A 649 -19.44 -31.52 -20.79
N ALA A 650 -18.96 -30.62 -19.92
CA ALA A 650 -19.76 -29.52 -19.40
C ALA A 650 -20.35 -28.64 -20.52
N ARG A 651 -19.58 -28.41 -21.60
CA ARG A 651 -20.06 -27.67 -22.78
C ARG A 651 -21.04 -28.47 -23.62
N VAL A 652 -20.90 -29.79 -23.70
CA VAL A 652 -21.87 -30.68 -24.36
C VAL A 652 -23.19 -30.64 -23.61
N PHE A 653 -23.17 -30.84 -22.29
CA PHE A 653 -24.35 -30.78 -21.44
C PHE A 653 -25.09 -29.45 -21.56
N ARG A 654 -24.35 -28.34 -21.51
CA ARG A 654 -24.91 -27.00 -21.72
C ARG A 654 -25.65 -26.88 -23.06
N ASN A 655 -25.14 -27.44 -24.17
CA ASN A 655 -25.86 -27.33 -25.43
C ASN A 655 -27.06 -28.26 -25.48
N GLN A 656 -26.94 -29.46 -24.89
CA GLN A 656 -28.04 -30.43 -24.88
C GLN A 656 -29.23 -29.91 -24.06
N ILE A 657 -29.01 -29.38 -22.85
CA ILE A 657 -30.12 -28.84 -22.05
C ILE A 657 -30.79 -27.64 -22.74
N LYS A 658 -30.01 -26.80 -23.43
CA LYS A 658 -30.56 -25.68 -24.22
C LYS A 658 -31.42 -26.18 -25.38
N GLU A 659 -31.02 -27.26 -26.02
CA GLU A 659 -31.80 -27.89 -27.08
C GLU A 659 -33.09 -28.52 -26.54
N ASP A 660 -33.00 -29.28 -25.45
CA ASP A 660 -34.13 -29.90 -24.78
C ASP A 660 -35.15 -28.82 -24.33
N GLN A 661 -34.67 -27.70 -23.79
CA GLN A 661 -35.50 -26.54 -23.44
C GLN A 661 -36.18 -25.92 -24.66
N ARG A 662 -35.45 -25.66 -25.76
CA ARG A 662 -36.05 -25.12 -26.99
C ARG A 662 -37.15 -26.04 -27.53
N ILE A 663 -36.87 -27.34 -27.65
CA ILE A 663 -37.83 -28.31 -28.20
C ILE A 663 -39.08 -28.41 -27.30
N GLN A 664 -38.90 -28.50 -25.98
CA GLN A 664 -40.00 -28.81 -25.07
C GLN A 664 -40.78 -27.58 -24.58
N LEU A 665 -40.20 -26.38 -24.66
CA LEU A 665 -40.87 -25.12 -24.27
C LEU A 665 -41.48 -24.36 -25.46
N THR A 666 -41.22 -24.78 -26.71
CA THR A 666 -41.79 -24.12 -27.90
C THR A 666 -43.31 -24.14 -27.89
N GLY A 667 -43.91 -23.00 -28.26
CA GLY A 667 -45.37 -22.85 -28.44
C GLY A 667 -46.17 -22.75 -27.14
N GLN A 668 -45.51 -22.77 -25.99
CA GLN A 668 -46.11 -22.49 -24.69
C GLN A 668 -45.56 -21.16 -24.16
N SER A 669 -46.30 -20.47 -23.28
CA SER A 669 -45.67 -19.39 -22.54
C SER A 669 -44.51 -19.99 -21.75
N VAL A 670 -43.30 -19.44 -21.93
CA VAL A 670 -42.11 -19.90 -21.18
C VAL A 670 -42.21 -19.54 -19.68
N SER A 671 -43.38 -19.10 -19.24
CA SER A 671 -43.74 -18.73 -17.88
C SER A 671 -43.87 -19.92 -16.93
N SER A 672 -44.03 -21.16 -17.42
CA SER A 672 -44.05 -22.33 -16.53
C SER A 672 -42.65 -22.70 -16.06
N GLU A 673 -42.23 -22.09 -14.94
CA GLU A 673 -41.00 -22.47 -14.25
C GLU A 673 -41.01 -23.94 -13.84
N GLU A 674 -42.17 -24.48 -13.47
CA GLU A 674 -42.36 -25.90 -13.15
C GLU A 674 -41.91 -26.82 -14.30
N LYS A 675 -42.40 -26.60 -15.52
CA LYS A 675 -42.03 -27.42 -16.68
C LYS A 675 -40.53 -27.32 -16.98
N CYS A 676 -39.97 -26.12 -16.89
CA CYS A 676 -38.54 -25.93 -17.09
C CYS A 676 -37.70 -26.67 -16.04
N VAL A 677 -38.09 -26.59 -14.76
CA VAL A 677 -37.47 -27.33 -13.67
C VAL A 677 -37.58 -28.83 -13.91
N HIS A 678 -38.73 -29.32 -14.37
CA HIS A 678 -38.93 -30.74 -14.67
C HIS A 678 -38.03 -31.25 -15.81
N ILE A 679 -37.85 -30.45 -16.88
CA ILE A 679 -36.91 -30.74 -17.97
C ILE A 679 -35.48 -30.84 -17.43
N ILE A 680 -35.08 -29.89 -16.57
CA ILE A 680 -33.75 -29.85 -15.96
C ILE A 680 -33.52 -31.05 -15.04
N VAL A 681 -34.48 -31.37 -14.16
CA VAL A 681 -34.38 -32.51 -13.23
C VAL A 681 -34.29 -33.82 -14.01
N SER A 682 -35.12 -34.02 -15.02
CA SER A 682 -35.06 -35.19 -15.90
C SER A 682 -33.70 -35.31 -16.58
N PHE A 683 -33.20 -34.21 -17.15
CA PHE A 683 -31.89 -34.17 -17.80
C PHE A 683 -30.74 -34.51 -16.85
N LEU A 684 -30.73 -33.95 -15.65
CA LEU A 684 -29.68 -34.19 -14.65
C LEU A 684 -29.75 -35.60 -14.05
N ASN A 685 -30.94 -36.14 -13.83
CA ASN A 685 -31.10 -37.53 -13.39
C ASN A 685 -30.61 -38.54 -14.44
N ARG A 686 -30.77 -38.23 -15.74
CA ARG A 686 -30.17 -38.99 -16.84
C ARG A 686 -28.64 -38.92 -16.84
N ILE A 687 -28.06 -37.75 -16.54
CA ILE A 687 -26.59 -37.59 -16.41
C ILE A 687 -26.06 -38.41 -15.23
N ILE A 688 -26.77 -38.45 -14.11
CA ILE A 688 -26.36 -39.25 -12.96
C ILE A 688 -26.55 -40.75 -13.22
N GLY A 689 -27.46 -41.08 -14.13
CA GLY A 689 -27.82 -42.45 -14.47
C GLY A 689 -28.71 -43.07 -13.41
N ASN A 690 -29.70 -42.30 -12.93
CA ASN A 690 -30.78 -42.84 -12.08
C ASN A 690 -31.80 -43.66 -12.90
N ASP A 691 -31.77 -43.52 -14.24
CA ASP A 691 -32.56 -44.22 -15.25
C ASP A 691 -31.80 -45.38 -15.93
N ARG A 692 -30.62 -45.76 -15.42
CA ARG A 692 -29.76 -46.82 -16.01
C ARG A 692 -30.47 -48.16 -16.18
N PHE A 693 -31.46 -48.48 -15.34
CA PHE A 693 -32.20 -49.75 -15.44
C PHE A 693 -33.33 -49.73 -16.48
N ASP A 694 -33.74 -48.56 -16.96
CA ASP A 694 -34.91 -48.40 -17.85
C ASP A 694 -34.53 -48.37 -19.34
N THR A 695 -33.27 -48.14 -19.69
CA THR A 695 -32.83 -47.97 -21.09
C THR A 695 -31.72 -48.96 -21.48
N LEU A 696 -31.96 -49.77 -22.53
CA LEU A 696 -31.00 -50.73 -23.11
C LEU A 696 -29.70 -50.09 -23.65
N LYS A 697 -29.62 -48.76 -23.72
CA LYS A 697 -28.48 -48.00 -24.26
C LYS A 697 -28.11 -46.88 -23.29
N ASP A 698 -27.12 -47.12 -22.46
CA ASP A 698 -26.68 -46.19 -21.42
C ASP A 698 -26.18 -44.84 -21.97
N PHE A 699 -26.51 -43.77 -21.24
CA PHE A 699 -26.14 -42.39 -21.57
C PHE A 699 -24.63 -42.19 -21.73
N TRP A 700 -23.82 -42.78 -20.85
CA TRP A 700 -22.36 -42.60 -20.81
C TRP A 700 -21.58 -43.52 -21.75
N THR A 701 -22.16 -44.65 -22.16
CA THR A 701 -21.50 -45.61 -23.06
C THR A 701 -21.72 -45.29 -24.53
N ILE A 702 -22.84 -44.63 -24.89
CA ILE A 702 -23.19 -44.34 -26.29
C ILE A 702 -23.56 -42.87 -26.52
N SER A 703 -24.55 -42.33 -25.79
CA SER A 703 -25.17 -41.04 -26.12
C SER A 703 -24.18 -39.87 -25.99
N ILE A 704 -23.46 -39.78 -24.87
CA ILE A 704 -22.52 -38.68 -24.63
C ILE A 704 -21.35 -38.70 -25.62
N LYS A 705 -20.86 -39.89 -26.00
CA LYS A 705 -19.77 -40.07 -26.98
C LYS A 705 -20.18 -39.53 -28.33
N THR A 706 -21.41 -39.84 -28.75
CA THR A 706 -22.00 -39.31 -29.99
C THR A 706 -22.06 -37.78 -29.97
N LEU A 707 -22.46 -37.18 -28.84
CA LEU A 707 -22.52 -35.72 -28.70
C LEU A 707 -21.13 -35.07 -28.70
N ILE A 708 -20.13 -35.71 -28.08
CA ILE A 708 -18.72 -35.28 -28.12
C ILE A 708 -18.19 -35.34 -29.55
N LEU A 709 -18.37 -36.47 -30.24
CA LEU A 709 -17.96 -36.65 -31.63
C LEU A 709 -18.60 -35.60 -32.53
N LYS A 710 -19.93 -35.40 -32.43
CA LYS A 710 -20.64 -34.37 -33.22
C LYS A 710 -20.08 -32.96 -33.01
N LYS A 711 -19.59 -32.66 -31.80
CA LYS A 711 -19.12 -31.30 -31.44
C LYS A 711 -17.63 -31.07 -31.70
N TYR A 712 -16.78 -32.08 -31.50
CA TYR A 712 -15.33 -31.93 -31.42
C TYR A 712 -14.54 -32.71 -32.48
N SER A 713 -15.18 -33.57 -33.29
CA SER A 713 -14.50 -34.24 -34.40
C SER A 713 -14.30 -33.35 -35.63
N ASN A 714 -15.02 -32.22 -35.74
CA ASN A 714 -15.10 -31.36 -36.92
C ASN A 714 -15.36 -32.12 -38.25
N GLY A 715 -15.91 -33.34 -38.22
CA GLY A 715 -16.13 -34.16 -39.42
C GLY A 715 -14.96 -35.08 -39.81
N LEU A 716 -13.85 -35.03 -39.07
CA LEU A 716 -12.71 -35.93 -39.24
C LEU A 716 -12.87 -37.15 -38.31
N SER A 717 -13.10 -38.32 -38.89
CA SER A 717 -13.23 -39.57 -38.14
C SER A 717 -11.97 -39.92 -37.34
N CYS A 718 -10.78 -39.61 -37.87
CA CYS A 718 -9.49 -39.96 -37.25
C CYS A 718 -9.19 -39.25 -35.91
N LEU A 719 -9.89 -38.15 -35.59
CA LEU A 719 -9.66 -37.41 -34.35
C LEU A 719 -10.47 -37.96 -33.16
N ASN A 720 -11.49 -38.79 -33.40
CA ASN A 720 -12.36 -39.35 -32.36
C ASN A 720 -12.90 -38.30 -31.34
N GLY A 721 -12.98 -37.02 -31.73
CA GLY A 721 -13.35 -35.91 -30.84
C GLY A 721 -12.41 -35.70 -29.65
N GLY A 722 -11.20 -36.27 -29.68
CA GLY A 722 -10.24 -36.29 -28.59
C GLY A 722 -10.35 -37.52 -27.68
N LEU A 723 -11.31 -38.43 -27.91
CA LEU A 723 -11.44 -39.71 -27.21
C LEU A 723 -10.46 -40.74 -27.77
N SER A 724 -9.95 -41.62 -26.91
CA SER A 724 -9.19 -42.80 -27.33
C SER A 724 -10.11 -43.88 -27.92
N ASP A 725 -9.55 -44.86 -28.64
CA ASP A 725 -10.31 -45.99 -29.17
C ASP A 725 -10.96 -46.82 -28.04
N GLU A 726 -10.27 -46.96 -26.91
CA GLU A 726 -10.82 -47.58 -25.69
C GLU A 726 -12.02 -46.80 -25.16
N GLU A 727 -11.90 -45.47 -25.03
CA GLU A 727 -13.00 -44.61 -24.59
C GLU A 727 -14.19 -44.61 -25.56
N LEU A 728 -13.99 -44.96 -26.84
CA LEU A 728 -15.04 -45.07 -27.83
C LEU A 728 -15.80 -46.39 -27.81
N ASP A 729 -15.22 -47.46 -27.25
CA ASP A 729 -15.87 -48.77 -27.20
C ASP A 729 -17.24 -48.66 -26.51
N THR A 730 -18.28 -49.24 -27.10
CA THR A 730 -19.65 -49.17 -26.56
C THR A 730 -19.83 -49.82 -25.18
N LYS A 731 -18.82 -50.55 -24.68
CA LYS A 731 -18.78 -51.13 -23.33
C LYS A 731 -18.03 -50.24 -22.33
N PHE A 732 -17.25 -49.26 -22.79
CA PHE A 732 -16.52 -48.35 -21.91
C PHE A 732 -17.45 -47.27 -21.34
N ASP A 733 -17.52 -47.14 -20.01
CA ASP A 733 -18.28 -46.07 -19.37
C ASP A 733 -17.45 -44.78 -19.29
N LEU A 734 -17.82 -43.76 -20.08
CA LEU A 734 -17.06 -42.52 -20.11
C LEU A 734 -17.16 -41.71 -18.79
N LEU A 735 -18.08 -42.07 -17.89
CA LEU A 735 -18.14 -41.49 -16.54
C LEU A 735 -16.84 -41.72 -15.76
N ASP A 736 -16.15 -42.83 -16.01
CA ASP A 736 -14.88 -43.17 -15.34
C ASP A 736 -13.71 -42.26 -15.79
N SER A 737 -13.82 -41.62 -16.96
CA SER A 737 -12.81 -40.71 -17.51
C SER A 737 -12.96 -39.26 -17.05
N ILE A 738 -13.96 -38.93 -16.23
CA ILE A 738 -14.26 -37.55 -15.82
C ILE A 738 -14.33 -37.40 -14.29
N ASP A 739 -14.38 -36.15 -13.84
CA ASP A 739 -14.85 -35.81 -12.50
C ASP A 739 -16.23 -35.15 -12.63
N LEU A 740 -17.28 -35.89 -12.25
CA LEU A 740 -18.67 -35.42 -12.37
C LEU A 740 -18.94 -34.16 -11.54
N TYR A 741 -18.31 -34.02 -10.37
CA TYR A 741 -18.45 -32.82 -9.54
C TYR A 741 -17.90 -31.60 -10.28
N GLN A 742 -16.68 -31.71 -10.82
CA GLN A 742 -16.05 -30.64 -11.61
C GLN A 742 -16.81 -30.32 -12.89
N VAL A 743 -17.32 -31.34 -13.59
CA VAL A 743 -18.19 -31.18 -14.76
C VAL A 743 -19.45 -30.39 -14.39
N LEU A 744 -20.09 -30.71 -13.26
CA LEU A 744 -21.31 -30.04 -12.84
C LEU A 744 -21.06 -28.61 -12.33
N LEU A 745 -19.94 -28.33 -11.67
CA LEU A 745 -19.55 -26.94 -11.37
C LEU A 745 -19.40 -26.11 -12.65
N LYS A 746 -18.69 -26.63 -13.65
CA LYS A 746 -18.53 -25.98 -14.96
C LYS A 746 -19.86 -25.86 -15.71
N PHE A 747 -20.74 -26.85 -15.60
CA PHE A 747 -22.08 -26.84 -16.21
C PHE A 747 -22.96 -25.75 -15.60
N GLN A 748 -23.00 -25.61 -14.27
CA GLN A 748 -23.77 -24.56 -13.59
C GLN A 748 -23.36 -23.17 -14.09
N ASN A 749 -22.05 -22.89 -14.15
CA ASN A 749 -21.53 -21.60 -14.63
C ASN A 749 -21.86 -21.31 -16.10
N LYS A 750 -21.99 -22.34 -16.94
CA LYS A 750 -22.26 -22.17 -18.38
C LYS A 750 -23.76 -22.17 -18.73
N SER A 751 -24.61 -22.72 -17.85
CA SER A 751 -26.06 -22.88 -18.05
C SER A 751 -26.90 -21.90 -17.24
N GLY A 752 -26.40 -21.38 -16.12
CA GLY A 752 -27.15 -20.52 -15.20
C GLY A 752 -28.03 -21.30 -14.22
N ILE A 753 -28.01 -22.64 -14.27
CA ILE A 753 -28.73 -23.52 -13.36
C ILE A 753 -27.89 -23.68 -12.10
N LYS A 754 -28.43 -23.34 -10.92
CA LYS A 754 -27.76 -23.51 -9.61
C LYS A 754 -28.33 -24.72 -8.87
N LEU A 755 -27.45 -25.59 -8.38
CA LEU A 755 -27.80 -26.79 -7.64
C LEU A 755 -27.70 -26.59 -6.12
N SER A 756 -28.47 -27.37 -5.37
CA SER A 756 -28.46 -27.38 -3.90
C SER A 756 -27.08 -27.76 -3.33
N SER A 757 -26.79 -27.27 -2.11
CA SER A 757 -25.62 -27.69 -1.33
C SER A 757 -25.61 -29.20 -1.12
N ARG A 758 -26.76 -29.82 -0.85
CA ARG A 758 -26.94 -31.28 -0.73
C ARG A 758 -26.31 -32.04 -1.91
N VAL A 759 -26.69 -31.69 -3.15
CA VAL A 759 -26.17 -32.35 -4.35
C VAL A 759 -24.67 -32.11 -4.50
N LYS A 760 -24.20 -30.88 -4.29
CA LYS A 760 -22.77 -30.54 -4.35
C LYS A 760 -21.95 -31.33 -3.32
N SER A 761 -22.41 -31.44 -2.08
CA SER A 761 -21.70 -32.16 -1.01
C SER A 761 -21.62 -33.67 -1.28
N ILE A 762 -22.70 -34.28 -1.81
CA ILE A 762 -22.68 -35.71 -2.18
C ILE A 762 -21.72 -35.95 -3.35
N LEU A 763 -21.73 -35.09 -4.37
CA LEU A 763 -20.84 -35.21 -5.52
C LEU A 763 -19.37 -34.95 -5.16
N LYS A 764 -19.09 -33.96 -4.29
CA LYS A 764 -17.73 -33.68 -3.79
C LYS A 764 -17.19 -34.90 -3.02
N LYS A 765 -18.01 -35.52 -2.15
CA LYS A 765 -17.66 -36.78 -1.46
C LYS A 765 -17.41 -37.91 -2.45
N ALA A 766 -18.26 -38.06 -3.48
CA ALA A 766 -18.08 -39.09 -4.51
C ALA A 766 -16.82 -38.88 -5.36
N SER A 767 -16.41 -37.63 -5.62
CA SER A 767 -15.16 -37.31 -6.32
C SER A 767 -13.92 -37.62 -5.45
N ALA A 768 -13.98 -37.41 -4.14
CA ALA A 768 -12.86 -37.65 -3.22
C ALA A 768 -12.71 -39.12 -2.78
N SER A 769 -13.75 -39.95 -2.91
CA SER A 769 -13.78 -41.32 -2.41
C SER A 769 -13.27 -42.33 -3.44
N THR A 770 -12.43 -43.27 -3.00
CA THR A 770 -12.07 -44.46 -3.78
C THR A 770 -13.17 -45.52 -3.80
N GLN A 771 -14.05 -45.52 -2.79
CA GLN A 771 -15.23 -46.39 -2.75
C GLN A 771 -16.35 -45.82 -3.63
N LYS A 772 -17.11 -46.70 -4.30
CA LYS A 772 -18.31 -46.33 -5.07
C LYS A 772 -19.39 -45.76 -4.15
N ILE A 773 -19.48 -44.44 -4.06
CA ILE A 773 -20.55 -43.73 -3.34
C ILE A 773 -21.80 -43.68 -4.23
N ARG A 774 -22.97 -43.87 -3.62
CA ARG A 774 -24.26 -43.69 -4.28
C ARG A 774 -24.43 -42.23 -4.73
N LEU A 775 -24.57 -42.03 -6.04
CA LEU A 775 -24.86 -40.71 -6.61
C LEU A 775 -26.29 -40.24 -6.26
N PRO A 776 -26.55 -38.92 -6.19
CA PRO A 776 -27.83 -38.41 -5.71
C PRO A 776 -28.93 -38.54 -6.77
N VAL A 777 -30.16 -38.81 -6.32
CA VAL A 777 -31.35 -38.47 -7.11
C VAL A 777 -31.63 -36.98 -6.95
N LEU A 778 -31.82 -36.28 -8.06
CA LEU A 778 -32.22 -34.87 -8.06
C LEU A 778 -33.74 -34.76 -8.04
N PHE A 779 -34.20 -33.86 -7.19
CA PHE A 779 -35.59 -33.43 -7.08
C PHE A 779 -35.73 -31.97 -7.53
N TYR A 780 -36.95 -31.51 -7.75
CA TYR A 780 -37.20 -30.10 -8.10
C TYR A 780 -36.63 -29.13 -7.05
N THR A 781 -36.63 -29.50 -5.77
CA THR A 781 -36.03 -28.73 -4.66
C THR A 781 -34.51 -28.59 -4.74
N ASP A 782 -33.84 -29.40 -5.56
CA ASP A 782 -32.39 -29.29 -5.79
C ASP A 782 -32.02 -28.25 -6.83
N ILE A 783 -32.99 -27.78 -7.62
CA ILE A 783 -32.79 -26.64 -8.52
C ILE A 783 -33.04 -25.37 -7.72
N LYS A 784 -31.95 -24.75 -7.24
CA LYS A 784 -32.04 -23.57 -6.36
C LYS A 784 -32.45 -22.31 -7.10
N SER A 785 -31.94 -22.14 -8.31
CA SER A 785 -32.35 -21.04 -9.20
C SER A 785 -31.93 -21.33 -10.63
N ILE A 786 -32.61 -20.69 -11.58
CA ILE A 786 -32.25 -20.68 -12.99
C ILE A 786 -32.10 -19.22 -13.39
N ARG A 787 -30.86 -18.74 -13.51
CA ARG A 787 -30.55 -17.35 -13.83
C ARG A 787 -30.11 -17.20 -15.28
N PRO A 788 -30.35 -16.05 -15.92
CA PRO A 788 -29.72 -15.71 -17.18
C PRO A 788 -28.18 -15.80 -17.07
N VAL A 789 -27.53 -16.27 -18.14
CA VAL A 789 -26.07 -16.19 -18.27
C VAL A 789 -25.75 -15.00 -19.15
N VAL A 790 -25.28 -13.92 -18.54
CA VAL A 790 -24.90 -12.70 -19.25
C VAL A 790 -23.42 -12.71 -19.61
N LYS A 791 -23.10 -12.31 -20.83
CA LYS A 791 -21.74 -12.10 -21.32
C LYS A 791 -21.62 -10.69 -21.83
N HIS A 792 -20.65 -9.94 -21.32
CA HIS A 792 -20.36 -8.58 -21.73
C HIS A 792 -18.87 -8.44 -22.04
N SER A 793 -18.46 -7.26 -22.49
CA SER A 793 -17.04 -6.97 -22.69
C SER A 793 -16.27 -7.04 -21.36
N ASN A 794 -15.05 -7.56 -21.43
CA ASN A 794 -14.12 -7.63 -20.29
C ASN A 794 -13.60 -6.26 -19.85
N MET A 795 -13.89 -5.20 -20.60
CA MET A 795 -13.58 -3.83 -20.21
C MET A 795 -14.18 -3.43 -18.86
N ILE A 796 -15.33 -3.99 -18.49
CA ILE A 796 -15.97 -3.71 -17.20
C ILE A 796 -15.07 -4.16 -16.06
N ALA A 797 -14.59 -5.41 -16.12
CA ALA A 797 -13.65 -5.96 -15.15
C ALA A 797 -12.31 -5.20 -15.18
N ARG A 798 -11.89 -4.72 -16.37
CA ARG A 798 -10.68 -3.90 -16.50
C ARG A 798 -10.83 -2.55 -15.81
N SER A 799 -11.92 -1.82 -16.05
CA SER A 799 -12.20 -0.52 -15.42
C SER A 799 -12.33 -0.65 -13.90
N GLU A 800 -13.04 -1.69 -13.44
CA GLU A 800 -13.17 -1.98 -12.01
C GLU A 800 -11.79 -2.26 -11.40
N GLY A 801 -10.99 -3.12 -12.04
CA GLY A 801 -9.62 -3.41 -11.62
C GLY A 801 -8.75 -2.15 -11.53
N ILE A 802 -8.77 -1.29 -12.55
CA ILE A 802 -8.02 -0.02 -12.52
C ILE A 802 -8.47 0.86 -11.36
N SER A 803 -9.79 1.00 -11.13
CA SER A 803 -10.30 1.81 -10.02
C SER A 803 -9.85 1.30 -8.64
N LEU A 804 -9.85 -0.02 -8.45
CA LEU A 804 -9.40 -0.66 -7.21
C LEU A 804 -7.90 -0.45 -6.97
N TYR A 805 -7.09 -0.56 -8.03
CA TYR A 805 -5.66 -0.26 -7.95
C TYR A 805 -5.40 1.20 -7.57
N MET A 806 -6.09 2.15 -8.23
CA MET A 806 -5.96 3.57 -7.93
C MET A 806 -6.31 3.86 -6.47
N LYS A 807 -7.39 3.26 -5.95
CA LYS A 807 -7.79 3.42 -4.55
C LYS A 807 -6.77 2.83 -3.58
N ALA A 808 -6.23 1.64 -3.87
CA ALA A 808 -5.21 1.02 -3.03
C ALA A 808 -3.94 1.87 -2.96
N VAL A 809 -3.43 2.35 -4.11
CA VAL A 809 -2.24 3.19 -4.18
C VAL A 809 -2.45 4.54 -3.46
N GLU A 810 -3.62 5.15 -3.61
CA GLU A 810 -3.99 6.37 -2.87
C GLU A 810 -3.84 6.17 -1.35
N LEU A 811 -4.31 5.03 -0.83
CA LEU A 811 -4.21 4.70 0.60
C LEU A 811 -2.77 4.37 1.04
N ILE A 812 -2.07 3.51 0.28
CA ILE A 812 -0.68 3.10 0.58
C ILE A 812 0.25 4.30 0.70
N TYR A 813 0.10 5.29 -0.18
CA TYR A 813 0.98 6.47 -0.25
C TYR A 813 0.35 7.75 0.32
N SER A 814 -0.76 7.63 1.06
CA SER A 814 -1.49 8.77 1.65
C SER A 814 -0.60 9.69 2.49
N ASN A 815 0.31 9.11 3.26
CA ASN A 815 1.27 9.82 4.13
C ASN A 815 2.70 9.89 3.56
N GLN A 816 2.89 9.50 2.30
CA GLN A 816 4.22 9.49 1.67
C GLN A 816 4.70 10.92 1.42
N VAL A 817 5.91 11.23 1.90
CA VAL A 817 6.59 12.50 1.64
C VAL A 817 7.49 12.35 0.43
N TYR A 818 7.32 13.24 -0.55
CA TYR A 818 8.13 13.29 -1.75
C TYR A 818 9.09 14.47 -1.70
N TYR A 819 10.34 14.24 -2.07
CA TYR A 819 11.32 15.31 -2.23
C TYR A 819 10.81 16.39 -3.20
N GLY A 820 11.01 17.66 -2.83
CA GLY A 820 10.64 18.83 -3.64
C GLY A 820 9.13 19.12 -3.73
N ARG A 821 8.26 18.31 -3.10
CA ARG A 821 6.80 18.51 -3.14
C ARG A 821 6.29 19.08 -1.81
N LYS A 822 5.23 19.89 -1.90
CA LYS A 822 4.50 20.35 -0.71
C LYS A 822 3.89 19.15 0.00
N VAL A 823 4.09 19.09 1.32
CA VAL A 823 3.49 18.06 2.18
C VAL A 823 1.97 18.25 2.20
N GLN A 824 1.22 17.19 1.96
CA GLN A 824 -0.24 17.20 2.01
C GLN A 824 -0.73 17.02 3.46
N GLN A 825 -2.01 17.30 3.70
CA GLN A 825 -2.61 16.95 4.99
C GLN A 825 -2.58 15.43 5.14
N PRO A 826 -2.07 14.90 6.27
CA PRO A 826 -1.94 13.48 6.44
C PRO A 826 -3.29 12.82 6.72
N ASP A 827 -3.42 11.57 6.29
CA ASP A 827 -4.45 10.69 6.81
C ASP A 827 -3.96 10.09 8.14
N ILE A 828 -4.46 10.66 9.24
CA ILE A 828 -4.09 10.27 10.61
C ILE A 828 -4.33 8.78 10.86
N SER A 829 -5.35 8.19 10.21
CA SER A 829 -5.69 6.77 10.40
C SER A 829 -4.67 5.82 9.77
N ARG A 830 -3.86 6.29 8.80
CA ARG A 830 -2.92 5.47 8.00
C ARG A 830 -1.47 5.53 8.46
N PHE A 831 -1.19 6.09 9.64
CA PHE A 831 0.11 5.90 10.30
C PHE A 831 0.19 4.57 11.08
N ASN A 832 -0.89 3.79 11.11
CA ASN A 832 -0.87 2.44 11.66
C ASN A 832 -0.16 1.47 10.69
N SER A 833 0.23 0.30 11.21
CA SER A 833 0.93 -0.78 10.51
C SER A 833 0.02 -1.86 9.92
N ASP A 834 -1.29 -1.65 9.87
CA ASP A 834 -2.26 -2.61 9.31
C ASP A 834 -2.61 -2.19 7.87
N PHE A 835 -2.40 -3.12 6.93
CA PHE A 835 -2.68 -2.92 5.50
C PHE A 835 -3.80 -3.84 5.00
N SER A 836 -4.62 -4.39 5.88
CA SER A 836 -5.65 -5.37 5.51
C SER A 836 -6.62 -4.86 4.43
N GLU A 837 -6.96 -3.58 4.47
CA GLU A 837 -7.84 -2.94 3.48
C GLU A 837 -7.14 -2.77 2.11
N GLU A 838 -5.91 -2.27 2.11
CA GLU A 838 -5.09 -2.06 0.91
C GLU A 838 -4.78 -3.40 0.22
N ILE A 839 -4.47 -4.44 1.01
CA ILE A 839 -4.29 -5.81 0.52
C ILE A 839 -5.58 -6.33 -0.11
N GLY A 840 -6.73 -6.17 0.56
CA GLY A 840 -8.02 -6.61 0.04
C GLY A 840 -8.39 -5.94 -1.29
N LEU A 841 -8.10 -4.64 -1.43
CA LEU A 841 -8.31 -3.90 -2.67
C LEU A 841 -7.40 -4.40 -3.81
N LEU A 842 -6.12 -4.65 -3.53
CA LEU A 842 -5.17 -5.16 -4.52
C LEU A 842 -5.49 -6.60 -4.95
N GLU A 843 -5.95 -7.46 -4.04
CA GLU A 843 -6.38 -8.82 -4.35
C GLU A 843 -7.65 -8.81 -5.21
N ALA A 844 -8.64 -7.98 -4.87
CA ALA A 844 -9.83 -7.77 -5.69
C ALA A 844 -9.46 -7.22 -7.08
N CYS A 845 -8.55 -6.24 -7.14
CA CYS A 845 -8.01 -5.71 -8.38
C CYS A 845 -7.40 -6.83 -9.24
N ASN A 846 -6.52 -7.65 -8.66
CA ASN A 846 -5.87 -8.77 -9.34
C ASN A 846 -6.89 -9.73 -9.92
N GLN A 847 -7.93 -10.09 -9.16
CA GLN A 847 -9.00 -10.96 -9.64
C GLN A 847 -9.73 -10.34 -10.84
N LYS A 848 -10.06 -9.04 -10.80
CA LYS A 848 -10.77 -8.35 -11.89
C LYS A 848 -9.91 -8.23 -13.15
N LEU A 849 -8.64 -7.83 -13.00
CA LEU A 849 -7.71 -7.75 -14.12
C LEU A 849 -7.36 -9.14 -14.68
N SER A 850 -7.30 -10.16 -13.84
CA SER A 850 -7.11 -11.56 -14.24
C SER A 850 -8.33 -12.14 -14.95
N ILE A 851 -9.53 -11.56 -14.79
CA ILE A 851 -10.69 -11.86 -15.64
C ILE A 851 -10.55 -11.11 -16.97
N ALA A 852 -10.12 -9.84 -16.93
CA ALA A 852 -9.90 -9.03 -18.12
C ALA A 852 -8.79 -9.58 -19.03
N SER A 853 -7.79 -10.28 -18.48
CA SER A 853 -6.70 -10.92 -19.24
C SER A 853 -7.11 -12.21 -19.95
N ARG A 854 -8.35 -12.67 -19.75
CA ARG A 854 -8.88 -13.91 -20.35
C ARG A 854 -9.46 -13.70 -21.76
N SER A 855 -9.35 -12.50 -22.32
CA SER A 855 -9.94 -12.11 -23.61
C SER A 855 -8.90 -11.66 -24.63
N SER A 856 -9.38 -11.43 -25.85
CA SER A 856 -8.64 -10.83 -26.96
C SER A 856 -8.17 -9.38 -26.72
N THR A 857 -8.46 -8.82 -25.55
CA THR A 857 -8.09 -7.45 -25.12
C THR A 857 -6.84 -7.45 -24.25
N THR A 858 -6.10 -8.56 -24.18
CA THR A 858 -4.78 -8.59 -23.53
C THR A 858 -3.82 -7.71 -24.29
N ASP A 859 -3.27 -6.73 -23.60
CA ASP A 859 -2.31 -5.77 -24.13
C ASP A 859 -1.17 -5.56 -23.13
N SER A 860 -0.24 -4.71 -23.52
CA SER A 860 0.90 -4.34 -22.67
C SER A 860 0.47 -3.72 -21.34
N SER A 861 -0.50 -2.80 -21.36
CA SER A 861 -0.88 -2.04 -20.16
C SER A 861 -1.63 -2.90 -19.13
N LEU A 862 -2.37 -3.92 -19.55
CA LEU A 862 -2.99 -4.88 -18.64
C LEU A 862 -1.96 -5.72 -17.89
N TYR A 863 -0.97 -6.26 -18.59
CA TYR A 863 0.12 -7.01 -17.97
C TYR A 863 1.01 -6.13 -17.10
N HIS A 864 1.24 -4.88 -17.54
CA HIS A 864 1.95 -3.89 -16.75
C HIS A 864 1.24 -3.66 -15.41
N LEU A 865 -0.07 -3.40 -15.44
CA LEU A 865 -0.87 -3.19 -14.25
C LEU A 865 -0.94 -4.44 -13.35
N LEU A 866 -1.11 -5.64 -13.92
CA LEU A 866 -1.06 -6.88 -13.16
C LEU A 866 0.30 -7.07 -12.46
N GLY A 867 1.40 -6.70 -13.10
CA GLY A 867 2.74 -6.74 -12.52
C GLY A 867 2.92 -5.71 -11.39
N LEU A 868 2.37 -4.50 -11.57
CA LEU A 868 2.37 -3.47 -10.53
C LEU A 868 1.54 -3.88 -9.30
N VAL A 869 0.37 -4.48 -9.50
CA VAL A 869 -0.46 -5.00 -8.39
C VAL A 869 0.30 -6.02 -7.55
N ASP A 870 0.97 -6.98 -8.18
CA ASP A 870 1.80 -7.96 -7.47
C ASP A 870 2.98 -7.30 -6.75
N PHE A 871 3.56 -6.26 -7.34
CA PHE A 871 4.66 -5.50 -6.74
C PHE A 871 4.21 -4.67 -5.54
N GLU A 872 3.03 -4.05 -5.56
CA GLU A 872 2.46 -3.37 -4.40
C GLU A 872 2.16 -4.38 -3.27
N LEU A 873 1.58 -5.54 -3.60
CA LEU A 873 1.36 -6.62 -2.64
C LEU A 873 2.66 -7.10 -1.99
N LEU A 874 3.75 -7.20 -2.77
CA LEU A 874 5.07 -7.57 -2.27
C LEU A 874 5.60 -6.57 -1.23
N LYS A 875 5.32 -5.27 -1.38
CA LYS A 875 5.83 -4.23 -0.48
C LYS A 875 5.13 -4.20 0.88
N ILE A 876 3.84 -4.49 0.91
CA ILE A 876 3.01 -4.32 2.11
C ILE A 876 2.70 -5.65 2.83
N LYS A 877 2.81 -6.81 2.17
CA LYS A 877 2.60 -8.10 2.83
C LYS A 877 3.79 -8.46 3.72
N PRO A 878 3.56 -9.04 4.91
CA PRO A 878 4.65 -9.48 5.80
C PRO A 878 5.52 -10.54 5.12
N ASN A 879 6.84 -10.43 5.32
CA ASN A 879 7.86 -11.30 4.73
C ASN A 879 7.56 -12.80 5.01
N GLY A 880 7.61 -13.64 3.98
CA GLY A 880 7.33 -15.08 4.07
C GLY A 880 7.40 -15.80 2.71
N ALA A 881 6.92 -17.05 2.64
CA ALA A 881 6.92 -17.85 1.41
C ALA A 881 6.19 -17.19 0.21
N THR A 882 5.25 -16.29 0.50
CA THR A 882 4.52 -15.47 -0.48
C THR A 882 5.38 -14.47 -1.24
N ASP A 883 6.51 -14.03 -0.66
CA ASP A 883 7.44 -13.06 -1.27
C ASP A 883 8.04 -13.59 -2.58
N VAL A 884 8.57 -14.82 -2.54
CA VAL A 884 9.19 -15.47 -3.72
C VAL A 884 8.19 -15.60 -4.88
N VAL A 885 6.93 -15.94 -4.55
CA VAL A 885 5.85 -16.10 -5.53
C VAL A 885 5.48 -14.76 -6.16
N LEU A 886 5.30 -13.71 -5.35
CA LEU A 886 4.93 -12.38 -5.84
C LEU A 886 6.04 -11.75 -6.67
N ARG A 887 7.31 -11.88 -6.28
CA ARG A 887 8.46 -11.40 -7.09
C ARG A 887 8.48 -12.03 -8.47
N LYS A 888 8.38 -13.35 -8.52
CA LYS A 888 8.37 -14.09 -9.79
C LYS A 888 7.18 -13.68 -10.65
N SER A 889 5.99 -13.64 -10.06
CA SER A 889 4.76 -13.25 -10.77
C SER A 889 4.83 -11.82 -11.31
N ALA A 890 5.29 -10.86 -10.50
CA ALA A 890 5.49 -9.47 -10.93
C ALA A 890 6.49 -9.39 -12.09
N LYS A 891 7.64 -10.07 -11.98
CA LYS A 891 8.67 -10.14 -13.03
C LYS A 891 8.11 -10.73 -14.32
N ASP A 892 7.41 -11.85 -14.26
CA ASP A 892 6.86 -12.53 -15.45
C ASP A 892 5.79 -11.67 -16.15
N LYS A 893 4.93 -10.98 -15.39
CA LYS A 893 3.92 -10.07 -15.91
C LYS A 893 4.53 -8.81 -16.54
N LEU A 894 5.56 -8.23 -15.94
CA LEU A 894 6.29 -7.08 -16.49
C LEU A 894 7.12 -7.45 -17.73
N LEU A 895 7.71 -8.65 -17.76
CA LEU A 895 8.35 -9.18 -18.97
C LEU A 895 7.31 -9.37 -20.09
N ALA A 896 6.11 -9.85 -19.75
CA ALA A 896 5.02 -9.92 -20.72
C ALA A 896 4.65 -8.52 -21.25
N SER A 897 4.52 -7.50 -20.39
CA SER A 897 4.16 -6.15 -20.84
C SER A 897 5.17 -5.56 -21.82
N VAL A 898 6.47 -5.74 -21.56
CA VAL A 898 7.56 -5.32 -22.46
C VAL A 898 7.51 -6.06 -23.80
N ARG A 899 7.24 -7.38 -23.80
CA ARG A 899 7.08 -8.16 -25.05
C ARG A 899 5.92 -7.66 -25.92
N TYR A 900 4.85 -7.14 -25.32
CA TYR A 900 3.74 -6.55 -26.06
C TYR A 900 4.05 -5.14 -26.57
N ASN A 901 4.72 -4.32 -25.77
CA ASN A 901 5.11 -2.96 -26.14
C ASN A 901 6.32 -2.52 -25.28
N GLU A 902 7.46 -2.36 -25.92
CA GLU A 902 8.68 -1.89 -25.27
C GLU A 902 8.66 -0.36 -25.20
N ASN A 903 8.24 0.18 -24.06
CA ASN A 903 8.17 1.63 -23.81
C ASN A 903 8.85 2.00 -22.46
N PRO A 904 9.14 3.30 -22.22
CA PRO A 904 9.86 3.72 -21.02
C PRO A 904 9.22 3.28 -19.68
N ASN A 905 7.90 3.30 -19.57
CA ASN A 905 7.18 2.93 -18.34
C ASN A 905 7.33 1.46 -18.01
N ASN A 906 7.16 0.60 -19.02
CA ASN A 906 7.29 -0.84 -18.87
C ASN A 906 8.72 -1.24 -18.54
N LEU A 907 9.70 -0.63 -19.23
CA LEU A 907 11.12 -0.88 -18.98
C LEU A 907 11.53 -0.41 -17.58
N THR A 908 11.10 0.77 -17.14
CA THR A 908 11.39 1.29 -15.79
C THR A 908 10.80 0.38 -14.70
N SER A 909 9.58 -0.10 -14.90
CA SER A 909 8.92 -1.02 -13.95
C SER A 909 9.60 -2.38 -13.92
N LEU A 910 10.02 -2.89 -15.09
CA LEU A 910 10.77 -4.15 -15.19
C LEU A 910 12.16 -4.02 -14.51
N ALA A 911 12.88 -2.93 -14.75
CA ALA A 911 14.16 -2.69 -14.09
C ALA A 911 14.00 -2.59 -12.57
N THR A 912 12.93 -1.94 -12.10
CA THR A 912 12.60 -1.86 -10.67
C THR A 912 12.42 -3.23 -10.02
N ILE A 913 11.64 -4.15 -10.63
CA ILE A 913 11.46 -5.48 -10.04
C ILE A 913 12.73 -6.33 -10.13
N LEU A 914 13.55 -6.16 -11.18
CA LEU A 914 14.84 -6.83 -11.33
C LEU A 914 15.82 -6.41 -10.23
N ASP A 915 15.89 -5.12 -9.92
CA ASP A 915 16.69 -4.59 -8.81
C ASP A 915 16.22 -5.15 -7.46
N VAL A 916 14.90 -5.23 -7.24
CA VAL A 916 14.33 -5.85 -6.02
C VAL A 916 14.66 -7.35 -5.92
N CYS A 917 14.83 -8.03 -7.06
CA CYS A 917 15.27 -9.42 -7.10
C CYS A 917 16.80 -9.57 -6.95
N GLY A 918 17.57 -8.48 -7.00
CA GLY A 918 19.03 -8.50 -7.00
C GLY A 918 19.67 -8.82 -8.36
N ASP A 919 18.88 -8.83 -9.44
CA ASP A 919 19.31 -9.13 -10.82
C ASP A 919 19.95 -7.89 -11.50
N PHE A 920 20.90 -7.23 -10.83
CA PHE A 920 21.43 -5.92 -11.22
C PHE A 920 22.01 -5.86 -12.64
N LYS A 921 22.59 -6.97 -13.11
CA LYS A 921 23.12 -7.06 -14.48
C LYS A 921 22.01 -6.94 -15.53
N GLN A 922 20.88 -7.60 -15.30
CA GLN A 922 19.73 -7.53 -16.22
C GLN A 922 19.05 -6.17 -16.13
N SER A 923 18.93 -5.57 -14.95
CA SER A 923 18.36 -4.22 -14.84
C SER A 923 19.25 -3.17 -15.51
N GLU A 924 20.57 -3.27 -15.44
CA GLU A 924 21.50 -2.38 -16.16
C GLU A 924 21.35 -2.50 -17.69
N GLU A 925 21.13 -3.70 -18.23
CA GLU A 925 20.79 -3.87 -19.66
C GLU A 925 19.50 -3.13 -20.03
N ILE A 926 18.49 -3.13 -19.15
CA ILE A 926 17.24 -2.38 -19.34
C ILE A 926 17.48 -0.86 -19.23
N TYR A 927 18.30 -0.41 -18.27
CA TYR A 927 18.66 1.01 -18.17
C TYR A 927 19.43 1.51 -19.39
N ASN A 928 20.32 0.69 -19.97
CA ASN A 928 21.00 1.03 -21.22
C ASN A 928 20.05 1.19 -22.40
N LYS A 929 18.95 0.43 -22.45
CA LYS A 929 17.87 0.65 -23.42
C LYS A 929 17.14 1.98 -23.17
N LEU A 930 16.84 2.30 -21.92
CA LEU A 930 16.21 3.58 -21.55
C LEU A 930 17.09 4.78 -21.94
N LYS A 931 18.42 4.68 -21.82
CA LYS A 931 19.37 5.72 -22.26
C LYS A 931 19.31 6.04 -23.76
N GLN A 932 18.84 5.09 -24.58
CA GLN A 932 18.71 5.26 -26.03
C GLN A 932 17.36 5.87 -26.45
N MET A 933 16.44 6.05 -25.51
CA MET A 933 15.11 6.62 -25.74
C MET A 933 15.09 8.15 -25.52
N ASP A 934 14.01 8.82 -25.93
CA ASP A 934 13.85 10.27 -25.79
C ASP A 934 14.00 10.74 -24.33
N PRO A 935 15.05 11.53 -24.01
CA PRO A 935 15.30 12.04 -22.67
C PRO A 935 14.12 12.85 -22.09
N LEU A 936 13.32 13.52 -22.92
CA LEU A 936 12.15 14.29 -22.47
C LEU A 936 11.09 13.42 -21.79
N VAL A 937 11.04 12.12 -22.11
CA VAL A 937 10.12 11.15 -21.50
C VAL A 937 10.80 10.40 -20.35
N VAL A 938 12.05 9.99 -20.55
CA VAL A 938 12.77 9.11 -19.62
C VAL A 938 13.20 9.84 -18.33
N VAL A 939 13.71 11.07 -18.44
CA VAL A 939 14.27 11.81 -17.29
C VAL A 939 13.22 12.06 -16.19
N PRO A 940 12.03 12.64 -16.47
CA PRO A 940 11.02 12.84 -15.43
C PRO A 940 10.52 11.54 -14.81
N LEU A 941 10.39 10.48 -15.62
CA LEU A 941 9.93 9.16 -15.19
C LEU A 941 10.92 8.51 -14.22
N LEU A 942 12.21 8.44 -14.60
CA LEU A 942 13.26 7.89 -13.75
C LEU A 942 13.41 8.70 -12.47
N PHE A 943 13.34 10.04 -12.53
CA PHE A 943 13.42 10.87 -11.34
C PHE A 943 12.27 10.58 -10.36
N GLU A 944 11.02 10.47 -10.84
CA GLU A 944 9.88 10.15 -9.97
C GLU A 944 10.01 8.75 -9.35
N SER A 945 10.41 7.75 -10.15
CA SER A 945 10.62 6.38 -9.68
C SER A 945 11.77 6.27 -8.67
N ALA A 946 12.91 6.90 -8.96
CA ALA A 946 14.08 6.86 -8.08
C ALA A 946 13.79 7.56 -6.75
N SER A 947 13.08 8.69 -6.79
CA SER A 947 12.71 9.46 -5.60
C SER A 947 11.70 8.74 -4.71
N LEU A 948 10.83 7.89 -5.27
CA LEU A 948 9.73 7.24 -4.54
C LEU A 948 10.20 6.44 -3.32
N TYR A 949 11.29 5.69 -3.48
CA TYR A 949 11.84 4.84 -2.42
C TYR A 949 13.06 5.42 -1.72
N SER A 950 13.43 6.66 -2.05
CA SER A 950 14.61 7.30 -1.48
C SER A 950 14.33 7.75 -0.04
N PRO A 951 15.01 7.19 0.98
CA PRO A 951 14.86 7.65 2.35
C PRO A 951 15.55 9.01 2.51
N TYR A 952 14.92 10.09 2.05
CA TYR A 952 15.41 11.47 2.20
C TYR A 952 14.99 12.08 3.55
N HIS A 953 13.75 11.82 3.98
CA HIS A 953 13.22 12.29 5.27
C HIS A 953 13.17 11.19 6.37
N ALA A 954 13.30 9.91 6.00
CA ALA A 954 13.18 8.77 6.92
C ALA A 954 14.43 7.88 7.03
N LYS A 955 14.41 6.91 7.97
CA LYS A 955 15.38 5.81 8.03
C LYS A 955 15.22 4.86 6.83
N ILE A 956 16.28 4.14 6.50
CA ILE A 956 16.24 3.07 5.50
C ILE A 956 15.38 1.93 6.05
N THR A 957 14.37 1.52 5.29
CA THR A 957 13.37 0.52 5.72
C THR A 957 13.49 -0.80 4.98
N SER A 958 14.04 -0.75 3.77
CA SER A 958 14.19 -1.88 2.86
C SER A 958 15.47 -1.70 2.06
N GLU A 959 16.43 -2.60 2.28
CA GLU A 959 17.68 -2.66 1.52
C GLU A 959 17.46 -2.77 0.00
N LYS A 960 16.43 -3.52 -0.41
CA LYS A 960 16.12 -3.78 -1.82
C LYS A 960 15.56 -2.54 -2.51
N LEU A 961 14.65 -1.83 -1.85
CA LEU A 961 14.08 -0.59 -2.40
C LEU A 961 15.11 0.55 -2.39
N LEU A 962 16.05 0.56 -1.45
CA LEU A 962 17.19 1.46 -1.49
C LEU A 962 18.06 1.22 -2.73
N ALA A 963 18.37 -0.05 -3.05
CA ALA A 963 19.17 -0.40 -4.24
C ALA A 963 18.50 0.08 -5.54
N VAL A 964 17.17 -0.02 -5.65
CA VAL A 964 16.39 0.53 -6.77
C VAL A 964 16.63 2.03 -6.94
N SER A 965 16.42 2.81 -5.87
CA SER A 965 16.63 4.27 -5.91
C SER A 965 18.06 4.62 -6.30
N PHE A 966 19.03 3.92 -5.71
CA PHE A 966 20.44 4.12 -5.99
C PHE A 966 20.78 3.87 -7.47
N HIS A 967 20.34 2.73 -8.01
CA HIS A 967 20.61 2.35 -9.39
C HIS A 967 19.97 3.30 -10.40
N GLN A 968 18.73 3.71 -10.14
CA GLN A 968 18.00 4.65 -10.99
C GLN A 968 18.63 6.04 -10.98
N PHE A 969 19.11 6.54 -9.83
CA PHE A 969 19.79 7.83 -9.78
C PHE A 969 21.14 7.81 -10.51
N LEU A 970 21.93 6.74 -10.40
CA LEU A 970 23.16 6.60 -11.17
C LEU A 970 22.89 6.69 -12.68
N ASN A 971 21.91 5.92 -13.16
CA ASN A 971 21.55 5.92 -14.58
C ASN A 971 20.91 7.24 -15.04
N LEU A 972 20.12 7.90 -14.18
CA LEU A 972 19.57 9.23 -14.46
C LEU A 972 20.66 10.29 -14.59
N ILE A 973 21.66 10.28 -13.70
CA ILE A 973 22.79 11.22 -13.75
C ILE A 973 23.62 10.98 -15.01
N ASP A 974 23.88 9.74 -15.40
CA ASP A 974 24.55 9.42 -16.67
C ASP A 974 23.81 10.06 -17.87
N ILE A 975 22.47 9.94 -17.91
CA ILE A 975 21.65 10.54 -18.97
C ILE A 975 21.81 12.07 -18.95
N LEU A 976 21.65 12.69 -17.78
CA LEU A 976 21.73 14.14 -17.66
C LEU A 976 23.11 14.70 -18.04
N LEU A 977 24.19 14.01 -17.68
CA LEU A 977 25.56 14.40 -18.05
C LEU A 977 25.87 14.22 -19.54
N SER A 978 25.12 13.36 -20.25
CA SER A 978 25.24 13.19 -21.69
C SER A 978 24.53 14.28 -22.51
N LEU A 979 23.66 15.07 -21.87
CA LEU A 979 22.93 16.17 -22.50
C LEU A 979 23.75 17.46 -22.51
N PRO A 980 23.46 18.42 -23.42
CA PRO A 980 24.07 19.75 -23.39
C PRO A 980 23.85 20.44 -22.03
N PRO A 981 24.85 21.13 -21.47
CA PRO A 981 24.74 21.78 -20.15
C PRO A 981 23.56 22.75 -20.01
N ASP A 982 23.19 23.44 -21.09
CA ASP A 982 22.08 24.42 -21.13
C ASP A 982 20.70 23.75 -21.32
N SER A 983 20.63 22.42 -21.30
CA SER A 983 19.36 21.68 -21.42
C SER A 983 18.44 21.99 -20.25
N LEU A 984 17.16 22.27 -20.54
CA LEU A 984 16.13 22.48 -19.52
C LEU A 984 16.04 21.29 -18.55
N LEU A 985 16.24 20.06 -19.04
CA LEU A 985 16.23 18.85 -18.21
C LEU A 985 17.41 18.84 -17.22
N VAL A 986 18.59 19.28 -17.65
CA VAL A 986 19.77 19.36 -16.79
C VAL A 986 19.54 20.37 -15.68
N HIS A 987 19.08 21.57 -16.03
CA HIS A 987 18.74 22.61 -15.05
C HIS A 987 17.66 22.17 -14.05
N GLN A 988 16.68 21.38 -14.49
CA GLN A 988 15.56 20.97 -13.66
C GLN A 988 15.89 19.78 -12.74
N TYR A 989 16.70 18.81 -13.17
CA TYR A 989 16.83 17.53 -12.47
C TYR A 989 18.23 17.21 -11.94
N LEU A 990 19.31 17.79 -12.49
CA LEU A 990 20.67 17.35 -12.15
C LEU A 990 21.05 17.69 -10.70
N GLN A 991 20.78 18.91 -10.25
CA GLN A 991 21.09 19.33 -8.89
C GLN A 991 20.36 18.47 -7.84
N ASP A 992 19.05 18.26 -8.05
CA ASP A 992 18.24 17.46 -7.14
C ASP A 992 18.65 15.98 -7.16
N SER A 993 19.00 15.44 -8.34
CA SER A 993 19.49 14.06 -8.46
C SER A 993 20.82 13.88 -7.71
N TYR A 994 21.77 14.81 -7.87
CA TYR A 994 23.02 14.79 -7.12
C TYR A 994 22.79 14.91 -5.61
N LYS A 995 21.88 15.81 -5.19
CA LYS A 995 21.57 16.00 -3.78
C LYS A 995 21.00 14.72 -3.17
N ILE A 996 19.99 14.12 -3.79
CA ILE A 996 19.36 12.89 -3.30
C ILE A 996 20.38 11.75 -3.28
N LEU A 997 21.12 11.53 -4.37
CA LEU A 997 22.13 10.46 -4.43
C LEU A 997 23.21 10.63 -3.35
N THR A 998 23.69 11.85 -3.12
CA THR A 998 24.68 12.14 -2.07
C THR A 998 24.13 11.77 -0.70
N ILE A 999 22.88 12.15 -0.39
CA ILE A 999 22.23 11.79 0.87
C ILE A 999 22.01 10.28 0.99
N LEU A 1000 21.65 9.59 -0.10
CA LEU A 1000 21.52 8.13 -0.12
C LEU A 1000 22.85 7.45 0.22
N ILE A 1001 23.96 7.86 -0.42
CA ILE A 1001 25.29 7.31 -0.15
C ILE A 1001 25.68 7.52 1.31
N LEU A 1002 25.60 8.77 1.78
CA LEU A 1002 26.01 9.13 3.15
C LEU A 1002 25.16 8.43 4.22
N ARG A 1003 23.87 8.19 3.96
CA ARG A 1003 22.98 7.41 4.85
C ARG A 1003 23.23 5.91 4.80
N THR A 1004 23.54 5.38 3.63
CA THR A 1004 23.94 3.98 3.49
C THR A 1004 25.22 3.73 4.28
N ALA A 1005 26.18 4.65 4.21
CA ALA A 1005 27.42 4.57 4.95
C ALA A 1005 27.26 4.75 6.47
N SER A 1006 26.19 5.40 6.94
CA SER A 1006 25.93 5.63 8.37
C SER A 1006 25.09 4.55 9.05
N THR A 1007 24.46 3.64 8.30
CA THR A 1007 23.71 2.52 8.90
C THR A 1007 24.64 1.38 9.33
N PRO A 1008 24.41 0.73 10.49
CA PRO A 1008 25.16 -0.46 10.89
C PRO A 1008 24.71 -1.74 10.16
N ASP A 1009 23.61 -1.69 9.39
CA ASP A 1009 23.02 -2.86 8.74
C ASP A 1009 23.85 -3.36 7.56
N PHE A 1010 24.55 -4.47 7.77
CA PHE A 1010 25.40 -5.12 6.77
C PHE A 1010 24.67 -5.49 5.47
N GLN A 1011 23.37 -5.79 5.51
CA GLN A 1011 22.60 -6.17 4.33
C GLN A 1011 22.43 -4.98 3.38
N ILE A 1012 22.10 -3.81 3.94
CA ILE A 1012 22.03 -2.54 3.22
C ILE A 1012 23.37 -2.23 2.52
N HIS A 1013 24.50 -2.36 3.23
CA HIS A 1013 25.83 -2.17 2.66
C HIS A 1013 26.10 -3.16 1.52
N THR A 1014 25.79 -4.44 1.75
CA THR A 1014 26.03 -5.50 0.77
C THR A 1014 25.28 -5.25 -0.53
N SER A 1015 24.01 -4.87 -0.46
CA SER A 1015 23.16 -4.63 -1.62
C SER A 1015 23.69 -3.47 -2.48
N VAL A 1016 24.09 -2.35 -1.86
CA VAL A 1016 24.67 -1.21 -2.58
C VAL A 1016 26.08 -1.51 -3.11
N THR A 1017 26.92 -2.19 -2.34
CA THR A 1017 28.27 -2.57 -2.80
C THR A 1017 28.23 -3.53 -3.98
N LYS A 1018 27.32 -4.52 -3.98
CA LYS A 1018 27.10 -5.42 -5.14
C LYS A 1018 26.70 -4.65 -6.40
N LEU A 1019 25.81 -3.68 -6.26
CA LEU A 1019 25.39 -2.81 -7.36
C LEU A 1019 26.57 -2.00 -7.92
N VAL A 1020 27.34 -1.34 -7.05
CA VAL A 1020 28.45 -0.47 -7.45
C VAL A 1020 29.58 -1.28 -8.10
N THR A 1021 29.96 -2.41 -7.50
CA THR A 1021 30.99 -3.30 -8.05
C THR A 1021 30.58 -3.88 -9.42
N MET A 1022 29.30 -4.22 -9.60
CA MET A 1022 28.74 -4.59 -10.90
C MET A 1022 28.92 -3.47 -11.93
N ARG A 1023 28.52 -2.23 -11.63
CA ARG A 1023 28.68 -1.11 -12.58
C ARG A 1023 30.15 -0.81 -12.89
N LYS A 1024 31.03 -0.91 -11.90
CA LYS A 1024 32.48 -0.68 -12.08
C LYS A 1024 33.20 -1.86 -12.75
N SER A 1025 32.52 -2.98 -12.96
CA SER A 1025 33.14 -4.23 -13.46
C SER A 1025 34.33 -4.69 -12.61
N ILE A 1026 34.23 -4.51 -11.29
CA ILE A 1026 35.22 -4.95 -10.31
C ILE A 1026 34.65 -6.15 -9.55
N GLU A 1027 35.52 -7.08 -9.14
CA GLU A 1027 35.11 -8.21 -8.30
C GLU A 1027 34.48 -7.71 -7.00
N PHE A 1028 33.35 -8.29 -6.61
CA PHE A 1028 32.70 -7.96 -5.35
C PHE A 1028 33.62 -8.31 -4.18
N ASN A 1029 34.04 -7.30 -3.44
CA ASN A 1029 34.69 -7.46 -2.17
C ASN A 1029 33.92 -6.66 -1.10
N HIS A 1030 33.97 -7.13 0.14
CA HIS A 1030 33.50 -6.32 1.28
C HIS A 1030 34.56 -5.26 1.60
N GLN A 1031 34.73 -4.30 0.70
CA GLN A 1031 35.44 -3.06 1.00
C GLN A 1031 34.51 -2.05 1.68
N ASP A 1032 35.13 -1.05 2.31
CA ASP A 1032 34.40 0.10 2.84
C ASP A 1032 33.57 0.73 1.71
N ILE A 1033 32.27 0.94 1.94
CA ILE A 1033 31.37 1.57 0.98
C ILE A 1033 31.90 2.94 0.53
N ILE A 1034 32.66 3.62 1.38
CA ILE A 1034 33.34 4.88 1.09
C ILE A 1034 34.34 4.71 -0.07
N GLU A 1035 35.17 3.67 -0.04
CA GLU A 1035 36.14 3.38 -1.10
C GLU A 1035 35.45 3.16 -2.44
N GLN A 1036 34.25 2.57 -2.42
CA GLN A 1036 33.48 2.30 -3.63
C GLN A 1036 32.68 3.50 -4.14
N THR A 1037 32.29 4.44 -3.27
CA THR A 1037 31.32 5.50 -3.62
C THR A 1037 31.84 6.94 -3.57
N HIS A 1038 33.06 7.18 -3.06
CA HIS A 1038 33.61 8.53 -2.87
C HIS A 1038 33.63 9.39 -4.14
N GLU A 1039 33.88 8.79 -5.31
CA GLU A 1039 33.89 9.50 -6.60
C GLU A 1039 32.55 10.17 -6.92
N TYR A 1040 31.43 9.52 -6.60
CA TYR A 1040 30.09 10.09 -6.83
C TYR A 1040 29.85 11.33 -5.95
N ILE A 1041 30.30 11.29 -4.70
CA ILE A 1041 30.23 12.46 -3.80
C ILE A 1041 31.14 13.57 -4.29
N GLU A 1042 32.38 13.25 -4.67
CA GLU A 1042 33.31 14.25 -5.18
C GLU A 1042 32.77 14.95 -6.45
N ASN A 1043 32.16 14.21 -7.36
CA ASN A 1043 31.52 14.78 -8.56
C ASN A 1043 30.33 15.69 -8.22
N ALA A 1044 29.50 15.30 -7.25
CA ALA A 1044 28.38 16.11 -6.79
C ALA A 1044 28.84 17.44 -6.16
N PHE A 1045 29.91 17.43 -5.37
CA PHE A 1045 30.46 18.63 -4.75
C PHE A 1045 31.25 19.52 -5.72
N LYS A 1046 31.90 18.93 -6.74
CA LYS A 1046 32.47 19.70 -7.86
C LYS A 1046 31.38 20.43 -8.66
N PHE A 1047 30.20 19.82 -8.80
CA PHE A 1047 29.05 20.43 -9.44
C PHE A 1047 28.46 21.57 -8.60
N ASN A 1048 28.27 21.36 -7.30
CA ASN A 1048 27.81 22.39 -6.37
C ASN A 1048 28.41 22.18 -4.98
N LEU A 1049 29.33 23.05 -4.57
CA LEU A 1049 30.01 22.94 -3.27
C LEU A 1049 29.06 23.07 -2.06
N ASN A 1050 27.91 23.74 -2.25
CA ASN A 1050 26.93 24.04 -1.20
C ASN A 1050 25.72 23.09 -1.22
N LEU A 1051 25.82 21.96 -1.91
CA LEU A 1051 24.71 21.05 -2.23
C LEU A 1051 23.91 20.57 -1.00
N ILE A 1052 24.59 20.32 0.12
CA ILE A 1052 24.02 19.76 1.35
C ILE A 1052 24.26 20.65 2.58
N ASP A 1053 24.40 21.97 2.38
CA ASP A 1053 24.65 22.93 3.48
C ASP A 1053 23.58 22.89 4.58
N ASP A 1054 22.33 22.62 4.19
CA ASP A 1054 21.21 22.38 5.11
C ASP A 1054 21.47 21.17 6.02
N PHE A 1055 22.02 20.08 5.47
CA PHE A 1055 22.39 18.91 6.27
C PHE A 1055 23.66 19.14 7.10
N ILE A 1056 24.65 19.89 6.61
CA ILE A 1056 25.86 20.19 7.39
C ILE A 1056 25.49 21.01 8.63
N LEU A 1057 24.66 22.05 8.47
CA LEU A 1057 24.16 22.86 9.57
C LEU A 1057 23.33 22.05 10.56
N GLU A 1058 22.46 21.16 10.06
CA GLU A 1058 21.69 20.26 10.93
C GLU A 1058 22.60 19.28 11.69
N SER A 1059 23.59 18.71 11.01
CA SER A 1059 24.53 17.73 11.56
C SER A 1059 25.41 18.31 12.66
N SER A 1060 25.51 19.64 12.78
CA SER A 1060 26.22 20.31 13.88
C SER A 1060 25.30 20.82 14.99
N SER A 1061 24.02 21.10 14.70
CA SER A 1061 23.12 21.79 15.63
C SER A 1061 22.02 20.90 16.24
N GLN A 1062 21.53 19.88 15.53
CA GLN A 1062 20.41 19.04 15.95
C GLN A 1062 20.88 17.63 16.29
N PHE A 1063 20.39 17.08 17.40
CA PHE A 1063 20.63 15.69 17.80
C PHE A 1063 19.30 14.99 18.13
N PRO A 1064 19.02 13.80 17.56
CA PRO A 1064 19.77 13.13 16.51
C PRO A 1064 19.56 13.77 15.12
N SER A 1065 20.65 14.10 14.43
CA SER A 1065 20.61 14.67 13.08
C SER A 1065 20.16 13.65 12.02
N ARG A 1066 19.68 14.14 10.88
CA ARG A 1066 19.40 13.32 9.67
C ARG A 1066 20.65 12.65 9.09
N LEU A 1067 21.83 13.19 9.38
CA LEU A 1067 23.11 12.64 8.99
C LEU A 1067 24.13 12.88 10.11
N PRO A 1068 24.84 11.86 10.63
CA PRO A 1068 25.85 12.07 11.66
C PRO A 1068 27.02 12.93 11.14
N PHE A 1069 27.50 13.92 11.90
CA PHE A 1069 28.66 14.71 11.46
C PHE A 1069 29.93 13.85 11.27
N THR A 1070 30.04 12.74 12.00
CA THR A 1070 31.13 11.77 11.89
C THR A 1070 31.26 11.17 10.49
N ILE A 1071 30.14 10.92 9.78
CA ILE A 1071 30.22 10.36 8.42
C ILE A 1071 30.74 11.37 7.41
N LEU A 1072 30.42 12.66 7.59
CA LEU A 1072 30.96 13.75 6.76
C LEU A 1072 32.48 13.85 6.93
N LEU A 1073 32.98 13.76 8.17
CA LEU A 1073 34.42 13.72 8.46
C LEU A 1073 35.10 12.49 7.84
N LYS A 1074 34.45 11.32 7.89
CA LYS A 1074 35.02 10.10 7.30
C LYS A 1074 35.17 10.22 5.78
N TYR A 1075 34.17 10.75 5.08
CA TYR A 1075 34.26 11.00 3.63
C TYR A 1075 35.23 12.13 3.26
N SER A 1076 35.44 13.14 4.11
CA SER A 1076 36.34 14.25 3.78
C SER A 1076 37.79 13.84 3.57
N VAL A 1077 38.22 12.69 4.10
CA VAL A 1077 39.57 12.16 3.86
C VAL A 1077 39.78 11.81 2.38
N ARG A 1078 38.72 11.38 1.68
CA ARG A 1078 38.77 10.94 0.27
C ARG A 1078 38.15 11.91 -0.73
N CYS A 1079 37.34 12.86 -0.27
CA CYS A 1079 36.65 13.85 -1.10
C CYS A 1079 37.19 15.27 -0.81
N PRO A 1080 38.20 15.76 -1.57
CA PRO A 1080 38.79 17.08 -1.36
C PRO A 1080 37.78 18.23 -1.39
N SER A 1081 36.77 18.16 -2.26
CA SER A 1081 35.75 19.21 -2.36
C SER A 1081 34.86 19.26 -1.10
N LEU A 1082 34.45 18.10 -0.58
CA LEU A 1082 33.73 18.00 0.70
C LEU A 1082 34.61 18.48 1.87
N CYS A 1083 35.89 18.09 1.88
CA CYS A 1083 36.87 18.51 2.87
C CYS A 1083 36.99 20.04 2.96
N SER A 1084 37.13 20.69 1.81
CA SER A 1084 37.19 22.15 1.71
C SER A 1084 35.91 22.81 2.28
N ARG A 1085 34.73 22.26 1.98
CA ARG A 1085 33.46 22.79 2.48
C ARG A 1085 33.30 22.63 3.99
N ILE A 1086 33.66 21.47 4.55
CA ILE A 1086 33.63 21.22 6.01
C ILE A 1086 34.62 22.14 6.74
N LEU A 1087 35.82 22.31 6.19
CA LEU A 1087 36.82 23.22 6.75
C LEU A 1087 36.27 24.64 6.84
N SER A 1088 35.70 25.16 5.74
CA SER A 1088 35.06 26.48 5.72
C SER A 1088 33.94 26.57 6.75
N PHE A 1089 33.07 25.54 6.84
CA PHE A 1089 31.96 25.52 7.80
C PHE A 1089 32.44 25.63 9.25
N ILE A 1090 33.45 24.83 9.62
CA ILE A 1090 33.97 24.86 11.00
C ILE A 1090 34.66 26.20 11.29
N GLN A 1091 35.43 26.73 10.33
CA GLN A 1091 36.06 28.05 10.47
C GLN A 1091 35.03 29.18 10.64
N ASP A 1092 33.92 29.13 9.91
CA ASP A 1092 32.83 30.12 10.01
C ASP A 1092 32.12 30.05 11.37
N THR A 1093 31.95 28.85 11.94
CA THR A 1093 31.33 28.69 13.27
C THR A 1093 32.21 29.20 14.43
N LYS A 1094 33.53 29.29 14.24
CA LYS A 1094 34.57 29.74 15.19
C LYS A 1094 34.91 28.80 16.36
N SER A 1095 34.18 27.70 16.61
CA SER A 1095 34.57 26.62 17.56
C SER A 1095 33.54 25.48 17.54
N LEU A 1096 33.99 24.23 17.75
CA LEU A 1096 33.13 23.06 17.98
C LEU A 1096 32.23 23.22 19.22
N ASN A 1097 32.54 24.15 20.14
CA ASN A 1097 31.70 24.44 21.31
C ASN A 1097 30.32 25.01 20.95
N LYS A 1098 30.11 25.46 19.71
CA LYS A 1098 28.77 25.83 19.22
C LYS A 1098 27.97 24.64 18.70
N PHE A 1099 28.58 23.47 18.57
CA PHE A 1099 27.87 22.28 18.15
C PHE A 1099 27.02 21.76 19.30
N ASN A 1100 26.02 20.95 18.96
CA ASN A 1100 25.26 20.22 19.96
C ASN A 1100 26.22 19.33 20.79
N PRO A 1101 26.16 19.37 22.14
CA PRO A 1101 27.06 18.60 23.00
C PRO A 1101 27.05 17.08 22.73
N GLU A 1102 25.91 16.51 22.32
CA GLU A 1102 25.82 15.08 22.00
C GLU A 1102 26.52 14.74 20.67
N ILE A 1103 26.49 15.64 19.70
CA ILE A 1103 27.24 15.48 18.44
C ILE A 1103 28.74 15.53 18.71
N VAL A 1104 29.18 16.44 19.58
CA VAL A 1104 30.59 16.53 20.00
C VAL A 1104 31.04 15.21 20.64
N LYS A 1105 30.22 14.62 21.53
CA LYS A 1105 30.51 13.29 22.12
C LYS A 1105 30.62 12.20 21.06
N GLN A 1106 29.76 12.21 20.03
CA GLN A 1106 29.83 11.24 18.93
C GLN A 1106 31.10 11.41 18.10
N ILE A 1107 31.50 12.64 17.78
CA ILE A 1107 32.74 12.95 17.04
C ILE A 1107 33.94 12.33 17.75
N PHE A 1108 34.08 12.56 19.06
CA PHE A 1108 35.21 12.04 19.83
C PHE A 1108 35.10 10.55 20.21
N SER A 1109 33.95 9.91 19.97
CA SER A 1109 33.82 8.46 20.13
C SER A 1109 34.35 7.69 18.91
N SER A 1110 34.65 8.40 17.81
CA SER A 1110 35.16 7.85 16.55
C SER A 1110 36.66 8.15 16.43
N GLU A 1111 37.50 7.11 16.42
CA GLU A 1111 38.97 7.22 16.36
C GLU A 1111 39.43 7.99 15.10
N ASP A 1112 38.79 7.73 13.96
CA ASP A 1112 39.09 8.40 12.68
C ASP A 1112 38.77 9.91 12.72
N SER A 1113 37.75 10.32 13.48
CA SER A 1113 37.25 11.68 13.45
C SER A 1113 38.20 12.67 14.12
N LEU A 1114 38.87 12.27 15.22
CA LEU A 1114 39.88 13.10 15.87
C LEU A 1114 41.06 13.33 14.92
N THR A 1115 41.59 12.25 14.33
CA THR A 1115 42.69 12.28 13.35
C THR A 1115 42.34 13.16 12.15
N THR A 1116 41.12 13.06 11.62
CA THR A 1116 40.67 13.93 10.52
C THR A 1116 40.66 15.41 10.94
N LEU A 1117 40.18 15.73 12.14
CA LEU A 1117 40.14 17.13 12.63
C LEU A 1117 41.55 17.71 12.84
N THR A 1118 42.45 16.94 13.44
CA THR A 1118 43.78 17.42 13.86
C THR A 1118 44.82 17.34 12.75
N GLU A 1119 44.84 16.27 11.95
CA GLU A 1119 45.88 16.04 10.93
C GLU A 1119 45.43 16.46 9.53
N THR A 1120 44.20 16.08 9.13
CA THR A 1120 43.68 16.38 7.79
C THR A 1120 43.20 17.82 7.68
N LEU A 1121 42.37 18.26 8.63
CA LEU A 1121 41.80 19.62 8.65
C LEU A 1121 42.68 20.62 9.42
N LYS A 1122 43.65 20.16 10.22
CA LYS A 1122 44.60 20.98 11.00
C LYS A 1122 43.92 22.02 11.90
N ILE A 1123 42.81 21.65 12.51
CA ILE A 1123 42.00 22.53 13.36
C ILE A 1123 42.59 22.55 14.78
N GLN A 1124 42.69 23.74 15.38
CA GLN A 1124 43.01 23.91 16.79
C GLN A 1124 41.74 23.76 17.63
N LEU A 1125 41.72 22.78 18.53
CA LEU A 1125 40.58 22.43 19.37
C LEU A 1125 40.73 23.04 20.77
N ASP A 1126 39.64 23.58 21.31
CA ASP A 1126 39.56 24.08 22.68
C ASP A 1126 39.05 23.01 23.68
N TYR A 1127 38.55 21.88 23.18
CA TYR A 1127 38.05 20.74 23.95
C TYR A 1127 38.30 19.40 23.25
N ILE A 1128 38.70 18.34 23.97
CA ILE A 1128 38.90 16.97 23.46
C ILE A 1128 38.38 15.92 24.45
N ILE A 1129 37.74 14.87 23.94
CA ILE A 1129 37.44 13.62 24.68
C ILE A 1129 38.26 12.48 24.06
N LEU A 1130 38.97 11.70 24.87
CA LEU A 1130 39.66 10.49 24.45
C LEU A 1130 38.95 9.27 25.04
N LYS A 1131 38.66 8.28 24.19
CA LYS A 1131 37.94 7.06 24.58
C LYS A 1131 38.68 5.81 24.16
N ARG A 1132 38.70 4.79 25.03
CA ARG A 1132 39.22 3.42 24.76
C ARG A 1132 40.70 3.36 24.37
N ARG A 1133 41.10 3.85 23.21
CA ARG A 1133 42.48 3.83 22.73
C ARG A 1133 43.04 5.24 22.59
N TYR A 1134 44.34 5.36 22.81
CA TYR A 1134 45.02 6.63 22.63
C TYR A 1134 45.21 6.95 21.15
N VAL A 1135 44.74 8.14 20.77
CA VAL A 1135 45.02 8.77 19.48
C VAL A 1135 45.72 10.10 19.79
N SER A 1136 46.90 10.31 19.20
CA SER A 1136 47.66 11.54 19.41
C SER A 1136 46.86 12.74 18.91
N PHE A 1137 46.69 13.75 19.76
CA PHE A 1137 46.08 15.03 19.37
C PHE A 1137 47.14 16.08 18.99
N GLY A 1138 48.43 15.74 19.12
CA GLY A 1138 49.55 16.60 18.79
C GLY A 1138 49.55 17.93 19.56
N ASN A 1139 50.08 18.98 18.92
CA ASN A 1139 50.20 20.30 19.53
C ASN A 1139 48.91 21.13 19.40
N GLN A 1140 48.08 21.11 20.44
CA GLN A 1140 46.79 21.84 20.53
C GLN A 1140 46.90 23.01 21.51
N ILE A 1141 47.59 24.08 21.10
CA ILE A 1141 47.88 25.24 21.98
C ILE A 1141 46.61 25.95 22.49
N GLN A 1142 45.46 25.78 21.82
CA GLN A 1142 44.19 26.37 22.24
C GLN A 1142 43.36 25.49 23.18
N LEU A 1143 43.82 24.26 23.49
CA LEU A 1143 43.09 23.29 24.28
C LEU A 1143 42.90 23.76 25.73
N GLN A 1144 41.65 23.83 26.18
CA GLN A 1144 41.26 24.25 27.53
C GLN A 1144 40.58 23.15 28.33
N SER A 1145 40.08 22.10 27.69
CA SER A 1145 39.39 21.04 28.41
C SER A 1145 39.64 19.66 27.79
N LEU A 1146 39.97 18.69 28.65
CA LEU A 1146 40.41 17.36 28.25
C LEU A 1146 39.71 16.31 29.11
N ILE A 1147 39.04 15.35 28.47
CA ILE A 1147 38.31 14.28 29.15
C ILE A 1147 38.84 12.93 28.71
N PHE A 1148 39.17 12.05 29.65
CA PHE A 1148 39.45 10.64 29.40
C PHE A 1148 38.25 9.81 29.85
N ASP A 1149 37.74 8.98 28.96
CA ASP A 1149 36.61 8.10 29.20
C ASP A 1149 37.01 6.66 28.82
N SER A 1150 37.35 5.89 29.85
CA SER A 1150 37.82 4.51 29.76
C SER A 1150 39.05 4.36 28.86
N LEU A 1151 40.07 5.22 29.04
CA LEU A 1151 41.27 5.24 28.20
C LEU A 1151 42.30 4.19 28.64
N TYR A 1152 42.71 3.33 27.71
CA TYR A 1152 43.74 2.29 27.93
C TYR A 1152 45.07 2.73 27.32
N LEU A 1153 46.13 2.72 28.14
CA LEU A 1153 47.50 3.08 27.76
C LEU A 1153 48.45 1.90 28.03
N ASN A 1154 49.34 1.65 27.09
CA ASN A 1154 50.55 0.83 27.26
C ASN A 1154 51.78 1.73 27.42
N SER A 1155 52.96 1.17 27.66
CA SER A 1155 54.20 1.96 27.86
C SER A 1155 54.49 2.97 26.75
N ASP A 1156 54.37 2.59 25.47
CA ASP A 1156 54.67 3.48 24.34
C ASP A 1156 53.62 4.59 24.18
N SER A 1157 52.34 4.23 24.23
CA SER A 1157 51.24 5.21 24.14
C SER A 1157 51.19 6.13 25.36
N PHE A 1158 51.61 5.66 26.54
CA PHE A 1158 51.73 6.48 27.74
C PHE A 1158 52.85 7.51 27.60
N TYR A 1159 54.00 7.15 27.04
CA TYR A 1159 55.07 8.12 26.75
C TYR A 1159 54.59 9.21 25.77
N GLN A 1160 53.95 8.80 24.67
CA GLN A 1160 53.40 9.75 23.69
C GLN A 1160 52.30 10.63 24.31
N PHE A 1161 51.45 10.05 25.16
CA PHE A 1161 50.42 10.75 25.91
C PHE A 1161 51.01 11.82 26.82
N ILE A 1162 52.04 11.51 27.61
CA ILE A 1162 52.69 12.50 28.48
C ILE A 1162 53.34 13.62 27.66
N ASN A 1163 53.94 13.29 26.51
CA ASN A 1163 54.50 14.30 25.62
C ASN A 1163 53.43 15.25 25.08
N ASP A 1164 52.31 14.73 24.57
CA ASP A 1164 51.20 15.54 24.07
C ASP A 1164 50.55 16.35 25.20
N LEU A 1165 50.38 15.75 26.39
CA LEU A 1165 49.87 16.42 27.58
C LEU A 1165 50.79 17.57 28.04
N SER A 1166 52.12 17.38 27.97
CA SER A 1166 53.08 18.43 28.31
C SER A 1166 52.95 19.67 27.44
N ASN A 1167 52.58 19.50 26.17
CA ASN A 1167 52.36 20.61 25.23
C ASN A 1167 51.10 21.44 25.56
N VAL A 1168 50.12 20.86 26.26
CA VAL A 1168 48.80 21.50 26.48
C VAL A 1168 48.49 21.80 27.95
N SER A 1169 49.18 21.15 28.89
CA SER A 1169 48.88 21.18 30.33
C SER A 1169 48.70 22.59 30.90
N ASN A 1170 49.54 23.56 30.48
CA ASN A 1170 49.52 24.92 31.00
C ASN A 1170 48.27 25.73 30.60
N ASN A 1171 47.55 25.30 29.55
CA ASN A 1171 46.36 25.99 29.04
C ASN A 1171 45.05 25.32 29.49
N LEU A 1172 45.11 24.11 30.06
CA LEU A 1172 43.93 23.36 30.50
C LEU A 1172 43.26 24.03 31.70
N LYS A 1173 41.94 24.22 31.61
CA LYS A 1173 41.05 24.70 32.66
C LYS A 1173 40.17 23.60 33.25
N TYR A 1174 39.90 22.53 32.51
CA TYR A 1174 39.10 21.39 32.95
C TYR A 1174 39.79 20.07 32.55
N LEU A 1175 39.91 19.14 33.49
CA LEU A 1175 40.48 17.82 33.27
C LEU A 1175 39.58 16.77 33.92
N LYS A 1176 39.11 15.78 33.15
CA LYS A 1176 38.37 14.63 33.67
C LYS A 1176 39.07 13.32 33.31
N ILE A 1177 39.19 12.40 34.26
CA ILE A 1177 39.74 11.07 34.07
C ILE A 1177 38.73 10.05 34.60
N PHE A 1178 38.09 9.31 33.72
CA PHE A 1178 37.16 8.25 34.06
C PHE A 1178 37.70 6.93 33.54
N GLY A 1179 37.92 5.93 34.40
CA GLY A 1179 38.32 4.58 33.98
C GLY A 1179 39.69 4.49 33.31
N GLY A 1180 40.66 5.31 33.70
CA GLY A 1180 42.02 5.27 33.13
C GLY A 1180 42.73 3.95 33.45
N ARG A 1181 43.24 3.24 32.45
CA ARG A 1181 43.93 1.95 32.62
C ARG A 1181 45.34 2.04 32.05
N TYR A 1182 46.34 1.68 32.83
CA TYR A 1182 47.74 1.65 32.39
C TYR A 1182 48.33 0.27 32.59
N ASN A 1183 48.80 -0.34 31.51
CA ASN A 1183 49.51 -1.62 31.57
C ASN A 1183 50.97 -1.42 31.17
N SER A 1184 51.88 -1.60 32.13
CA SER A 1184 53.33 -1.58 31.89
C SER A 1184 53.87 -2.91 31.35
N SER A 1185 53.09 -3.99 31.39
CA SER A 1185 53.53 -5.38 31.11
C SER A 1185 53.57 -5.75 29.63
N SER A 1186 54.19 -4.93 28.77
CA SER A 1186 54.61 -5.43 27.45
C SER A 1186 55.74 -6.44 27.64
N THR A 1187 55.36 -7.72 27.51
CA THR A 1187 56.13 -8.97 27.68
C THR A 1187 57.21 -9.26 26.65
N ASP A 1188 57.74 -8.25 25.94
CA ASP A 1188 58.93 -8.43 25.11
C ASP A 1188 60.18 -8.08 25.95
N ASP A 1189 60.57 -9.05 26.80
CA ASP A 1189 61.71 -9.03 27.73
C ASP A 1189 63.10 -8.83 27.08
N GLN A 1190 63.19 -8.36 25.83
CA GLN A 1190 64.46 -8.10 25.16
C GLN A 1190 64.65 -6.69 24.61
N GLN A 1191 63.71 -5.75 24.81
CA GLN A 1191 63.90 -4.34 24.40
C GLN A 1191 63.74 -3.30 25.52
N GLN A 1192 63.69 -3.68 26.80
CA GLN A 1192 63.58 -2.72 27.91
C GLN A 1192 64.83 -1.88 28.22
N GLN A 1193 65.93 -1.97 27.46
CA GLN A 1193 67.17 -1.22 27.77
C GLN A 1193 67.27 0.21 27.19
N GLN A 1194 66.22 0.77 26.57
CA GLN A 1194 66.29 2.14 26.01
C GLN A 1194 65.09 3.07 26.27
N GLN A 1195 64.16 2.74 27.17
CA GLN A 1195 63.09 3.69 27.50
C GLN A 1195 63.58 4.73 28.52
N GLN A 1196 63.62 6.00 28.10
CA GLN A 1196 63.93 7.13 28.99
C GLN A 1196 62.90 7.22 30.12
N PRO A 1197 63.31 7.50 31.37
CA PRO A 1197 62.38 7.75 32.47
C PRO A 1197 61.44 8.91 32.12
N ILE A 1198 60.15 8.74 32.44
CA ILE A 1198 59.11 9.73 32.14
C ILE A 1198 59.35 10.98 32.99
N ASP A 1199 59.62 12.11 32.32
CA ASP A 1199 59.89 13.38 32.96
C ASP A 1199 58.59 14.18 33.20
N TYR A 1200 57.99 13.99 34.37
CA TYR A 1200 56.81 14.74 34.80
C TYR A 1200 57.08 16.23 35.08
N SER A 1201 58.35 16.68 35.12
CA SER A 1201 58.69 18.07 35.44
C SER A 1201 58.23 19.08 34.37
N LYS A 1202 57.95 18.58 33.15
CA LYS A 1202 57.41 19.38 32.05
C LYS A 1202 55.90 19.63 32.15
N LEU A 1203 55.19 18.89 33.00
CA LEU A 1203 53.75 19.08 33.20
C LEU A 1203 53.50 20.29 34.12
N ASN A 1204 52.62 21.18 33.69
CA ASN A 1204 52.29 22.37 34.44
C ASN A 1204 50.80 22.68 34.29
N PHE A 1205 50.00 22.54 35.35
CA PHE A 1205 48.55 22.75 35.32
C PHE A 1205 48.10 24.07 35.97
N ASN A 1206 48.91 25.13 35.89
CA ASN A 1206 48.65 26.43 36.52
C ASN A 1206 47.38 27.16 36.03
N SER A 1207 46.70 26.68 35.00
CA SER A 1207 45.40 27.22 34.54
C SER A 1207 44.20 26.37 34.95
N LEU A 1208 44.43 25.22 35.58
CA LEU A 1208 43.40 24.22 35.84
C LEU A 1208 42.45 24.67 36.95
N THR A 1209 41.15 24.67 36.67
CA THR A 1209 40.09 25.12 37.59
C THR A 1209 39.12 24.01 37.99
N HIS A 1210 39.02 22.95 37.20
CA HIS A 1210 38.14 21.81 37.47
C HIS A 1210 38.91 20.51 37.26
N LEU A 1211 38.80 19.58 38.21
CA LEU A 1211 39.41 18.25 38.16
C LEU A 1211 38.38 17.19 38.58
N ASP A 1212 38.17 16.18 37.74
CA ASP A 1212 37.25 15.07 38.00
C ASP A 1212 37.98 13.75 37.77
N ILE A 1213 38.09 12.89 38.78
CA ILE A 1213 38.82 11.62 38.71
C ILE A 1213 37.95 10.50 39.26
N GLU A 1214 37.80 9.46 38.46
CA GLU A 1214 36.98 8.28 38.75
C GLU A 1214 37.68 7.03 38.20
N ASP A 1215 37.86 6.01 39.04
CA ASP A 1215 38.43 4.70 38.69
C ASP A 1215 39.72 4.77 37.84
N ASN A 1216 40.76 5.46 38.31
CA ASN A 1216 41.98 5.71 37.53
C ASN A 1216 43.19 4.90 38.01
N GLU A 1217 43.81 4.11 37.15
CA GLU A 1217 45.02 3.31 37.42
C GLU A 1217 46.30 3.90 36.80
N PHE A 1218 46.27 5.17 36.36
CA PHE A 1218 47.50 5.84 35.93
C PHE A 1218 48.48 6.07 37.09
N PRO A 1219 49.80 6.15 36.83
CA PRO A 1219 50.81 6.38 37.86
C PRO A 1219 50.52 7.58 38.77
N ASN A 1220 50.72 7.40 40.08
CA ASN A 1220 50.42 8.41 41.11
C ASN A 1220 51.18 9.73 40.90
N GLU A 1221 52.38 9.67 40.31
CA GLU A 1221 53.23 10.80 39.98
C GLU A 1221 52.53 11.82 39.08
N LEU A 1222 51.65 11.36 38.17
CA LEU A 1222 50.83 12.23 37.34
C LEU A 1222 49.86 13.04 38.21
N LEU A 1223 49.17 12.38 39.14
CA LEU A 1223 48.21 13.00 40.05
C LEU A 1223 48.89 14.00 40.99
N ILE A 1224 50.03 13.63 41.56
CA ILE A 1224 50.86 14.49 42.40
C ILE A 1224 51.27 15.75 41.61
N SER A 1225 51.69 15.59 40.35
CA SER A 1225 52.07 16.72 39.48
C SER A 1225 50.87 17.65 39.19
N ILE A 1226 49.70 17.10 38.88
CA ILE A 1226 48.46 17.86 38.69
C ILE A 1226 48.13 18.67 39.95
N LEU A 1227 48.04 18.03 41.13
CA LEU A 1227 47.64 18.69 42.37
C LEU A 1227 48.66 19.75 42.84
N LYS A 1228 49.96 19.48 42.73
CA LYS A 1228 51.01 20.43 43.14
C LYS A 1228 51.03 21.68 42.26
N THR A 1229 50.91 21.53 40.95
CA THR A 1229 50.95 22.67 40.02
C THR A 1229 49.64 23.46 40.01
N SER A 1230 48.50 22.81 40.16
CA SER A 1230 47.18 23.47 40.19
C SER A 1230 46.72 23.94 41.58
N LYS A 1231 47.60 23.91 42.59
CA LYS A 1231 47.30 24.18 44.01
C LYS A 1231 46.54 25.50 44.27
N ASN A 1232 46.83 26.52 43.47
CA ASN A 1232 46.28 27.86 43.61
C ASN A 1232 45.10 28.15 42.67
N THR A 1233 44.75 27.25 41.75
CA THR A 1233 43.79 27.53 40.66
C THR A 1233 42.56 26.63 40.66
N LEU A 1234 42.64 25.41 41.20
CA LEU A 1234 41.49 24.50 41.29
C LEU A 1234 40.35 25.08 42.12
N LYS A 1235 39.14 25.02 41.55
CA LYS A 1235 37.87 25.49 42.14
C LYS A 1235 36.84 24.37 42.35
N ASP A 1236 36.81 23.36 41.48
CA ASP A 1236 35.91 22.19 41.59
C ASP A 1236 36.76 20.92 41.53
N VAL A 1237 36.65 20.07 42.55
CA VAL A 1237 37.40 18.81 42.65
C VAL A 1237 36.43 17.66 42.92
N ARG A 1238 36.42 16.65 42.06
CA ARG A 1238 35.56 15.48 42.17
C ARG A 1238 36.40 14.23 42.14
N LEU A 1239 36.31 13.42 43.19
CA LEU A 1239 37.09 12.21 43.36
C LEU A 1239 36.14 11.06 43.67
N HIS A 1240 36.19 10.02 42.85
CA HIS A 1240 35.50 8.76 43.06
C HIS A 1240 36.52 7.62 42.97
N TYR A 1241 37.03 7.15 44.10
CA TYR A 1241 38.26 6.34 44.08
C TYR A 1241 38.38 5.42 45.30
N TYR A 1242 38.44 4.10 45.08
CA TYR A 1242 38.48 3.11 46.16
C TYR A 1242 39.80 3.11 46.95
N ASP A 1243 40.96 3.22 46.31
CA ASP A 1243 42.28 3.20 46.97
C ASP A 1243 43.10 4.48 46.66
N PHE A 1244 42.60 5.63 47.11
CA PHE A 1244 43.19 6.92 46.76
C PHE A 1244 44.49 7.13 47.53
N PRO A 1245 45.62 7.44 46.87
CA PRO A 1245 46.90 7.59 47.56
C PRO A 1245 46.83 8.64 48.68
N LEU A 1246 47.23 8.25 49.90
CA LEU A 1246 47.09 9.09 51.10
C LEU A 1246 47.84 10.44 50.95
N ASP A 1247 49.02 10.42 50.34
CA ASP A 1247 49.82 11.60 50.04
C ASP A 1247 49.11 12.56 49.06
N CYS A 1248 48.40 12.02 48.07
CA CYS A 1248 47.53 12.81 47.20
C CYS A 1248 46.34 13.38 47.96
N LEU A 1249 45.76 12.63 48.91
CA LEU A 1249 44.63 13.08 49.72
C LEU A 1249 45.03 14.23 50.66
N GLU A 1250 46.22 14.16 51.26
CA GLU A 1250 46.78 15.25 52.04
C GLU A 1250 47.03 16.51 51.19
N LEU A 1251 47.50 16.34 49.94
CA LEU A 1251 47.67 17.45 48.99
C LEU A 1251 46.34 18.13 48.69
N VAL A 1252 45.25 17.37 48.54
CA VAL A 1252 43.89 17.93 48.35
C VAL A 1252 43.53 18.86 49.51
N GLY A 1253 43.78 18.45 50.76
CA GLY A 1253 43.49 19.28 51.94
C GLY A 1253 44.29 20.59 52.00
N SER A 1254 45.37 20.70 51.23
CA SER A 1254 46.24 21.88 51.14
C SER A 1254 45.90 22.86 50.00
N LEU A 1255 44.91 22.54 49.17
CA LEU A 1255 44.46 23.41 48.08
C LEU A 1255 43.81 24.70 48.62
N TYR A 1256 44.06 25.85 48.00
CA TYR A 1256 43.61 27.14 48.55
C TYR A 1256 42.37 27.72 47.88
N SER A 1257 42.05 27.31 46.66
CA SER A 1257 41.02 27.96 45.82
C SER A 1257 39.75 27.13 45.59
N VAL A 1258 39.64 25.95 46.21
CA VAL A 1258 38.55 24.99 45.97
C VAL A 1258 37.25 25.49 46.59
N GLU A 1259 36.23 25.69 45.75
CA GLU A 1259 34.89 26.10 46.15
C GLU A 1259 33.91 24.93 46.23
N LYS A 1260 34.12 23.88 45.42
CA LYS A 1260 33.26 22.68 45.37
C LYS A 1260 34.11 21.42 45.51
N ILE A 1261 33.67 20.46 46.34
CA ILE A 1261 34.33 19.17 46.44
C ILE A 1261 33.33 18.00 46.55
N LEU A 1262 33.55 16.97 45.73
CA LEU A 1262 32.83 15.70 45.77
C LEU A 1262 33.81 14.58 46.09
N LEU A 1263 33.53 13.82 47.15
CA LEU A 1263 34.33 12.68 47.59
C LEU A 1263 33.43 11.44 47.67
N ARG A 1264 33.69 10.44 46.84
CA ARG A 1264 32.89 9.21 46.74
C ARG A 1264 33.77 7.96 46.84
N ASN A 1265 33.29 6.96 47.57
CA ASN A 1265 33.97 5.67 47.81
C ASN A 1265 35.45 5.78 48.19
N MET A 1266 35.84 6.82 48.94
CA MET A 1266 37.23 7.08 49.30
C MET A 1266 37.73 6.11 50.38
N GLU A 1267 38.86 5.44 50.09
CA GLU A 1267 39.72 4.83 51.10
C GLU A 1267 41.17 5.31 50.92
N PRO A 1268 41.90 5.66 52.00
CA PRO A 1268 41.49 5.65 53.41
C PRO A 1268 40.38 6.68 53.74
N LYS A 1269 39.72 6.50 54.89
CA LYS A 1269 38.60 7.36 55.36
C LYS A 1269 38.97 8.85 55.34
N VAL A 1270 38.03 9.69 54.90
CA VAL A 1270 38.23 11.14 54.79
C VAL A 1270 38.22 11.79 56.18
N ASN A 1271 39.26 12.57 56.48
CA ASN A 1271 39.36 13.42 57.66
C ASN A 1271 38.97 14.87 57.28
N VAL A 1272 38.49 15.66 58.24
CA VAL A 1272 38.20 17.09 58.06
C VAL A 1272 39.42 17.85 57.53
N ASN A 1273 40.64 17.46 57.91
CA ASN A 1273 41.88 18.06 57.43
C ASN A 1273 42.15 17.85 55.94
N HIS A 1274 41.56 16.82 55.32
CA HIS A 1274 41.66 16.57 53.88
C HIS A 1274 40.73 17.47 53.06
N ILE A 1275 39.83 18.21 53.73
CA ILE A 1275 38.91 19.14 53.07
C ILE A 1275 39.55 20.53 53.06
N PRO A 1276 39.65 21.18 51.88
CA PRO A 1276 40.16 22.55 51.79
C PRO A 1276 39.33 23.55 52.59
N THR A 1277 39.97 24.55 53.21
CA THR A 1277 39.28 25.57 54.00
C THR A 1277 38.38 26.50 53.16
N SER A 1278 38.61 26.56 51.85
CA SER A 1278 37.88 27.44 50.91
C SER A 1278 36.55 26.88 50.41
N VAL A 1279 36.22 25.62 50.75
CA VAL A 1279 35.03 24.92 50.24
C VAL A 1279 33.73 25.61 50.66
N LYS A 1280 32.80 25.71 49.70
CA LYS A 1280 31.45 26.28 49.84
C LYS A 1280 30.34 25.26 49.58
N GLU A 1281 30.63 24.19 48.84
CA GLU A 1281 29.72 23.09 48.52
C GLU A 1281 30.44 21.76 48.70
N ILE A 1282 29.84 20.82 49.46
CA ILE A 1282 30.43 19.50 49.71
C ILE A 1282 29.43 18.37 49.48
N ILE A 1283 29.88 17.33 48.80
CA ILE A 1283 29.17 16.06 48.68
C ILE A 1283 30.09 14.97 49.22
N ILE A 1284 29.64 14.29 50.28
CA ILE A 1284 30.38 13.18 50.89
C ILE A 1284 29.54 11.91 50.76
N ASP A 1285 30.05 11.00 49.95
CA ASP A 1285 29.52 9.65 49.74
C ASP A 1285 30.63 8.66 50.07
N SER A 1286 31.20 8.78 51.27
CA SER A 1286 32.35 8.04 51.78
C SER A 1286 32.32 8.00 53.31
N GLN A 1287 33.03 7.04 53.90
CA GLN A 1287 33.19 6.99 55.36
C GLN A 1287 34.13 8.11 55.82
N MET A 1288 33.67 8.95 56.73
CA MET A 1288 34.51 9.92 57.43
C MET A 1288 35.13 9.30 58.68
N SER A 1289 36.26 9.84 59.12
CA SER A 1289 36.84 9.47 60.41
C SER A 1289 35.88 9.82 61.55
N THR A 1290 35.45 8.81 62.32
CA THR A 1290 34.45 8.93 63.41
C THR A 1290 34.84 9.89 64.53
N ASN A 1291 36.11 10.27 64.61
CA ASN A 1291 36.65 11.11 65.69
C ASN A 1291 36.44 12.62 65.46
N GLN A 1292 35.81 13.04 64.35
CA GLN A 1292 35.62 14.46 64.02
C GLN A 1292 34.14 14.75 63.69
N PRO A 1293 33.44 15.54 64.52
CA PRO A 1293 32.06 15.94 64.26
C PRO A 1293 31.96 16.90 63.05
N LEU A 1294 30.78 16.95 62.40
CA LEU A 1294 30.39 17.90 61.36
C LEU A 1294 30.58 19.36 61.81
N SER A 1295 30.44 19.65 63.11
CA SER A 1295 30.77 20.97 63.65
C SER A 1295 32.23 21.38 63.42
N GLU A 1296 33.17 20.43 63.42
CA GLU A 1296 34.59 20.70 63.14
C GLU A 1296 34.80 20.99 61.65
N LEU A 1297 34.08 20.29 60.77
CA LEU A 1297 34.02 20.63 59.35
C LEU A 1297 33.50 22.06 59.14
N MET A 1298 32.45 22.44 59.84
CA MET A 1298 31.90 23.80 59.75
C MET A 1298 32.85 24.89 60.27
N LYS A 1299 33.68 24.59 61.28
CA LYS A 1299 34.73 25.52 61.72
C LYS A 1299 35.83 25.67 60.67
N ARG A 1300 36.20 24.58 60.01
CA ARG A 1300 37.24 24.57 58.97
C ARG A 1300 36.77 25.23 57.68
N CYS A 1301 35.50 25.03 57.31
CA CYS A 1301 34.89 25.51 56.08
C CYS A 1301 33.69 26.44 56.41
N PRO A 1302 33.92 27.66 56.95
CA PRO A 1302 32.84 28.52 57.44
C PRO A 1302 31.88 29.03 56.35
N ASN A 1303 32.24 28.91 55.07
CA ASN A 1303 31.42 29.32 53.93
C ASN A 1303 30.61 28.17 53.31
N LEU A 1304 30.60 26.99 53.95
CA LEU A 1304 29.91 25.81 53.47
C LEU A 1304 28.38 25.96 53.59
N VAL A 1305 27.67 25.91 52.45
CA VAL A 1305 26.22 26.19 52.36
C VAL A 1305 25.40 25.09 51.67
N GLU A 1306 26.03 24.12 51.00
CA GLU A 1306 25.34 23.02 50.34
C GLU A 1306 25.90 21.67 50.80
N PHE A 1307 24.99 20.77 51.19
CA PHE A 1307 25.30 19.45 51.76
C PHE A 1307 24.55 18.35 51.03
N LYS A 1308 25.27 17.28 50.69
CA LYS A 1308 24.68 15.99 50.36
C LYS A 1308 25.31 14.90 51.22
N LEU A 1309 24.48 14.27 52.05
CA LEU A 1309 24.84 13.23 53.00
C LEU A 1309 24.16 11.93 52.59
N THR A 1310 24.97 10.91 52.32
CA THR A 1310 24.50 9.59 51.85
C THR A 1310 24.94 8.44 52.75
N THR A 1311 25.84 8.70 53.69
CA THR A 1311 26.37 7.71 54.63
C THR A 1311 25.68 7.77 55.98
N ASP A 1312 25.12 6.63 56.40
CA ASP A 1312 24.36 6.52 57.64
C ASP A 1312 25.16 6.81 58.91
N GLU A 1313 26.47 6.51 58.94
CA GLU A 1313 27.31 6.78 60.12
C GLU A 1313 27.26 8.26 60.53
N ILE A 1314 27.50 9.17 59.58
CA ILE A 1314 27.53 10.62 59.83
C ILE A 1314 26.15 11.12 60.26
N ILE A 1315 25.11 10.65 59.56
CA ILE A 1315 23.73 11.07 59.79
C ILE A 1315 23.26 10.58 61.16
N SER A 1316 23.61 9.36 61.54
CA SER A 1316 23.25 8.78 62.83
C SER A 1316 23.88 9.51 64.01
N SER A 1317 25.10 10.04 63.85
CA SER A 1317 25.87 10.59 64.97
C SER A 1317 25.77 12.10 65.14
N ASP A 1318 25.66 12.90 64.06
CA ASP A 1318 25.94 14.34 64.16
C ASP A 1318 25.20 15.26 63.18
N LEU A 1319 24.01 14.90 62.70
CA LEU A 1319 23.19 15.82 61.90
C LEU A 1319 22.70 17.02 62.75
N LYS A 1320 22.53 16.83 64.07
CA LYS A 1320 22.07 17.87 65.00
C LYS A 1320 22.96 19.11 65.04
N SER A 1321 24.28 18.96 64.90
CA SER A 1321 25.22 20.10 64.93
C SER A 1321 25.12 21.00 63.70
N LEU A 1322 24.64 20.50 62.57
CA LEU A 1322 24.44 21.32 61.36
C LEU A 1322 23.28 22.32 61.48
N LYS A 1323 22.35 22.11 62.43
CA LYS A 1323 21.15 22.94 62.61
C LYS A 1323 21.44 24.39 62.99
N SER A 1324 22.58 24.67 63.64
CA SER A 1324 22.98 26.03 64.00
C SER A 1324 23.55 26.83 62.82
N TYR A 1325 23.81 26.21 61.67
CA TYR A 1325 24.47 26.84 60.53
C TYR A 1325 23.48 27.16 59.39
N PRO A 1326 23.61 28.33 58.72
CA PRO A 1326 22.67 28.79 57.69
C PRO A 1326 22.92 28.15 56.33
N ILE A 1327 22.75 26.84 56.23
CA ILE A 1327 22.86 26.09 54.97
C ILE A 1327 21.67 26.38 54.04
N LYS A 1328 21.90 26.33 52.72
CA LYS A 1328 20.94 26.61 51.65
C LYS A 1328 20.39 25.36 50.96
N SER A 1329 21.18 24.28 50.90
CA SER A 1329 20.80 23.02 50.24
C SER A 1329 21.18 21.82 51.10
N LEU A 1330 20.25 20.88 51.26
CA LEU A 1330 20.44 19.65 52.03
C LEU A 1330 19.80 18.45 51.31
N ASP A 1331 20.61 17.46 50.96
CA ASP A 1331 20.18 16.18 50.37
C ASP A 1331 20.57 15.05 51.31
N ILE A 1332 19.59 14.35 51.88
CA ILE A 1332 19.80 13.29 52.87
C ILE A 1332 19.19 11.98 52.37
N ASN A 1333 20.02 10.93 52.36
CA ASN A 1333 19.58 9.55 52.23
C ASN A 1333 19.89 8.80 53.53
N SER A 1334 18.87 8.42 54.30
CA SER A 1334 19.06 7.71 55.56
C SER A 1334 17.83 6.97 56.05
N TYR A 1335 18.02 6.09 57.04
CA TYR A 1335 16.93 5.45 57.76
C TYR A 1335 16.15 6.47 58.63
N SER A 1336 14.83 6.27 58.71
CA SER A 1336 13.91 7.11 59.49
C SER A 1336 14.35 7.31 60.95
N ASP A 1337 14.94 6.28 61.53
CA ASP A 1337 15.28 6.24 62.95
C ASP A 1337 16.51 7.11 63.24
N TYR A 1338 17.44 7.26 62.29
CA TYR A 1338 18.57 8.18 62.39
C TYR A 1338 18.14 9.64 62.28
N LEU A 1339 17.20 9.95 61.40
CA LEU A 1339 16.58 11.28 61.34
C LEU A 1339 15.86 11.60 62.66
N LYS A 1340 15.08 10.65 63.19
CA LYS A 1340 14.40 10.81 64.48
C LYS A 1340 15.38 11.10 65.62
N ASN A 1341 16.48 10.35 65.71
CA ASN A 1341 17.47 10.50 66.79
C ASN A 1341 18.20 11.86 66.79
N ASN A 1342 18.09 12.65 65.72
CA ASN A 1342 18.71 13.97 65.61
C ASN A 1342 17.78 15.15 65.97
N ASP A 1343 16.63 14.88 66.59
CA ASP A 1343 15.65 15.90 67.02
C ASP A 1343 15.27 16.88 65.90
N MET A 1344 14.93 16.39 64.71
CA MET A 1344 14.81 17.23 63.51
C MET A 1344 13.86 18.43 63.66
N SER A 1345 12.77 18.32 64.44
CA SER A 1345 11.79 19.40 64.62
C SER A 1345 12.23 20.51 65.59
N ASN A 1346 13.30 20.32 66.37
CA ASN A 1346 13.78 21.28 67.37
C ASN A 1346 15.03 22.03 66.88
N ASP A 1347 15.16 23.29 67.29
CA ASP A 1347 16.30 24.18 67.03
C ASP A 1347 16.57 24.47 65.54
N ILE A 1348 15.54 24.45 64.69
CA ILE A 1348 15.66 24.66 63.24
C ILE A 1348 15.40 26.11 62.77
N GLN A 1349 15.37 27.10 63.67
CA GLN A 1349 15.08 28.49 63.30
C GLN A 1349 16.08 29.06 62.27
N THR A 1350 17.34 28.61 62.32
CA THR A 1350 18.36 28.96 61.32
C THR A 1350 18.00 28.39 59.95
N TRP A 1351 17.75 27.08 59.87
CA TRP A 1351 17.34 26.40 58.62
C TRP A 1351 16.02 26.92 58.08
N SER A 1352 15.07 27.26 58.96
CA SER A 1352 13.78 27.86 58.61
C SER A 1352 13.92 29.06 57.68
N ASN A 1353 14.96 29.88 57.91
CA ASN A 1353 15.25 31.08 57.13
C ASN A 1353 16.30 30.86 56.04
N SER A 1354 17.20 29.87 56.17
CA SER A 1354 18.33 29.69 55.23
C SER A 1354 18.09 28.63 54.15
N LEU A 1355 17.36 27.55 54.45
CA LEU A 1355 17.26 26.37 53.60
C LEU A 1355 16.27 26.59 52.46
N THR A 1356 16.77 26.57 51.22
CA THR A 1356 15.96 26.75 50.00
C THR A 1356 15.72 25.45 49.23
N ASN A 1357 16.61 24.45 49.39
CA ASN A 1357 16.52 23.15 48.71
C ASN A 1357 16.62 22.01 49.72
N LEU A 1358 15.67 21.07 49.69
CA LEU A 1358 15.69 19.88 50.53
C LEU A 1358 15.33 18.63 49.70
N LYS A 1359 16.16 17.60 49.80
CA LYS A 1359 15.82 16.24 49.35
C LYS A 1359 15.93 15.28 50.52
N LEU A 1360 14.91 14.46 50.72
CA LEU A 1360 14.86 13.47 51.79
C LEU A 1360 14.46 12.13 51.21
N PHE A 1361 15.38 11.17 51.30
CA PHE A 1361 15.14 9.76 51.01
C PHE A 1361 15.15 8.96 52.31
N SER A 1362 14.11 8.17 52.53
CA SER A 1362 13.96 7.30 53.69
C SER A 1362 13.02 6.14 53.36
N SER A 1363 13.08 5.05 54.12
CA SER A 1363 12.12 3.94 53.97
C SER A 1363 10.69 4.34 54.38
N ARG A 1364 10.56 5.28 55.33
CA ARG A 1364 9.29 5.78 55.86
C ARG A 1364 9.42 7.22 56.38
N PRO A 1365 8.32 7.99 56.48
CA PRO A 1365 8.36 9.26 57.18
C PRO A 1365 8.77 9.05 58.65
N PHE A 1366 9.65 9.91 59.16
CA PHE A 1366 10.01 9.91 60.58
C PHE A 1366 8.94 10.63 61.40
N GLU A 1367 8.96 10.43 62.72
CA GLU A 1367 8.01 11.05 63.65
C GLU A 1367 8.13 12.58 63.60
N ASP A 1368 7.01 13.29 63.51
CA ASP A 1368 6.93 14.75 63.42
C ASP A 1368 7.55 15.40 62.15
N PHE A 1369 7.84 14.62 61.10
CA PHE A 1369 8.45 15.18 59.87
C PHE A 1369 7.60 16.28 59.20
N SER A 1370 6.27 16.19 59.27
CA SER A 1370 5.39 17.22 58.71
C SER A 1370 5.63 18.57 59.38
N ASN A 1371 5.75 18.59 60.71
CA ASN A 1371 6.06 19.79 61.47
C ASN A 1371 7.47 20.30 61.14
N PHE A 1372 8.46 19.42 61.08
CA PHE A 1372 9.82 19.78 60.66
C PHE A 1372 9.81 20.51 59.30
N ILE A 1373 9.21 19.90 58.27
CA ILE A 1373 9.16 20.50 56.94
C ILE A 1373 8.33 21.78 56.94
N SER A 1374 7.19 21.81 57.62
CA SER A 1374 6.31 22.99 57.69
C SER A 1374 6.96 24.23 58.30
N GLN A 1375 7.98 24.05 59.15
CA GLN A 1375 8.76 25.15 59.70
C GLN A 1375 9.76 25.74 58.71
N LEU A 1376 10.07 25.08 57.58
CA LEU A 1376 11.07 25.52 56.59
C LEU A 1376 10.54 26.59 55.63
N LYS A 1377 10.29 27.80 56.14
CA LYS A 1377 9.59 28.88 55.41
C LYS A 1377 10.30 29.36 54.13
N SER A 1378 11.62 29.26 54.06
CA SER A 1378 12.42 29.68 52.89
C SER A 1378 12.52 28.64 51.76
N ILE A 1379 11.94 27.45 51.94
CA ILE A 1379 12.09 26.36 50.98
C ILE A 1379 11.41 26.67 49.63
N LYS A 1380 12.13 26.39 48.54
CA LYS A 1380 11.68 26.54 47.15
C LYS A 1380 11.64 25.21 46.40
N ASN A 1381 12.54 24.27 46.75
CA ASN A 1381 12.64 22.96 46.13
C ASN A 1381 12.54 21.86 47.19
N LEU A 1382 11.57 20.96 47.05
CA LEU A 1382 11.33 19.86 47.99
C LEU A 1382 11.17 18.53 47.22
N ASP A 1383 12.02 17.54 47.52
CA ASP A 1383 11.94 16.16 46.97
C ASP A 1383 11.80 15.16 48.14
N LEU A 1384 10.65 14.50 48.24
CA LEU A 1384 10.33 13.55 49.30
C LEU A 1384 10.20 12.14 48.72
N ARG A 1385 11.13 11.25 49.06
CA ARG A 1385 11.15 9.87 48.57
C ARG A 1385 10.85 8.90 49.69
N PHE A 1386 9.60 8.93 50.14
CA PHE A 1386 9.03 8.02 51.14
C PHE A 1386 7.50 8.11 51.17
N ASN A 1387 6.83 7.03 51.59
CA ASN A 1387 5.37 6.91 51.57
C ASN A 1387 4.64 7.77 52.62
N ALA A 1388 4.50 9.08 52.36
CA ALA A 1388 3.69 10.02 53.14
C ALA A 1388 2.22 10.06 52.68
N ASP A 1389 1.28 10.26 53.61
CA ASP A 1389 -0.17 10.34 53.33
C ASP A 1389 -0.68 11.79 53.12
N ASP A 1390 -1.93 11.95 52.72
CA ASP A 1390 -2.54 13.26 52.47
C ASP A 1390 -2.53 14.18 53.68
N ASN A 1391 -2.73 13.70 54.91
CA ASN A 1391 -2.73 14.58 56.08
C ASN A 1391 -1.35 15.20 56.28
N GLN A 1392 -0.32 14.38 56.14
CA GLN A 1392 1.07 14.79 56.28
C GLN A 1392 1.48 15.77 55.18
N ILE A 1393 1.13 15.48 53.93
CA ILE A 1393 1.47 16.34 52.78
C ILE A 1393 0.65 17.64 52.77
N ASN A 1394 -0.64 17.58 53.11
CA ASN A 1394 -1.50 18.77 53.12
C ASN A 1394 -1.06 19.76 54.21
N THR A 1395 -0.60 19.26 55.36
CA THR A 1395 0.00 20.11 56.42
C THR A 1395 1.22 20.87 55.89
N ILE A 1396 2.08 20.18 55.15
CA ILE A 1396 3.26 20.77 54.50
C ILE A 1396 2.83 21.83 53.46
N LEU A 1397 1.96 21.47 52.53
CA LEU A 1397 1.53 22.34 51.43
C LEU A 1397 0.85 23.64 51.90
N LEU A 1398 0.06 23.58 52.98
CA LEU A 1398 -0.59 24.77 53.55
C LEU A 1398 0.40 25.73 54.22
N SER A 1399 1.53 25.22 54.72
CA SER A 1399 2.54 26.01 55.42
C SER A 1399 3.59 26.65 54.50
N LEU A 1400 3.96 25.98 53.39
CA LEU A 1400 5.07 26.37 52.53
C LEU A 1400 4.64 27.28 51.37
N LYS A 1401 4.56 28.59 51.63
CA LYS A 1401 4.10 29.60 50.66
C LYS A 1401 5.11 30.00 49.57
N ASN A 1402 6.36 29.57 49.70
CA ASN A 1402 7.45 29.88 48.76
C ASN A 1402 7.88 28.66 47.92
N LEU A 1403 7.20 27.53 48.06
CA LEU A 1403 7.57 26.28 47.41
C LEU A 1403 7.28 26.37 45.91
N GLU A 1404 8.30 26.29 45.07
CA GLU A 1404 8.20 26.41 43.61
C GLU A 1404 8.21 25.03 42.92
N ASN A 1405 9.03 24.08 43.42
CA ASN A 1405 9.16 22.74 42.85
C ASN A 1405 8.94 21.67 43.92
N PHE A 1406 7.98 20.79 43.70
CA PHE A 1406 7.61 19.72 44.63
C PHE A 1406 7.66 18.35 43.95
N LYS A 1407 8.46 17.44 44.51
CA LYS A 1407 8.55 16.05 44.07
C LYS A 1407 8.21 15.13 45.22
N ILE A 1408 7.42 14.10 44.92
CA ILE A 1408 7.04 13.09 45.91
C ILE A 1408 6.98 11.71 45.29
N GLU A 1409 7.52 10.72 46.00
CA GLU A 1409 7.29 9.31 45.74
C GLU A 1409 6.45 8.74 46.88
N SER A 1410 5.17 8.48 46.61
CA SER A 1410 4.28 7.93 47.64
C SER A 1410 3.09 7.18 47.03
N ASN A 1411 2.87 5.96 47.51
CA ASN A 1411 1.64 5.22 47.26
C ASN A 1411 0.49 5.60 48.23
N LYS A 1412 0.79 6.36 49.29
CA LYS A 1412 -0.19 6.78 50.31
C LYS A 1412 -0.82 8.14 50.03
N TYR A 1413 -0.21 8.97 49.19
CA TYR A 1413 -0.79 10.27 48.82
C TYR A 1413 -1.89 10.09 47.76
N GLN A 1414 -3.14 10.36 48.16
CA GLN A 1414 -4.36 10.10 47.40
C GLN A 1414 -4.90 11.32 46.64
N LEU A 1415 -4.23 12.47 46.68
CA LEU A 1415 -4.61 13.70 45.97
C LEU A 1415 -6.00 14.24 46.37
N LEU A 1416 -6.30 14.26 47.67
CA LEU A 1416 -7.58 14.78 48.19
C LEU A 1416 -7.61 16.32 48.24
N LEU A 1417 -8.73 16.93 47.81
CA LEU A 1417 -8.94 18.39 47.82
C LEU A 1417 -9.15 18.98 49.21
N ALA A 1418 -9.59 18.17 50.15
CA ALA A 1418 -9.88 18.62 51.51
C ALA A 1418 -9.19 17.71 52.51
N ASN A 1419 -8.69 18.29 53.60
CA ASN A 1419 -8.19 17.52 54.74
C ASN A 1419 -9.35 16.92 55.56
N GLN A 1420 -9.03 16.18 56.61
CA GLN A 1420 -10.03 15.56 57.50
C GLN A 1420 -11.01 16.56 58.16
N ASN A 1421 -10.66 17.85 58.22
CA ASN A 1421 -11.50 18.92 58.75
C ASN A 1421 -12.30 19.66 57.66
N ASN A 1422 -12.39 19.10 56.45
CA ASN A 1422 -13.02 19.72 55.27
C ASN A 1422 -12.43 21.09 54.87
N LEU A 1423 -11.19 21.40 55.27
CA LEU A 1423 -10.49 22.58 54.78
C LEU A 1423 -9.90 22.29 53.41
N GLU A 1424 -10.19 23.16 52.45
CA GLU A 1424 -9.66 23.11 51.09
C GLU A 1424 -8.13 23.26 51.11
N VAL A 1425 -7.45 22.35 50.43
CA VAL A 1425 -5.99 22.33 50.31
C VAL A 1425 -5.63 22.89 48.95
N LYS A 1426 -4.85 23.97 48.95
CA LYS A 1426 -4.41 24.65 47.74
C LYS A 1426 -3.06 25.30 47.97
N ASN A 1427 -2.11 25.07 47.06
CA ASN A 1427 -0.81 25.73 47.06
C ASN A 1427 -0.58 26.44 45.72
N GLU A 1428 -0.56 27.77 45.76
CA GLU A 1428 -0.43 28.61 44.57
C GLU A 1428 1.03 28.89 44.16
N SER A 1429 2.01 28.53 44.99
CA SER A 1429 3.42 28.80 44.70
C SER A 1429 4.08 27.72 43.85
N VAL A 1430 3.56 26.48 43.90
CA VAL A 1430 4.12 25.34 43.15
C VAL A 1430 3.90 25.54 41.64
N LYS A 1431 5.01 25.53 40.90
CA LYS A 1431 5.07 25.62 39.42
C LYS A 1431 5.49 24.31 38.77
N SER A 1432 6.24 23.46 39.46
CA SER A 1432 6.58 22.11 39.00
C SER A 1432 6.19 21.06 40.01
N PHE A 1433 5.46 20.04 39.56
CA PHE A 1433 5.04 18.91 40.39
C PHE A 1433 5.45 17.59 39.76
N THR A 1434 6.09 16.73 40.53
CA THR A 1434 6.39 15.34 40.16
C THR A 1434 5.79 14.39 41.18
N ILE A 1435 5.05 13.39 40.74
CA ILE A 1435 4.58 12.30 41.60
C ILE A 1435 4.93 10.94 41.00
N SER A 1436 5.56 10.11 41.84
CA SER A 1436 5.98 8.75 41.50
C SER A 1436 5.21 7.72 42.33
N ASN A 1437 4.87 6.59 41.71
CA ASN A 1437 4.25 5.42 42.36
C ASN A 1437 2.92 5.74 43.08
N SER A 1438 2.15 6.68 42.53
CA SER A 1438 0.85 7.07 43.08
C SER A 1438 -0.16 5.93 42.99
N SER A 1439 -0.87 5.67 44.09
CA SER A 1439 -2.02 4.75 44.14
C SER A 1439 -3.33 5.49 44.42
N ALA A 1440 -3.39 6.79 44.14
CA ALA A 1440 -4.61 7.59 44.27
C ALA A 1440 -5.76 6.97 43.45
N PRO A 1441 -7.03 7.04 43.87
CA PRO A 1441 -8.17 6.64 43.04
C PRO A 1441 -8.20 7.44 41.74
N SER A 1442 -8.63 6.82 40.64
CA SER A 1442 -8.64 7.43 39.30
C SER A 1442 -9.28 8.83 39.26
N LYS A 1443 -10.43 8.99 39.92
CA LYS A 1443 -11.15 10.27 40.01
C LYS A 1443 -10.36 11.39 40.71
N ASN A 1444 -9.34 11.08 41.51
CA ASN A 1444 -8.60 12.08 42.28
C ASN A 1444 -7.48 12.72 41.45
N TYR A 1445 -7.05 12.13 40.33
CA TYR A 1445 -6.08 12.79 39.43
C TYR A 1445 -6.62 14.12 38.88
N SER A 1446 -7.95 14.29 38.76
CA SER A 1446 -8.55 15.57 38.39
C SER A 1446 -8.25 16.70 39.36
N ASN A 1447 -7.86 16.38 40.60
CA ASN A 1447 -7.62 17.36 41.64
C ASN A 1447 -6.25 18.04 41.51
N ILE A 1448 -5.32 17.52 40.69
CA ILE A 1448 -3.95 18.06 40.60
C ILE A 1448 -3.96 19.56 40.25
N GLY A 1449 -4.73 19.96 39.23
CA GLY A 1449 -4.82 21.36 38.84
C GLY A 1449 -5.55 22.26 39.84
N LEU A 1450 -6.38 21.68 40.70
CA LEU A 1450 -7.05 22.40 41.79
C LEU A 1450 -6.11 22.59 43.00
N LEU A 1451 -5.33 21.55 43.33
CA LEU A 1451 -4.30 21.59 44.38
C LEU A 1451 -3.18 22.58 44.03
N PHE A 1452 -2.78 22.63 42.76
CA PHE A 1452 -1.66 23.42 42.25
C PHE A 1452 -2.06 24.22 41.00
N PRO A 1453 -2.81 25.33 41.14
CA PRO A 1453 -3.41 26.06 40.02
C PRO A 1453 -2.40 26.74 39.07
N ASN A 1454 -1.18 27.01 39.53
CA ASN A 1454 -0.14 27.74 38.78
C ASN A 1454 0.93 26.79 38.21
N LEU A 1455 0.58 25.53 37.95
CA LEU A 1455 1.47 24.53 37.37
C LEU A 1455 1.90 24.88 35.94
N ASP A 1456 3.22 25.01 35.75
CA ASP A 1456 3.89 25.14 34.46
C ASP A 1456 4.41 23.78 33.94
N SER A 1457 4.74 22.84 34.84
CA SER A 1457 5.32 21.54 34.52
C SER A 1457 4.78 20.41 35.42
N LEU A 1458 4.34 19.31 34.80
CA LEU A 1458 3.80 18.13 35.49
C LEU A 1458 4.50 16.86 35.02
N ASP A 1459 4.97 16.03 35.95
CA ASP A 1459 5.57 14.72 35.69
C ASP A 1459 4.87 13.63 36.51
N LEU A 1460 4.22 12.70 35.83
CA LEU A 1460 3.53 11.54 36.41
C LEU A 1460 4.32 10.28 36.08
N ILE A 1461 4.81 9.61 37.12
CA ILE A 1461 5.61 8.40 36.99
C ILE A 1461 4.86 7.24 37.67
N TYR A 1462 4.45 6.26 36.88
CA TYR A 1462 3.72 5.06 37.31
C TYR A 1462 2.45 5.37 38.15
N PRO A 1463 1.47 6.10 37.59
CA PRO A 1463 0.18 6.34 38.26
C PRO A 1463 -0.76 5.13 38.10
N LYS A 1464 -0.84 4.26 39.12
CA LYS A 1464 -1.42 2.90 39.02
C LYS A 1464 -2.89 2.81 38.60
N SER A 1465 -3.69 3.86 38.77
CA SER A 1465 -5.14 3.82 38.50
C SER A 1465 -5.59 4.83 37.43
N MET A 1466 -4.64 5.47 36.74
CA MET A 1466 -4.94 6.52 35.78
C MET A 1466 -5.34 5.94 34.42
N ASN A 1467 -6.59 6.17 34.04
CA ASN A 1467 -7.16 5.81 32.74
C ASN A 1467 -7.60 7.05 31.94
N ASP A 1468 -8.09 6.86 30.71
CA ASP A 1468 -8.51 7.94 29.81
C ASP A 1468 -9.53 8.93 30.42
N VAL A 1469 -10.46 8.44 31.24
CA VAL A 1469 -11.49 9.29 31.88
C VAL A 1469 -10.84 10.19 32.93
N SER A 1470 -9.98 9.62 33.77
CA SER A 1470 -9.24 10.40 34.77
C SER A 1470 -8.25 11.38 34.15
N PHE A 1471 -7.62 11.01 33.03
CA PHE A 1471 -6.73 11.90 32.29
C PHE A 1471 -7.48 13.10 31.72
N ARG A 1472 -8.66 12.88 31.11
CA ARG A 1472 -9.53 13.98 30.66
C ARG A 1472 -9.91 14.91 31.82
N GLY A 1473 -10.35 14.36 32.95
CA GLY A 1473 -10.70 15.16 34.12
C GLY A 1473 -9.50 15.95 34.69
N MET A 1474 -8.29 15.42 34.58
CA MET A 1474 -7.06 16.13 34.98
C MET A 1474 -6.76 17.32 34.07
N ILE A 1475 -6.77 17.14 32.75
CA ILE A 1475 -6.42 18.21 31.81
C ILE A 1475 -7.45 19.35 31.81
N GLU A 1476 -8.70 19.10 32.18
CA GLU A 1476 -9.75 20.13 32.30
C GLU A 1476 -9.46 21.15 33.41
N ASN A 1477 -8.80 20.72 34.49
CA ASN A 1477 -8.47 21.57 35.64
C ASN A 1477 -7.06 22.20 35.56
N LEU A 1478 -6.33 21.97 34.46
CA LEU A 1478 -5.00 22.52 34.23
C LEU A 1478 -5.08 23.69 33.24
N HIS A 1479 -4.38 24.80 33.52
CA HIS A 1479 -4.52 26.03 32.72
C HIS A 1479 -3.21 26.55 32.08
N HIS A 1480 -2.04 26.32 32.70
CA HIS A 1480 -0.78 26.96 32.30
C HIS A 1480 0.36 26.00 31.91
N ILE A 1481 0.06 24.71 31.73
CA ILE A 1481 1.11 23.71 31.48
C ILE A 1481 1.86 23.98 30.17
N SER A 1482 3.19 24.08 30.29
CA SER A 1482 4.14 24.12 29.19
C SER A 1482 4.94 22.81 29.04
N SER A 1483 4.98 21.97 30.08
CA SER A 1483 5.70 20.70 30.08
C SER A 1483 4.87 19.60 30.73
N LEU A 1484 4.62 18.52 29.99
CA LEU A 1484 3.88 17.35 30.48
C LEU A 1484 4.72 16.09 30.26
N SER A 1485 4.95 15.32 31.31
CA SER A 1485 5.63 14.03 31.26
C SER A 1485 4.75 12.95 31.86
N LEU A 1486 4.57 11.89 31.09
CA LEU A 1486 3.79 10.71 31.43
C LEU A 1486 4.71 9.50 31.26
N SER A 1487 4.99 8.79 32.35
CA SER A 1487 5.85 7.61 32.35
C SER A 1487 5.12 6.43 32.98
N CYS A 1488 5.14 5.27 32.33
CA CYS A 1488 4.49 4.04 32.80
C CYS A 1488 2.96 4.20 33.05
N CYS A 1489 2.27 4.92 32.16
CA CYS A 1489 0.82 5.15 32.22
C CYS A 1489 0.05 4.09 31.39
N TYR A 1490 0.10 2.83 31.82
CA TYR A 1490 -0.31 1.68 31.01
C TYR A 1490 -1.78 1.65 30.57
N ASP A 1491 -2.69 2.30 31.32
CA ASP A 1491 -4.13 2.32 31.03
C ASP A 1491 -4.57 3.53 30.17
N LEU A 1492 -3.62 4.32 29.67
CA LEU A 1492 -3.92 5.40 28.71
C LEU A 1492 -3.89 4.89 27.28
N THR A 1493 -4.86 5.34 26.48
CA THR A 1493 -4.95 5.01 25.06
C THR A 1493 -4.86 6.26 24.19
N ASP A 1494 -5.01 6.09 22.88
CA ASP A 1494 -5.12 7.20 21.92
C ASP A 1494 -6.22 8.21 22.28
N ASN A 1495 -7.27 7.79 23.00
CA ASN A 1495 -8.34 8.68 23.45
C ASN A 1495 -7.83 9.79 24.38
N SER A 1496 -6.87 9.49 25.26
CA SER A 1496 -6.22 10.50 26.10
C SER A 1496 -5.49 11.55 25.27
N MET A 1497 -4.78 11.13 24.23
CA MET A 1497 -4.06 12.06 23.36
C MET A 1497 -5.01 12.91 22.53
N ILE A 1498 -6.11 12.33 22.04
CA ILE A 1498 -7.17 13.08 21.36
C ILE A 1498 -7.81 14.11 22.31
N ALA A 1499 -8.03 13.74 23.57
CA ALA A 1499 -8.54 14.67 24.58
C ALA A 1499 -7.56 15.82 24.81
N LEU A 1500 -6.26 15.55 24.90
CA LEU A 1500 -5.22 16.57 25.02
C LEU A 1500 -5.23 17.53 23.81
N CYS A 1501 -5.28 17.01 22.58
CA CYS A 1501 -5.36 17.81 21.36
C CYS A 1501 -6.53 18.79 21.35
N ASN A 1502 -7.67 18.37 21.89
CA ASN A 1502 -8.90 19.17 21.93
C ASN A 1502 -8.99 20.07 23.17
N SER A 1503 -7.99 20.02 24.06
CA SER A 1503 -7.98 20.81 25.29
C SER A 1503 -7.30 22.18 25.09
N PRO A 1504 -7.61 23.18 25.92
CA PRO A 1504 -6.92 24.48 25.89
C PRO A 1504 -5.40 24.38 26.10
N LEU A 1505 -4.93 23.32 26.78
CA LEU A 1505 -3.51 23.08 27.06
C LEU A 1505 -2.68 22.92 25.78
N ALA A 1506 -3.27 22.40 24.70
CA ALA A 1506 -2.56 22.17 23.45
C ALA A 1506 -1.88 23.44 22.91
N SER A 1507 -2.47 24.61 23.14
CA SER A 1507 -1.96 25.92 22.70
C SER A 1507 -0.71 26.41 23.44
N ASN A 1508 -0.41 25.85 24.63
CA ASN A 1508 0.68 26.28 25.50
C ASN A 1508 1.78 25.24 25.68
N LEU A 1509 1.50 23.96 25.36
CA LEU A 1509 2.43 22.86 25.54
C LEU A 1509 3.69 23.02 24.65
N LYS A 1510 4.86 23.03 25.29
CA LYS A 1510 6.18 23.12 24.65
C LYS A 1510 6.94 21.80 24.67
N THR A 1511 6.71 20.97 25.68
CA THR A 1511 7.38 19.67 25.80
C THR A 1511 6.38 18.60 26.23
N LEU A 1512 6.43 17.44 25.55
CA LEU A 1512 5.63 16.27 25.87
C LEU A 1512 6.53 15.04 25.98
N SER A 1513 6.50 14.35 27.11
CA SER A 1513 7.19 13.08 27.30
C SER A 1513 6.17 11.97 27.52
N SER A 1514 6.26 10.91 26.72
CA SER A 1514 5.38 9.74 26.75
C SER A 1514 6.25 8.48 26.80
N ARG A 1515 6.63 8.05 28.00
CA ARG A 1515 7.48 6.88 28.23
C ARG A 1515 6.65 5.67 28.70
N ASP A 1516 6.92 4.52 28.10
CA ASP A 1516 6.44 3.21 28.59
C ASP A 1516 4.92 3.00 28.59
N PHE A 1517 4.21 3.48 27.55
CA PHE A 1517 2.81 3.09 27.28
C PHE A 1517 2.44 3.20 25.79
N ALA A 1518 1.31 2.59 25.41
CA ALA A 1518 0.97 2.30 24.02
C ALA A 1518 0.11 3.39 23.35
N ILE A 1519 0.77 4.37 22.74
CA ILE A 1519 0.14 5.37 21.85
C ILE A 1519 0.48 5.04 20.39
N SER A 1520 -0.48 5.22 19.47
CA SER A 1520 -0.23 5.08 18.04
C SER A 1520 0.57 6.24 17.45
N ASP A 1521 1.30 5.97 16.37
CA ASP A 1521 2.01 6.98 15.59
C ASP A 1521 1.08 8.12 15.15
N GLY A 1522 -0.17 7.79 14.76
CA GLY A 1522 -1.19 8.76 14.34
C GLY A 1522 -1.57 9.75 15.44
N SER A 1523 -1.70 9.30 16.68
CA SER A 1523 -1.94 10.17 17.83
C SER A 1523 -0.80 11.16 18.05
N ILE A 1524 0.46 10.72 17.93
CA ILE A 1524 1.60 11.61 18.07
C ILE A 1524 1.61 12.67 16.96
N VAL A 1525 1.35 12.27 15.71
CA VAL A 1525 1.22 13.21 14.59
C VAL A 1525 0.10 14.22 14.86
N LYS A 1526 -1.06 13.76 15.34
CA LYS A 1526 -2.18 14.63 15.70
C LYS A 1526 -1.82 15.63 16.79
N ILE A 1527 -1.10 15.20 17.83
CA ILE A 1527 -0.62 16.10 18.89
C ILE A 1527 0.30 17.18 18.32
N ILE A 1528 1.26 16.81 17.47
CA ILE A 1528 2.18 17.77 16.85
C ILE A 1528 1.40 18.83 16.04
N PHE A 1529 0.37 18.41 15.32
CA PHE A 1529 -0.52 19.34 14.61
C PHE A 1529 -1.32 20.25 15.53
N SER A 1530 -1.82 19.72 16.64
CA SER A 1530 -2.66 20.46 17.58
C SER A 1530 -1.87 21.38 18.52
N CYS A 1531 -0.56 21.16 18.69
CA CYS A 1531 0.30 21.89 19.62
C CYS A 1531 1.30 22.80 18.90
N PRO A 1532 0.93 24.04 18.52
CA PRO A 1532 1.77 24.90 17.68
C PRO A 1532 3.05 25.41 18.37
N LYS A 1533 3.12 25.37 19.70
CA LYS A 1533 4.31 25.77 20.48
C LYS A 1533 5.20 24.59 20.88
N LEU A 1534 4.90 23.39 20.40
CA LEU A 1534 5.63 22.18 20.78
C LEU A 1534 7.05 22.22 20.19
N LEU A 1535 8.05 22.10 21.07
CA LEU A 1535 9.47 22.14 20.73
C LEU A 1535 10.15 20.78 20.89
N ARG A 1536 9.62 19.92 21.76
CA ARG A 1536 10.23 18.62 22.08
C ARG A 1536 9.20 17.53 22.38
N ILE A 1537 9.42 16.34 21.82
CA ILE A 1537 8.71 15.11 22.17
C ILE A 1537 9.70 14.05 22.60
N HIS A 1538 9.43 13.37 23.71
CA HIS A 1538 10.18 12.19 24.14
C HIS A 1538 9.29 10.95 24.13
N LYS A 1539 9.78 9.84 23.56
CA LYS A 1539 9.04 8.58 23.45
C LYS A 1539 9.95 7.37 23.63
N SER A 1540 9.57 6.40 24.47
CA SER A 1540 10.38 5.20 24.79
C SER A 1540 10.79 4.29 23.62
N SER A 1541 10.15 4.40 22.45
CA SER A 1541 10.39 3.51 21.31
C SER A 1541 10.35 4.29 20.01
N SER A 1542 11.07 3.82 18.99
CA SER A 1542 10.91 4.36 17.64
C SER A 1542 9.46 4.25 17.16
N PHE A 1543 9.09 5.11 16.22
CA PHE A 1543 7.82 5.01 15.50
C PHE A 1543 7.66 3.63 14.86
N LYS A 1544 6.43 3.11 14.89
CA LYS A 1544 6.11 1.82 14.27
C LYS A 1544 6.30 1.90 12.76
N ARG A 1545 6.06 3.07 12.18
CA ARG A 1545 6.24 3.35 10.76
C ARG A 1545 7.36 4.37 10.50
N PRO A 1546 8.33 4.05 9.64
CA PRO A 1546 9.37 4.98 9.22
C PRO A 1546 8.81 6.24 8.54
N GLU A 1547 7.67 6.12 7.86
CA GLU A 1547 6.96 7.22 7.20
C GLU A 1547 6.48 8.27 8.21
N THR A 1548 6.15 7.88 9.44
CA THR A 1548 5.79 8.80 10.53
C THR A 1548 6.91 9.80 10.79
N LEU A 1549 8.15 9.31 10.92
CA LEU A 1549 9.31 10.17 11.12
C LEU A 1549 9.57 11.04 9.89
N SER A 1550 9.39 10.47 8.69
CA SER A 1550 9.48 11.17 7.40
C SER A 1550 8.58 12.40 7.39
N PHE A 1551 7.32 12.17 7.71
CA PHE A 1551 6.26 13.16 7.73
C PHE A 1551 6.56 14.26 8.74
N ILE A 1552 6.83 13.88 10.00
CA ILE A 1552 7.08 14.87 11.06
C ILE A 1552 8.31 15.72 10.73
N ARG A 1553 9.41 15.13 10.26
CA ARG A 1553 10.63 15.88 9.91
C ARG A 1553 10.43 16.80 8.71
N SER A 1554 9.55 16.44 7.77
CA SER A 1554 9.25 17.30 6.63
C SER A 1554 8.36 18.48 7.01
N SER A 1555 7.41 18.30 7.92
CA SER A 1555 6.46 19.35 8.31
C SER A 1555 6.94 20.22 9.48
N TYR A 1556 7.74 19.65 10.38
CA TYR A 1556 8.20 20.27 11.63
C TYR A 1556 9.71 20.06 11.84
N PRO A 1557 10.57 20.63 10.97
CA PRO A 1557 12.02 20.38 10.99
C PRO A 1557 12.75 20.91 12.24
N THR A 1558 12.10 21.76 13.02
CA THR A 1558 12.64 22.31 14.28
C THR A 1558 12.20 21.51 15.51
N LEU A 1559 11.30 20.54 15.37
CA LEU A 1559 10.80 19.72 16.47
C LEU A 1559 11.85 18.67 16.86
N ILE A 1560 12.26 18.67 18.13
CA ILE A 1560 13.20 17.68 18.67
C ILE A 1560 12.41 16.42 19.07
N ILE A 1561 12.81 15.26 18.53
CA ILE A 1561 12.20 13.96 18.85
C ILE A 1561 13.28 13.06 19.44
N ASP A 1562 13.14 12.76 20.73
CA ASP A 1562 14.04 11.86 21.46
C ASP A 1562 13.38 10.50 21.63
N PHE A 1563 14.10 9.45 21.25
CA PHE A 1563 13.72 8.06 21.49
C PHE A 1563 14.42 7.50 22.72
#